data_AF-Q99758-F1
#
_entry.id   AF-Q99758-F1
#
_cell.length_a   1.000
_cell.length_b   1.000
_cell.length_c   1.000
_cell.angle_alpha   90.00
_cell.angle_beta   90.00
_cell.angle_gamma   90.00
#
_symmetry.space_group_name_H-M   'P 1'
#
loop_
_entity.id
_entity.type
_entity.pdbx_description
1 polymer ?
#
loop_
_entity_poly.entity_id
_entity_poly.type
_entity_poly.pdbx_seq_one_letter_code
_entity_poly.pdbx_strand_id
1 'polypeptide(L)'
;MAVLRQLALLLWKNYTLQKRKVLVTVLELFLPLLFSGILIWLRLKIQSENVPNATIYPGQSIQELPLFFTFPPPGDTWELAYIPSHSDAAKTVTETVRRALVINMRVRGFPSEKDFEDYIRYDNCSSSVLAAVVFEHPFNHSKEPLPLAVKYHLRFSYTRRNYMWTQTGSFFLKETEGWHTTSLFPLFPNPGPREPTSPDGGEPGYIREGFLAVQHAVDRAIMEYHADAATRQLFQRLTVTIKRFPYPPFIADPFLVAIQYQLPLLLLLSFTYTALTIARAVVQEKERRLKEYMRMMGLSSWLHWSAWFLLFFLFLLIAASFMTLLFCVKVKPNVAVLSRSDPSLVLAFLLCFAISTISFSFMVSTFFSKANMAAAFGGFLYFFTYIPYFFVAPRYNWMTLSQKLCSCLLSNVAMAMGAQLIGKFEAKGMGIQWRDLLSPVNVDDDFCFGQVLGMLLLDSVLYGLVTWYMEAVFPGQFGVPQPWYFFIMPSYWCGKPRAVAGKEEEDSDPEKALRNEYFEAEPEDLVAGIKIKHLSKVFRVGNKDRAAVRDLNLNLYEGQITVLLGHNGAGKTTTLSMLTGLFPPTSGRAYISGYEISQDMVQIRKSLGLCPQHDILFDNLTVAEHLYFYAQLKGLSRQKCPEEVKQMLHIIGLEDKWNSRSRFLSGGMRRKLSIGIALIAGSKVLILDEPTSGMDAISRRAIWDLLQRQKSDRTIVLTTHFMDEADLLGDRIAIMAKGELQCCGSSLFLKQKYGAGYHMTLVKEPHCNPEDISQLVHHHVPNATLESSAGAELSFILPRESTHRFEGLFAKLEKKQKELGIASFGASITTMEEVFLRVGKLVDSSMDIQAIQLPALQYQHERRASDWAVDSNLCGAMDPSDGIGALIEEERTAVKLNTGLALHCQQFWAMFLKKAAYSWREWKMVAAQVLVPLTCVTLALLAINYSSELFDDPMLRLTLGEYGRTVVPFSVPGTSQLGQQLSEHLKDALQAEGQEPREVLGDLEEFLIFRASVEGGGFNERCLVAASFRDVGERTVVNALFNNQAYHSPATALAVVDNLLFKLLCGPHASIVVSNFPQPRSALQAAKDQFNEGRKGFDIALNLLFAMAFLASTFSILAVSERAVQAKHVQFVSGVHVASFWLSALLWDLISFLIPSLLLLVVFKAFDVRAFTRDGHMADTLLLLLLYGWAIIPLMYLMNFFFLGAATAYTRLTIFNILSGIATFLMVTIMRIPAVKLEELSKTLDHVFLVLPNHCLGMAVSSFYENYETRRYCTSSEVAAHYCKKYNIQYQENFYAWSAPGVGRFVASMAASGCAYLILLFLIETNLLQRLRGILCALRRRRTLTELYTRMPVLPEDQDVADERTRILAPSPDSLLHTPLIIKELSKVYEQRVPLLAVDRLSLAVQKGECFGLLGFNGAGKTTTFKMLTGEESLTSGDAFVGGHRISSDVGKVRQRIGYCPQFDALLDHMTGREMLVMYARLRGIPERHIGACVENTLRGLLLEPHANKLVRTYSGGNKRKLSTGIALIGEPAVIFLDEPSTGMDPVARRLLWDTVARARESGKAIIITSHSMEECEALCTRLAIMVQGQFKCLGSPQHLKSKFGSGYSLRAKVQSEGQQEALEEFKAFVDLTFPGSVLEDEHQGMVHYHLPGRDLSWAKVFGILEKAKEKYGVDDYSVSQISLEQVFLSFAHLQPPTAEEGR
;
A
#
# COMPACT_ATOMS: atom_id res chain seq x y z
N MET A 1 -28.09 20.69 -8.92
CA MET A 1 -26.94 21.38 -9.56
C MET A 1 -25.67 21.45 -8.71
N ALA A 2 -25.71 21.86 -7.43
CA ALA A 2 -24.50 22.00 -6.60
C ALA A 2 -23.66 20.71 -6.51
N VAL A 3 -24.32 19.57 -6.31
CA VAL A 3 -23.70 18.22 -6.27
C VAL A 3 -22.93 17.91 -7.56
N LEU A 4 -23.51 18.16 -8.74
CA LEU A 4 -22.85 17.95 -10.03
C LEU A 4 -21.61 18.83 -10.21
N ARG A 5 -21.66 20.08 -9.72
CA ARG A 5 -20.49 20.99 -9.74
C ARG A 5 -19.37 20.46 -8.86
N GLN A 6 -19.67 20.01 -7.64
CA GLN A 6 -18.68 19.40 -6.75
C GLN A 6 -18.08 18.11 -7.34
N LEU A 7 -18.90 17.28 -7.99
CA LEU A 7 -18.42 16.08 -8.68
C LEU A 7 -17.45 16.43 -9.82
N ALA A 8 -17.83 17.38 -10.69
CA ALA A 8 -17.00 17.83 -11.80
C ALA A 8 -15.66 18.43 -11.31
N LEU A 9 -15.69 19.17 -10.20
CA LEU A 9 -14.51 19.72 -9.55
C LEU A 9 -13.57 18.62 -9.03
N LEU A 10 -14.13 17.61 -8.35
CA LEU A 10 -13.33 16.46 -7.88
C LEU A 10 -12.73 15.67 -9.03
N LEU A 11 -13.47 15.48 -10.13
CA LEU A 11 -12.97 14.84 -11.34
C LEU A 11 -11.81 15.63 -11.94
N TRP A 12 -11.93 16.95 -12.03
CA TRP A 12 -10.85 17.83 -12.48
C TRP A 12 -9.61 17.71 -11.58
N LYS A 13 -9.77 17.72 -10.25
CA LYS A 13 -8.69 17.52 -9.28
C LYS A 13 -8.01 16.17 -9.49
N ASN A 14 -8.79 15.10 -9.48
CA ASN A 14 -8.33 13.73 -9.63
C ASN A 14 -7.58 13.53 -10.96
N TYR A 15 -8.14 14.04 -12.06
CA TYR A 15 -7.51 14.00 -13.37
C TYR A 15 -6.18 14.77 -13.40
N THR A 16 -6.13 15.97 -12.81
CA THR A 16 -4.91 16.80 -12.77
C THR A 16 -3.80 16.11 -11.97
N LEU A 17 -4.15 15.50 -10.82
CA LEU A 17 -3.22 14.73 -10.01
C LEU A 17 -2.68 13.50 -10.77
N GLN A 18 -3.54 12.79 -11.49
CA GLN A 18 -3.15 11.61 -12.27
C GLN A 18 -2.30 11.98 -13.49
N LYS A 19 -2.67 13.04 -14.23
CA LYS A 19 -1.90 13.60 -15.36
C LYS A 19 -0.45 13.92 -14.99
N ARG A 20 -0.21 14.33 -13.74
CA ARG A 20 1.14 14.64 -13.23
C ARG A 20 1.93 13.40 -12.79
N LYS A 21 1.28 12.24 -12.68
CA LYS A 21 1.87 10.92 -12.42
C LYS A 21 1.89 10.08 -13.70
N VAL A 22 2.50 10.61 -14.77
CA VAL A 22 2.55 9.97 -16.11
C VAL A 22 3.05 8.53 -16.03
N LEU A 23 4.17 8.27 -15.34
CA LEU A 23 4.73 6.93 -15.21
C LEU A 23 3.76 5.92 -14.58
N VAL A 24 2.94 6.36 -13.62
CA VAL A 24 1.95 5.50 -12.95
C VAL A 24 0.83 5.16 -13.92
N THR A 25 0.29 6.17 -14.60
CA THR A 25 -0.79 6.00 -15.58
C THR A 25 -0.34 5.13 -16.75
N VAL A 26 0.89 5.32 -17.23
CA VAL A 26 1.50 4.48 -18.26
C VAL A 26 1.64 3.05 -17.77
N LEU A 27 2.10 2.80 -16.54
CA LEU A 27 2.21 1.45 -16.00
C LEU A 27 0.84 0.77 -15.79
N GLU A 28 -0.18 1.53 -15.36
CA GLU A 28 -1.56 1.07 -15.17
C GLU A 28 -2.18 0.63 -16.51
N LEU A 29 -1.95 1.40 -17.58
CA LEU A 29 -2.38 1.03 -18.93
C LEU A 29 -1.51 -0.08 -19.52
N PHE A 30 -0.21 -0.07 -19.25
CA PHE A 30 0.73 -1.02 -19.86
C PHE A 30 0.50 -2.45 -19.38
N LEU A 31 0.15 -2.69 -18.10
CA LEU A 31 0.05 -4.05 -17.58
C LEU A 31 -1.06 -4.91 -18.26
N PRO A 32 -2.32 -4.44 -18.38
CA PRO A 32 -3.32 -5.14 -19.17
C PRO A 32 -2.91 -5.36 -20.62
N LEU A 33 -2.22 -4.38 -21.21
CA LEU A 33 -1.69 -4.47 -22.58
C LEU A 33 -0.51 -5.45 -22.69
N LEU A 34 0.29 -5.59 -21.65
CA LEU A 34 1.42 -6.53 -21.60
C LEU A 34 0.89 -7.96 -21.63
N PHE A 35 -0.08 -8.31 -20.77
CA PHE A 35 -0.67 -9.65 -20.77
C PHE A 35 -1.49 -9.94 -22.03
N SER A 36 -2.23 -8.94 -22.53
CA SER A 36 -2.90 -9.05 -23.84
C SER A 36 -1.89 -9.19 -24.99
N GLY A 37 -0.76 -8.50 -24.90
CA GLY A 37 0.36 -8.59 -25.82
C GLY A 37 1.05 -9.94 -25.78
N ILE A 38 1.19 -10.56 -24.61
CA ILE A 38 1.69 -11.94 -24.45
C ILE A 38 0.76 -12.90 -25.20
N LEU A 39 -0.56 -12.75 -25.08
CA LEU A 39 -1.52 -13.57 -25.84
C LEU A 39 -1.40 -13.37 -27.35
N ILE A 40 -1.27 -12.13 -27.83
CA ILE A 40 -1.05 -11.85 -29.26
C ILE A 40 0.29 -12.43 -29.74
N TRP A 41 1.33 -12.31 -28.93
CA TRP A 41 2.65 -12.82 -29.28
C TRP A 41 2.65 -14.36 -29.36
N LEU A 42 1.99 -15.01 -28.39
CA LEU A 42 1.73 -16.45 -28.44
C LEU A 42 0.93 -16.80 -29.71
N ARG A 43 -0.10 -16.02 -30.06
CA ARG A 43 -0.90 -16.18 -31.28
C ARG A 43 -0.08 -16.02 -32.57
N LEU A 44 0.89 -15.10 -32.60
CA LEU A 44 1.81 -14.92 -33.72
C LEU A 44 2.68 -16.17 -33.92
N LYS A 45 3.19 -16.73 -32.82
CA LYS A 45 4.13 -17.84 -32.88
C LYS A 45 3.48 -19.20 -33.08
N ILE A 46 2.29 -19.42 -32.50
CA ILE A 46 1.52 -20.64 -32.71
C ILE A 46 0.97 -20.66 -34.14
N GLN A 47 1.26 -21.73 -34.87
CA GLN A 47 0.74 -21.95 -36.21
C GLN A 47 -0.58 -22.72 -36.14
N SER A 48 -1.60 -22.21 -36.81
CA SER A 48 -2.85 -22.93 -37.04
C SER A 48 -2.70 -23.78 -38.30
N GLU A 49 -3.09 -25.04 -38.23
CA GLU A 49 -3.00 -25.97 -39.35
C GLU A 49 -4.32 -25.93 -40.13
N ASN A 50 -4.25 -25.56 -41.40
CA ASN A 50 -5.42 -25.52 -42.26
C ASN A 50 -5.60 -26.88 -42.94
N VAL A 51 -6.74 -27.52 -42.71
CA VAL A 51 -7.12 -28.77 -43.37
C VAL A 51 -8.13 -28.42 -44.48
N PRO A 52 -7.68 -28.23 -45.73
CA PRO A 52 -8.51 -27.65 -46.79
C PRO A 52 -9.55 -28.63 -47.36
N ASN A 53 -9.32 -29.92 -47.22
CA ASN A 53 -10.20 -30.96 -47.73
C ASN A 53 -11.14 -31.42 -46.63
N ALA A 54 -12.37 -31.80 -47.00
CA ALA A 54 -13.27 -32.48 -46.09
C ALA A 54 -12.60 -33.79 -45.61
N THR A 55 -12.67 -34.04 -44.31
CA THR A 55 -12.15 -35.27 -43.72
C THR A 55 -13.22 -36.34 -43.80
N ILE A 56 -12.96 -37.35 -44.64
CA ILE A 56 -13.85 -38.49 -44.86
C ILE A 56 -13.26 -39.69 -44.14
N TYR A 57 -14.08 -40.38 -43.36
CA TYR A 57 -13.67 -41.53 -42.57
C TYR A 57 -14.16 -42.83 -43.22
N PRO A 58 -13.35 -43.90 -43.24
CA PRO A 58 -13.82 -45.21 -43.68
C PRO A 58 -14.87 -45.77 -42.71
N GLY A 59 -15.79 -46.58 -43.23
CA GLY A 59 -16.67 -47.40 -42.40
C GLY A 59 -15.87 -48.50 -41.71
N GLN A 60 -16.26 -48.83 -40.48
CA GLN A 60 -15.66 -49.87 -39.66
C GLN A 60 -16.67 -50.98 -39.41
N SER A 61 -16.17 -52.22 -39.42
CA SER A 61 -16.97 -53.38 -39.06
C SER A 61 -17.07 -53.47 -37.54
N ILE A 62 -18.29 -53.65 -37.02
CA ILE A 62 -18.53 -53.85 -35.58
C ILE A 62 -18.09 -55.27 -35.14
N GLN A 63 -18.00 -56.20 -36.10
CA GLN A 63 -17.56 -57.58 -35.85
C GLN A 63 -16.03 -57.71 -35.74
N GLU A 64 -15.28 -56.70 -36.21
CA GLU A 64 -13.82 -56.68 -36.07
C GLU A 64 -13.44 -56.34 -34.64
N LEU A 65 -12.82 -57.32 -33.97
CA LEU A 65 -12.41 -57.16 -32.59
C LEU A 65 -11.10 -56.37 -32.50
N PRO A 66 -10.98 -55.47 -31.52
CA PRO A 66 -9.74 -54.77 -31.22
C PRO A 66 -8.53 -55.70 -31.04
N LEU A 67 -7.36 -55.18 -31.43
CA LEU A 67 -6.09 -55.92 -31.39
C LEU A 67 -5.69 -56.38 -29.98
N PHE A 68 -6.21 -55.80 -28.91
CA PHE A 68 -5.90 -56.26 -27.55
C PHE A 68 -6.55 -57.60 -27.19
N PHE A 69 -7.60 -58.02 -27.89
CA PHE A 69 -8.21 -59.34 -27.67
C PHE A 69 -7.28 -60.50 -28.03
N THR A 70 -6.25 -60.27 -28.86
CA THR A 70 -5.21 -61.27 -29.16
C THR A 70 -4.13 -61.36 -28.07
N PHE A 71 -4.08 -60.42 -27.12
CA PHE A 71 -3.19 -60.45 -25.96
C PHE A 71 -4.00 -60.87 -24.71
N PRO A 72 -3.93 -62.14 -24.26
CA PRO A 72 -4.72 -62.60 -23.13
C PRO A 72 -4.32 -61.92 -21.80
N PRO A 73 -5.27 -61.75 -20.86
CA PRO A 73 -4.99 -61.23 -19.52
C PRO A 73 -4.22 -62.26 -18.67
N PRO A 74 -3.69 -61.87 -17.48
CA PRO A 74 -3.06 -62.81 -16.55
C PRO A 74 -4.08 -63.90 -16.15
N GLY A 75 -3.88 -65.14 -16.60
CA GLY A 75 -4.83 -66.26 -16.41
C GLY A 75 -5.50 -66.79 -17.69
N ASP A 76 -5.05 -66.36 -18.88
CA ASP A 76 -5.35 -66.92 -20.21
C ASP A 76 -6.83 -66.92 -20.68
N THR A 77 -7.76 -66.37 -19.91
CA THR A 77 -9.18 -66.29 -20.27
C THR A 77 -9.78 -64.93 -19.89
N TRP A 78 -10.50 -64.32 -20.84
CA TRP A 78 -11.30 -63.11 -20.59
C TRP A 78 -12.59 -63.50 -19.84
N GLU A 79 -13.06 -62.68 -18.90
CA GLU A 79 -14.34 -62.92 -18.20
C GLU A 79 -15.43 -61.95 -18.70
N LEU A 80 -16.60 -62.49 -19.06
CA LEU A 80 -17.82 -61.72 -19.35
C LEU A 80 -18.83 -61.97 -18.22
N ALA A 81 -19.10 -60.94 -17.43
CA ALA A 81 -20.00 -61.05 -16.28
C ALA A 81 -21.47 -60.84 -16.66
N TYR A 82 -22.41 -61.43 -15.93
CA TYR A 82 -23.85 -61.14 -16.06
C TYR A 82 -24.53 -60.98 -14.70
N ILE A 83 -25.49 -60.05 -14.62
CA ILE A 83 -26.27 -59.75 -13.42
C ILE A 83 -27.75 -59.64 -13.81
N PRO A 84 -28.67 -60.28 -13.07
CA PRO A 84 -28.41 -61.09 -11.87
C PRO A 84 -28.19 -62.59 -12.19
N SER A 85 -27.34 -63.25 -11.40
CA SER A 85 -26.90 -64.64 -11.63
C SER A 85 -28.01 -65.70 -11.56
N HIS A 86 -29.13 -65.39 -10.90
CA HIS A 86 -30.25 -66.31 -10.76
C HIS A 86 -31.13 -66.39 -12.02
N SER A 87 -30.96 -65.51 -13.00
CA SER A 87 -31.74 -65.51 -14.23
C SER A 87 -31.14 -66.43 -15.29
N ASP A 88 -31.89 -67.47 -15.67
CA ASP A 88 -31.51 -68.36 -16.78
C ASP A 88 -31.54 -67.61 -18.12
N ALA A 89 -32.45 -66.64 -18.26
CA ALA A 89 -32.54 -65.77 -19.43
C ALA A 89 -31.27 -64.92 -19.59
N ALA A 90 -30.84 -64.25 -18.52
CA ALA A 90 -29.61 -63.44 -18.53
C ALA A 90 -28.39 -64.31 -18.90
N LYS A 91 -28.26 -65.48 -18.27
CA LYS A 91 -27.18 -66.43 -18.57
C LYS A 91 -27.20 -66.88 -20.04
N THR A 92 -28.38 -67.20 -20.57
CA THR A 92 -28.54 -67.67 -21.96
C THR A 92 -28.09 -66.59 -22.95
N VAL A 93 -28.55 -65.34 -22.75
CA VAL A 93 -28.15 -64.21 -23.59
C VAL A 93 -26.64 -64.00 -23.53
N THR A 94 -26.04 -63.96 -22.33
CA THR A 94 -24.59 -63.77 -22.17
C THR A 94 -23.76 -64.92 -22.77
N GLU A 95 -24.24 -66.16 -22.74
CA GLU A 95 -23.58 -67.28 -23.41
C GLU A 95 -23.68 -67.21 -24.94
N THR A 96 -24.79 -66.69 -25.47
CA THR A 96 -24.91 -66.41 -26.90
C THR A 96 -23.92 -65.32 -27.33
N VAL A 97 -23.77 -64.26 -26.51
CA VAL A 97 -22.76 -63.20 -26.71
C VAL A 97 -21.35 -63.78 -26.74
N ARG A 98 -21.02 -64.66 -25.79
CA ARG A 98 -19.72 -65.37 -25.73
C ARG A 98 -19.42 -66.12 -27.03
N ARG A 99 -20.40 -66.82 -27.59
CA ARG A 99 -20.25 -67.53 -28.87
C ARG A 99 -20.08 -66.58 -30.04
N ALA A 100 -20.81 -65.46 -30.05
CA ALA A 100 -20.77 -64.46 -31.12
C ALA A 100 -19.42 -63.75 -31.22
N LEU A 101 -18.72 -63.54 -30.08
CA LEU A 101 -17.43 -62.83 -30.05
C LEU A 101 -16.22 -63.70 -30.45
N VAL A 102 -16.34 -65.02 -30.65
CA VAL A 102 -15.25 -65.91 -31.16
C VAL A 102 -13.88 -65.72 -30.45
N ILE A 103 -13.88 -65.42 -29.14
CA ILE A 103 -12.69 -65.27 -28.29
C ILE A 103 -12.77 -66.27 -27.14
N ASN A 104 -11.62 -66.68 -26.60
CA ASN A 104 -11.56 -67.48 -25.38
C ASN A 104 -12.05 -66.69 -24.15
N MET A 105 -13.35 -66.73 -23.91
CA MET A 105 -14.05 -66.07 -22.81
C MET A 105 -14.75 -67.06 -21.89
N ARG A 106 -14.77 -66.74 -20.60
CA ARG A 106 -15.53 -67.39 -19.53
C ARG A 106 -16.70 -66.50 -19.09
N VAL A 107 -17.88 -67.08 -18.94
CA VAL A 107 -19.06 -66.36 -18.44
C VAL A 107 -19.19 -66.54 -16.94
N ARG A 108 -19.44 -65.44 -16.21
CA ARG A 108 -19.53 -65.44 -14.73
C ARG A 108 -20.75 -64.67 -14.24
N GLY A 109 -21.61 -65.32 -13.46
CA GLY A 109 -22.79 -64.66 -12.88
C GLY A 109 -22.49 -64.02 -11.54
N PHE A 110 -23.03 -62.83 -11.28
CA PHE A 110 -23.05 -62.20 -9.95
C PHE A 110 -24.50 -62.01 -9.45
N PRO A 111 -24.80 -62.27 -8.17
CA PRO A 111 -26.17 -62.21 -7.65
C PRO A 111 -26.71 -60.78 -7.59
N SER A 112 -25.91 -59.83 -7.12
CA SER A 112 -26.24 -58.41 -7.15
C SER A 112 -25.15 -57.59 -7.82
N GLU A 113 -25.51 -56.38 -8.24
CA GLU A 113 -24.57 -55.42 -8.79
C GLU A 113 -23.51 -54.99 -7.75
N LYS A 114 -23.88 -54.95 -6.46
CA LYS A 114 -22.94 -54.62 -5.38
C LYS A 114 -21.86 -55.69 -5.20
N ASP A 115 -22.21 -56.97 -5.30
CA ASP A 115 -21.24 -58.06 -5.21
C ASP A 115 -20.22 -58.02 -6.36
N PHE A 116 -20.69 -57.60 -7.55
CA PHE A 116 -19.81 -57.36 -8.68
C PHE A 116 -18.88 -56.15 -8.44
N GLU A 117 -19.39 -55.05 -7.89
CA GLU A 117 -18.56 -53.89 -7.55
C GLU A 117 -17.48 -54.22 -6.51
N ASP A 118 -17.82 -54.99 -5.47
CA ASP A 118 -16.87 -55.44 -4.46
C ASP A 118 -15.79 -56.35 -5.08
N TYR A 119 -16.17 -57.23 -6.02
CA TYR A 119 -15.22 -58.05 -6.78
C TYR A 119 -14.25 -57.19 -7.59
N ILE A 120 -14.73 -56.17 -8.31
CA ILE A 120 -13.86 -55.30 -9.11
C ILE A 120 -12.92 -54.46 -8.22
N ARG A 121 -13.40 -53.96 -7.08
CA ARG A 121 -12.61 -53.08 -6.20
C ARG A 121 -11.49 -53.81 -5.48
N TYR A 122 -11.74 -55.02 -5.01
CA TYR A 122 -10.86 -55.70 -4.05
C TYR A 122 -10.19 -56.97 -4.58
N ASP A 123 -10.69 -57.58 -5.65
CA ASP A 123 -10.13 -58.83 -6.18
C ASP A 123 -9.01 -58.57 -7.21
N ASN A 124 -7.89 -59.27 -7.07
CA ASN A 124 -6.77 -59.20 -8.02
C ASN A 124 -7.12 -59.83 -9.40
N CYS A 125 -8.06 -60.77 -9.43
CA CYS A 125 -8.57 -61.38 -10.65
C CYS A 125 -9.52 -60.45 -11.42
N SER A 126 -9.89 -59.28 -10.88
CA SER A 126 -10.75 -58.29 -11.56
C SER A 126 -10.21 -57.84 -12.93
N SER A 127 -8.89 -57.87 -13.14
CA SER A 127 -8.26 -57.42 -14.39
C SER A 127 -8.65 -58.24 -15.64
N SER A 128 -9.08 -59.50 -15.47
CA SER A 128 -9.56 -60.36 -16.55
C SER A 128 -11.00 -60.08 -16.98
N VAL A 129 -11.78 -59.32 -16.19
CA VAL A 129 -13.16 -58.97 -16.53
C VAL A 129 -13.17 -57.98 -17.68
N LEU A 130 -13.63 -58.42 -18.85
CA LEU A 130 -13.80 -57.57 -20.02
C LEU A 130 -14.90 -56.54 -19.76
N ALA A 131 -16.11 -57.02 -19.46
CA ALA A 131 -17.32 -56.26 -19.21
C ALA A 131 -18.35 -57.08 -18.40
N ALA A 132 -19.36 -56.41 -17.83
CA ALA A 132 -20.55 -57.05 -17.27
C ALA A 132 -21.82 -56.62 -18.01
N VAL A 133 -22.76 -57.54 -18.21
CA VAL A 133 -24.09 -57.29 -18.76
C VAL A 133 -25.11 -57.32 -17.62
N VAL A 134 -25.71 -56.19 -17.30
CA VAL A 134 -26.66 -56.07 -16.19
C VAL A 134 -28.05 -55.78 -16.77
N PHE A 135 -29.02 -56.63 -16.46
CA PHE A 135 -30.40 -56.41 -16.88
C PHE A 135 -31.17 -55.66 -15.79
N GLU A 136 -31.87 -54.57 -16.14
CA GLU A 136 -32.65 -53.74 -15.20
C GLU A 136 -34.00 -54.39 -14.80
N HIS A 137 -34.29 -55.60 -15.27
CA HIS A 137 -35.53 -56.31 -14.98
C HIS A 137 -35.43 -57.10 -13.67
N PRO A 138 -36.34 -56.90 -12.70
CA PRO A 138 -36.37 -57.69 -11.47
C PRO A 138 -36.92 -59.10 -11.77
N PHE A 139 -36.02 -60.03 -12.10
CA PHE A 139 -36.36 -61.45 -12.26
C PHE A 139 -36.80 -62.04 -10.91
N ASN A 140 -38.08 -62.36 -10.75
CA ASN A 140 -38.65 -62.93 -9.52
C ASN A 140 -38.28 -64.41 -9.31
N HIS A 141 -38.05 -65.13 -10.40
CA HIS A 141 -37.67 -66.54 -10.42
C HIS A 141 -36.76 -66.86 -11.61
N SER A 142 -35.99 -67.96 -11.55
CA SER A 142 -34.91 -68.22 -12.52
C SER A 142 -35.38 -68.39 -13.98
N LYS A 143 -36.60 -68.91 -14.17
CA LYS A 143 -37.19 -69.22 -15.48
C LYS A 143 -38.05 -68.09 -16.05
N GLU A 144 -38.05 -66.89 -15.46
CA GLU A 144 -38.78 -65.77 -16.03
C GLU A 144 -38.20 -65.43 -17.41
N PRO A 145 -39.04 -65.37 -18.46
CA PRO A 145 -38.56 -64.98 -19.77
C PRO A 145 -38.17 -63.51 -19.77
N LEU A 146 -37.23 -63.14 -20.64
CA LEU A 146 -36.89 -61.75 -20.88
C LEU A 146 -38.13 -61.00 -21.44
N PRO A 147 -38.45 -59.77 -20.98
CA PRO A 147 -39.56 -58.99 -21.53
C PRO A 147 -39.25 -58.46 -22.94
N LEU A 148 -40.27 -58.11 -23.73
CA LEU A 148 -40.09 -57.48 -25.05
C LEU A 148 -39.48 -56.06 -24.96
N ALA A 149 -39.67 -55.37 -23.84
CA ALA A 149 -39.03 -54.08 -23.56
C ALA A 149 -37.81 -54.32 -22.66
N VAL A 150 -36.66 -54.60 -23.28
CA VAL A 150 -35.42 -54.92 -22.58
C VAL A 150 -34.66 -53.66 -22.24
N LYS A 151 -34.28 -53.53 -20.98
CA LYS A 151 -33.35 -52.50 -20.51
C LYS A 151 -32.16 -53.17 -19.88
N TYR A 152 -30.97 -52.82 -20.34
CA TYR A 152 -29.74 -53.36 -19.79
C TYR A 152 -28.62 -52.33 -19.84
N HIS A 153 -27.60 -52.52 -19.01
CA HIS A 153 -26.42 -51.69 -18.98
C HIS A 153 -25.13 -52.51 -19.05
N LEU A 154 -24.15 -51.96 -19.74
CA LEU A 154 -22.82 -52.54 -19.91
C LEU A 154 -21.85 -51.90 -18.93
N ARG A 155 -21.15 -52.73 -18.16
CA ARG A 155 -20.09 -52.30 -17.24
C ARG A 155 -18.72 -52.71 -17.74
N PHE A 156 -18.08 -51.85 -18.52
CA PHE A 156 -16.70 -52.00 -18.95
C PHE A 156 -15.71 -51.49 -17.90
N SER A 157 -14.46 -51.96 -17.96
CA SER A 157 -13.37 -51.44 -17.13
C SER A 157 -13.32 -49.90 -17.16
N TYR A 158 -13.14 -49.29 -15.98
CA TYR A 158 -12.99 -47.84 -15.86
C TYR A 158 -11.81 -47.32 -16.69
N THR A 159 -10.63 -47.93 -16.51
CA THR A 159 -9.43 -47.55 -17.29
C THR A 159 -9.45 -48.21 -18.66
N ARG A 160 -9.09 -47.41 -19.67
CA ARG A 160 -9.05 -47.77 -21.09
C ARG A 160 -7.79 -48.59 -21.38
N ARG A 161 -7.93 -49.79 -21.95
CA ARG A 161 -6.82 -50.72 -22.23
C ARG A 161 -5.98 -50.28 -23.43
N ASN A 162 -6.59 -49.56 -24.39
CA ASN A 162 -5.99 -49.10 -25.63
C ASN A 162 -5.64 -47.60 -25.65
N TYR A 163 -5.28 -47.03 -24.50
CA TYR A 163 -4.83 -45.64 -24.44
C TYR A 163 -3.50 -45.45 -25.20
N MET A 164 -3.55 -44.79 -26.35
CA MET A 164 -2.35 -44.30 -27.04
C MET A 164 -1.81 -43.13 -26.21
N TRP A 165 -0.63 -43.29 -25.59
CA TRP A 165 0.15 -42.13 -25.16
C TRP A 165 0.60 -41.44 -26.44
N THR A 166 -0.18 -40.49 -26.94
CA THR A 166 0.33 -39.56 -27.94
C THR A 166 1.45 -38.77 -27.27
N GLN A 167 2.58 -38.58 -27.95
CA GLN A 167 3.76 -37.81 -27.49
C GLN A 167 3.44 -36.36 -27.05
N THR A 168 2.18 -35.93 -27.14
CA THR A 168 1.68 -34.67 -26.61
C THR A 168 1.50 -34.77 -25.10
N GLY A 169 2.59 -34.57 -24.35
CA GLY A 169 2.55 -34.29 -22.90
C GLY A 169 1.84 -32.96 -22.62
N SER A 170 0.53 -32.89 -22.85
CA SER A 170 -0.21 -31.63 -22.76
C SER A 170 -0.36 -31.21 -21.31
N PHE A 171 0.18 -30.04 -21.02
CA PHE A 171 0.01 -29.27 -19.78
C PHE A 171 -1.46 -28.87 -19.52
N PHE A 172 -2.29 -28.90 -20.56
CA PHE A 172 -3.73 -28.71 -20.47
C PHE A 172 -4.36 -30.03 -20.07
N LEU A 173 -5.34 -30.01 -19.15
CA LEU A 173 -6.12 -31.19 -18.78
C LEU A 173 -6.42 -31.98 -20.06
N LYS A 174 -5.79 -33.14 -20.24
CA LYS A 174 -6.52 -34.20 -20.92
C LYS A 174 -7.64 -34.54 -19.96
N GLU A 175 -8.88 -34.52 -20.45
CA GLU A 175 -10.02 -34.90 -19.63
C GLU A 175 -9.72 -36.26 -18.97
N THR A 176 -10.11 -36.40 -17.70
CA THR A 176 -9.80 -37.55 -16.83
C THR A 176 -9.97 -38.87 -17.57
N GLU A 177 -9.09 -39.85 -17.35
CA GLU A 177 -9.30 -41.21 -17.87
C GLU A 177 -10.69 -41.70 -17.45
N GLY A 178 -11.41 -42.36 -18.35
CA GLY A 178 -12.76 -42.86 -18.09
C GLY A 178 -13.60 -42.95 -19.36
N TRP A 179 -14.91 -43.19 -19.16
CA TRP A 179 -15.90 -43.27 -20.23
C TRP A 179 -16.61 -41.94 -20.48
N HIS A 180 -16.44 -40.95 -19.61
CA HIS A 180 -17.05 -39.61 -19.69
C HIS A 180 -18.57 -39.60 -19.59
N THR A 181 -19.19 -40.58 -18.94
CA THR A 181 -20.66 -40.67 -18.83
C THR A 181 -21.30 -39.54 -18.02
N THR A 182 -20.50 -38.68 -17.38
CA THR A 182 -20.94 -37.43 -16.74
C THR A 182 -21.29 -36.31 -17.72
N SER A 183 -20.81 -36.39 -18.96
CA SER A 183 -20.92 -35.30 -19.95
C SER A 183 -21.14 -35.89 -21.34
N LEU A 184 -22.16 -35.41 -22.07
CA LEU A 184 -22.43 -35.87 -23.42
C LEU A 184 -21.43 -35.30 -24.43
N PHE A 185 -20.90 -34.12 -24.14
CA PHE A 185 -19.92 -33.40 -24.97
C PHE A 185 -18.64 -33.08 -24.18
N PRO A 186 -17.49 -32.92 -24.86
CA PRO A 186 -16.27 -32.43 -24.23
C PRO A 186 -16.52 -31.09 -23.53
N LEU A 187 -15.93 -30.95 -22.33
CA LEU A 187 -15.99 -29.70 -21.57
C LEU A 187 -15.31 -28.56 -22.35
N PHE A 188 -14.27 -28.91 -23.11
CA PHE A 188 -13.49 -28.01 -23.95
C PHE A 188 -13.53 -28.49 -25.41
N PRO A 189 -14.46 -27.97 -26.23
CA PRO A 189 -14.50 -28.31 -27.64
C PRO A 189 -13.23 -27.81 -28.34
N ASN A 190 -12.71 -28.57 -29.29
CA ASN A 190 -11.62 -28.14 -30.16
C ASN A 190 -12.18 -27.71 -31.53
N PRO A 191 -11.58 -26.70 -32.18
CA PRO A 191 -11.97 -26.33 -33.53
C PRO A 191 -11.61 -27.46 -34.50
N GLY A 192 -12.64 -28.13 -35.04
CA GLY A 192 -12.48 -29.26 -35.96
C GLY A 192 -13.11 -30.56 -35.47
N PRO A 193 -12.91 -31.67 -36.20
CA PRO A 193 -13.30 -33.00 -35.77
C PRO A 193 -12.50 -33.41 -34.53
N ARG A 194 -13.20 -33.85 -33.48
CA ARG A 194 -12.56 -34.40 -32.28
C ARG A 194 -11.67 -35.59 -32.66
N GLU A 195 -10.38 -35.53 -32.35
CA GLU A 195 -9.35 -36.46 -32.84
C GLU A 195 -9.45 -36.75 -34.36
N PRO A 196 -8.86 -35.91 -35.22
CA PRO A 196 -9.06 -35.99 -36.67
C PRO A 196 -8.44 -37.24 -37.31
N THR A 197 -7.43 -37.85 -36.69
CA THR A 197 -6.69 -39.01 -37.21
C THR A 197 -7.33 -40.35 -36.85
N SER A 198 -8.34 -40.37 -35.98
CA SER A 198 -8.96 -41.58 -35.47
C SER A 198 -10.30 -41.86 -36.15
N PRO A 199 -10.36 -42.80 -37.12
CA PRO A 199 -11.59 -43.10 -37.83
C PRO A 199 -12.68 -43.68 -36.92
N ASP A 200 -12.27 -44.28 -35.79
CA ASP A 200 -13.12 -44.86 -34.77
C ASP A 200 -13.76 -43.83 -33.82
N GLY A 201 -13.42 -42.55 -33.98
CA GLY A 201 -13.90 -41.48 -33.13
C GLY A 201 -13.03 -41.17 -31.91
N GLY A 202 -12.08 -42.04 -31.56
CA GLY A 202 -11.17 -41.75 -30.44
C GLY A 202 -11.85 -41.83 -29.08
N GLU A 203 -11.37 -41.08 -28.10
CA GLU A 203 -11.84 -41.14 -26.70
C GLU A 203 -13.38 -40.95 -26.56
N PRO A 204 -14.11 -41.63 -25.68
CA PRO A 204 -13.67 -42.66 -24.72
C PRO A 204 -13.25 -43.99 -25.36
N GLY A 205 -13.42 -44.18 -26.68
CA GLY A 205 -12.93 -45.35 -27.40
C GLY A 205 -13.91 -46.51 -27.50
N TYR A 206 -15.20 -46.22 -27.74
CA TYR A 206 -16.27 -47.23 -27.86
C TYR A 206 -15.93 -48.40 -28.80
N ILE A 207 -15.25 -48.14 -29.93
CA ILE A 207 -14.80 -49.19 -30.84
C ILE A 207 -13.50 -49.81 -30.34
N ARG A 208 -12.49 -49.00 -29.97
CA ARG A 208 -11.16 -49.46 -29.53
C ARG A 208 -11.19 -50.37 -28.31
N GLU A 209 -12.11 -50.15 -27.38
CA GLU A 209 -12.27 -50.95 -26.16
C GLU A 209 -13.19 -52.16 -26.38
N GLY A 210 -13.76 -52.31 -27.58
CA GLY A 210 -14.66 -53.41 -27.92
C GLY A 210 -16.09 -53.24 -27.40
N PHE A 211 -16.47 -52.05 -26.91
CA PHE A 211 -17.82 -51.78 -26.40
C PHE A 211 -18.89 -52.01 -27.45
N LEU A 212 -18.70 -51.47 -28.67
CA LEU A 212 -19.69 -51.64 -29.74
C LEU A 212 -19.85 -53.10 -30.17
N ALA A 213 -18.76 -53.88 -30.16
CA ALA A 213 -18.80 -55.30 -30.48
C ALA A 213 -19.62 -56.09 -29.44
N VAL A 214 -19.43 -55.79 -28.16
CA VAL A 214 -20.20 -56.41 -27.07
C VAL A 214 -21.64 -55.92 -27.08
N GLN A 215 -21.90 -54.63 -27.28
CA GLN A 215 -23.23 -54.06 -27.41
C GLN A 215 -24.02 -54.76 -28.51
N HIS A 216 -23.48 -54.77 -29.74
CA HIS A 216 -24.13 -55.40 -30.88
C HIS A 216 -24.34 -56.90 -30.67
N ALA A 217 -23.39 -57.59 -30.04
CA ALA A 217 -23.53 -59.01 -29.72
C ALA A 217 -24.64 -59.27 -28.69
N VAL A 218 -24.83 -58.39 -27.69
CA VAL A 218 -25.90 -58.48 -26.69
C VAL A 218 -27.25 -58.18 -27.34
N ASP A 219 -27.34 -57.11 -28.12
CA ASP A 219 -28.56 -56.73 -28.85
C ASP A 219 -28.99 -57.85 -29.80
N ARG A 220 -28.04 -58.40 -30.58
CA ARG A 220 -28.29 -59.55 -31.44
C ARG A 220 -28.68 -60.80 -30.64
N ALA A 221 -28.08 -61.06 -29.50
CA ALA A 221 -28.45 -62.20 -28.66
C ALA A 221 -29.86 -62.06 -28.07
N ILE A 222 -30.32 -60.84 -27.77
CA ILE A 222 -31.70 -60.54 -27.37
C ILE A 222 -32.66 -60.79 -28.54
N MET A 223 -32.30 -60.35 -29.75
CA MET A 223 -33.06 -60.65 -30.96
C MET A 223 -33.16 -62.16 -31.20
N GLU A 224 -32.05 -62.90 -31.08
CA GLU A 224 -32.02 -64.36 -31.22
C GLU A 224 -32.84 -65.06 -30.11
N TYR A 225 -32.87 -64.53 -28.89
CA TYR A 225 -33.67 -65.07 -27.79
C TYR A 225 -35.18 -64.99 -28.07
N HIS A 226 -35.66 -63.85 -28.60
CA HIS A 226 -37.08 -63.66 -28.91
C HIS A 226 -37.50 -64.24 -30.27
N ALA A 227 -36.60 -64.20 -31.26
CA ALA A 227 -36.91 -64.49 -32.66
C ALA A 227 -35.71 -65.15 -33.40
N ASP A 228 -35.19 -66.27 -32.90
CA ASP A 228 -33.98 -66.96 -33.41
C ASP A 228 -33.95 -67.14 -34.95
N ALA A 229 -34.98 -67.77 -35.52
CA ALA A 229 -35.02 -68.09 -36.95
C ALA A 229 -35.07 -66.83 -37.83
N ALA A 230 -35.89 -65.84 -37.46
CA ALA A 230 -36.02 -64.59 -38.18
C ALA A 230 -34.74 -63.75 -38.07
N THR A 231 -34.10 -63.76 -36.90
CA THR A 231 -32.84 -63.06 -36.65
C THR A 231 -31.72 -63.62 -37.52
N ARG A 232 -31.57 -64.95 -37.58
CA ARG A 232 -30.56 -65.59 -38.44
C ARG A 232 -30.79 -65.31 -39.93
N GLN A 233 -32.03 -65.29 -40.39
CA GLN A 233 -32.37 -64.94 -41.77
C GLN A 233 -32.05 -63.47 -42.08
N LEU A 234 -32.35 -62.56 -41.15
CA LEU A 234 -32.06 -61.14 -41.30
C LEU A 234 -30.55 -60.89 -41.42
N PHE A 235 -29.75 -61.39 -40.46
CA PHE A 235 -28.29 -61.17 -40.44
C PHE A 235 -27.51 -61.97 -41.51
N GLN A 236 -28.14 -62.91 -42.24
CA GLN A 236 -27.54 -63.48 -43.46
C GLN A 236 -27.59 -62.49 -44.63
N ARG A 237 -28.63 -61.66 -44.68
CA ARG A 237 -28.87 -60.65 -45.73
C ARG A 237 -28.43 -59.25 -45.33
N LEU A 238 -28.18 -59.01 -44.05
CA LEU A 238 -27.93 -57.68 -43.51
C LEU A 238 -26.59 -57.62 -42.77
N THR A 239 -25.81 -56.58 -43.06
CA THR A 239 -24.57 -56.29 -42.33
C THR A 239 -24.70 -54.91 -41.70
N VAL A 240 -24.45 -54.81 -40.40
CA VAL A 240 -24.37 -53.51 -39.69
C VAL A 240 -22.92 -53.05 -39.68
N THR A 241 -22.70 -51.83 -40.13
CA THR A 241 -21.40 -51.16 -40.15
C THR A 241 -21.52 -49.82 -39.44
N ILE A 242 -20.46 -49.39 -38.77
CA ILE A 242 -20.44 -48.07 -38.13
C ILE A 242 -19.51 -47.14 -38.90
N LYS A 243 -19.94 -45.90 -39.13
CA LYS A 243 -19.14 -44.93 -39.88
C LYS A 243 -19.17 -43.57 -39.19
N ARG A 244 -18.02 -42.93 -39.10
CA ARG A 244 -17.94 -41.59 -38.53
C ARG A 244 -18.43 -40.54 -39.53
N PHE A 245 -19.12 -39.50 -39.06
CA PHE A 245 -19.55 -38.37 -39.90
C PHE A 245 -18.36 -37.74 -40.63
N PRO A 246 -18.48 -37.42 -41.93
CA PRO A 246 -17.50 -36.59 -42.59
C PRO A 246 -17.51 -35.18 -41.98
N TYR A 247 -16.35 -34.55 -41.88
CA TYR A 247 -16.23 -33.21 -41.32
C TYR A 247 -15.75 -32.22 -42.39
N PRO A 248 -16.37 -31.04 -42.50
CA PRO A 248 -15.99 -30.04 -43.51
C PRO A 248 -14.56 -29.53 -43.30
N PRO A 249 -13.97 -28.82 -44.29
CA PRO A 249 -12.68 -28.16 -44.12
C PRO A 249 -12.62 -27.31 -42.86
N PHE A 250 -11.54 -27.42 -42.09
CA PHE A 250 -11.42 -26.77 -40.79
C PHE A 250 -10.00 -26.29 -40.51
N ILE A 251 -9.89 -25.40 -39.52
CA ILE A 251 -8.61 -24.87 -39.05
C ILE A 251 -8.35 -25.45 -37.66
N ALA A 252 -7.34 -26.33 -37.56
CA ALA A 252 -6.89 -26.85 -36.28
C ALA A 252 -6.06 -25.78 -35.58
N ASP A 253 -6.54 -25.32 -34.43
CA ASP A 253 -5.92 -24.22 -33.71
C ASP A 253 -5.65 -24.57 -32.24
N PRO A 254 -4.45 -25.07 -31.92
CA PRO A 254 -4.09 -25.44 -30.55
C PRO A 254 -4.04 -24.23 -29.60
N PHE A 255 -4.01 -23.00 -30.12
CA PHE A 255 -4.03 -21.79 -29.31
C PHE A 255 -5.33 -21.62 -28.51
N LEU A 256 -6.48 -22.05 -29.03
CA LEU A 256 -7.76 -21.86 -28.33
C LEU A 256 -7.82 -22.60 -27.00
N VAL A 257 -7.20 -23.79 -26.92
CA VAL A 257 -7.04 -24.53 -25.66
C VAL A 257 -6.21 -23.71 -24.67
N ALA A 258 -5.13 -23.08 -25.13
CA ALA A 258 -4.32 -22.21 -24.28
C ALA A 258 -5.12 -21.00 -23.76
N ILE A 259 -5.96 -20.38 -24.59
CA ILE A 259 -6.85 -19.28 -24.16
C ILE A 259 -7.79 -19.77 -23.06
N GLN A 260 -8.48 -20.90 -23.26
CA GLN A 260 -9.50 -21.40 -22.32
C GLN A 260 -8.95 -21.56 -20.89
N TYR A 261 -7.71 -22.02 -20.75
CA TYR A 261 -7.10 -22.23 -19.44
C TYR A 261 -6.34 -21.03 -18.89
N GLN A 262 -5.70 -20.24 -19.74
CA GLN A 262 -4.79 -19.18 -19.31
C GLN A 262 -5.43 -17.78 -19.31
N LEU A 263 -6.50 -17.56 -20.09
CA LEU A 263 -7.20 -16.27 -20.13
C LEU A 263 -7.72 -15.83 -18.74
N PRO A 264 -8.36 -16.68 -17.91
CA PRO A 264 -8.78 -16.31 -16.56
C PRO A 264 -7.63 -15.74 -15.70
N LEU A 265 -6.49 -16.44 -15.68
CA LEU A 265 -5.31 -16.04 -14.93
C LEU A 265 -4.71 -14.74 -15.48
N LEU A 266 -4.62 -14.60 -16.81
CA LEU A 266 -4.07 -13.41 -17.44
C LEU A 266 -4.95 -12.17 -17.21
N LEU A 267 -6.27 -12.33 -17.21
CA LEU A 267 -7.20 -11.26 -16.85
C LEU A 267 -7.07 -10.88 -15.37
N LEU A 268 -6.99 -11.85 -14.45
CA LEU A 268 -6.71 -11.57 -13.04
C LEU A 268 -5.43 -10.75 -12.87
N LEU A 269 -4.33 -11.20 -13.49
CA LEU A 269 -3.03 -10.53 -13.41
C LEU A 269 -3.05 -9.13 -14.03
N SER A 270 -3.83 -8.94 -15.11
CA SER A 270 -4.00 -7.64 -15.78
C SER A 270 -4.62 -6.58 -14.87
N PHE A 271 -5.59 -6.95 -14.04
CA PHE A 271 -6.30 -6.03 -13.17
C PHE A 271 -5.72 -5.94 -11.75
N THR A 272 -4.83 -6.86 -11.37
CA THR A 272 -4.16 -6.88 -10.05
C THR A 272 -3.53 -5.53 -9.69
N TYR A 273 -2.70 -4.94 -10.57
CA TYR A 273 -2.05 -3.66 -10.26
C TYR A 273 -3.03 -2.50 -10.08
N THR A 274 -4.09 -2.49 -10.88
CA THR A 274 -5.15 -1.48 -10.77
C THR A 274 -5.87 -1.62 -9.43
N ALA A 275 -6.24 -2.84 -9.03
CA ALA A 275 -6.87 -3.10 -7.74
C ALA A 275 -6.00 -2.62 -6.55
N LEU A 276 -4.71 -2.97 -6.53
CA LEU A 276 -3.77 -2.52 -5.50
C LEU A 276 -3.61 -0.98 -5.48
N THR A 277 -3.57 -0.36 -6.67
CA THR A 277 -3.37 1.09 -6.78
C THR A 277 -4.59 1.86 -6.32
N ILE A 278 -5.80 1.37 -6.62
CA ILE A 278 -7.06 1.95 -6.15
C ILE A 278 -7.11 1.91 -4.62
N ALA A 279 -6.92 0.73 -4.02
CA ALA A 279 -6.95 0.57 -2.56
C ALA A 279 -5.90 1.48 -1.89
N ARG A 280 -4.68 1.52 -2.43
CA ARG A 280 -3.61 2.41 -1.93
C ARG A 280 -3.98 3.89 -2.06
N ALA A 281 -4.47 4.33 -3.22
CA ALA A 281 -4.73 5.75 -3.50
C ALA A 281 -5.80 6.33 -2.55
N VAL A 282 -6.89 5.58 -2.35
CA VAL A 282 -7.98 5.98 -1.44
C VAL A 282 -7.47 6.03 0.01
N VAL A 283 -6.74 5.01 0.47
CA VAL A 283 -6.23 4.99 1.85
C VAL A 283 -5.11 6.02 2.05
N GLN A 284 -4.30 6.32 1.04
CA GLN A 284 -3.27 7.36 1.14
C GLN A 284 -3.89 8.76 1.32
N GLU A 285 -5.04 9.04 0.69
CA GLU A 285 -5.76 10.30 0.89
C GLU A 285 -6.36 10.40 2.30
N LYS A 286 -6.82 9.27 2.87
CA LYS A 286 -7.24 9.14 4.28
C LYS A 286 -6.06 9.30 5.26
N GLU A 287 -4.93 8.62 5.00
CA GLU A 287 -3.73 8.67 5.84
C GLU A 287 -3.17 10.08 5.95
N ARG A 288 -3.20 10.84 4.85
CA ARG A 288 -2.77 12.24 4.79
C ARG A 288 -3.85 13.24 5.23
N ARG A 289 -5.01 12.77 5.71
CA ARG A 289 -6.15 13.59 6.16
C ARG A 289 -6.75 14.53 5.10
N LEU A 290 -6.44 14.31 3.82
CA LEU A 290 -6.91 15.13 2.71
C LEU A 290 -8.42 14.94 2.48
N LYS A 291 -8.91 13.71 2.67
CA LYS A 291 -10.34 13.39 2.57
C LYS A 291 -11.15 14.14 3.62
N GLU A 292 -10.69 14.12 4.86
CA GLU A 292 -11.29 14.77 6.01
C GLU A 292 -11.24 16.29 5.85
N TYR A 293 -10.12 16.82 5.35
CA TYR A 293 -9.96 18.24 5.06
C TYR A 293 -10.94 18.73 3.98
N MET A 294 -11.13 17.98 2.89
CA MET A 294 -12.17 18.30 1.90
C MET A 294 -13.59 18.19 2.49
N ARG A 295 -13.85 17.19 3.35
CA ARG A 295 -15.14 17.07 4.06
C ARG A 295 -15.40 18.27 4.95
N MET A 296 -14.40 18.76 5.68
CA MET A 296 -14.48 19.97 6.51
C MET A 296 -14.75 21.23 5.68
N MET A 297 -14.29 21.29 4.44
CA MET A 297 -14.56 22.40 3.51
C MET A 297 -15.91 22.26 2.75
N GLY A 298 -16.77 21.31 3.13
CA GLY A 298 -18.13 21.18 2.59
C GLY A 298 -18.35 20.05 1.56
N LEU A 299 -17.39 19.14 1.37
CA LEU A 299 -17.57 17.99 0.50
C LEU A 299 -18.46 16.90 1.14
N SER A 300 -19.44 16.39 0.39
CA SER A 300 -20.22 15.22 0.83
C SER A 300 -19.44 13.90 0.69
N SER A 301 -19.69 12.97 1.61
CA SER A 301 -18.93 11.71 1.71
C SER A 301 -19.02 10.82 0.48
N TRP A 302 -20.19 10.70 -0.14
CA TRP A 302 -20.41 9.81 -1.27
C TRP A 302 -19.82 10.36 -2.58
N LEU A 303 -19.81 11.68 -2.76
CA LEU A 303 -19.21 12.34 -3.93
C LEU A 303 -17.73 12.01 -4.09
N HIS A 304 -17.01 11.89 -2.97
CA HIS A 304 -15.62 11.48 -2.96
C HIS A 304 -15.42 10.11 -3.64
N TRP A 305 -16.25 9.13 -3.27
CA TRP A 305 -16.21 7.79 -3.85
C TRP A 305 -16.63 7.78 -5.32
N SER A 306 -17.70 8.49 -5.66
CA SER A 306 -18.16 8.60 -7.05
C SER A 306 -17.11 9.25 -7.97
N ALA A 307 -16.38 10.26 -7.50
CA ALA A 307 -15.32 10.90 -8.28
C ALA A 307 -14.12 9.97 -8.51
N TRP A 308 -13.72 9.18 -7.50
CA TRP A 308 -12.71 8.16 -7.67
C TRP A 308 -13.18 7.02 -8.58
N PHE A 309 -14.43 6.58 -8.42
CA PHE A 309 -15.03 5.53 -9.25
C PHE A 309 -15.00 5.92 -10.73
N LEU A 310 -15.53 7.10 -11.07
CA LEU A 310 -15.58 7.60 -12.44
C LEU A 310 -14.19 7.76 -13.06
N LEU A 311 -13.21 8.24 -12.28
CA LEU A 311 -11.83 8.36 -12.75
C LEU A 311 -11.24 7.00 -13.11
N PHE A 312 -11.29 6.04 -12.18
CA PHE A 312 -10.75 4.70 -12.39
C PHE A 312 -11.51 3.94 -13.46
N PHE A 313 -12.83 4.11 -13.53
CA PHE A 313 -13.68 3.55 -14.56
C PHE A 313 -13.30 4.08 -15.95
N LEU A 314 -13.03 5.38 -16.10
CA LEU A 314 -12.58 5.95 -17.37
C LEU A 314 -11.23 5.37 -17.81
N PHE A 315 -10.27 5.20 -16.89
CA PHE A 315 -8.98 4.59 -17.22
C PHE A 315 -9.11 3.11 -17.57
N LEU A 316 -9.92 2.36 -16.82
CA LEU A 316 -10.19 0.97 -17.12
C LEU A 316 -11.02 0.80 -18.39
N LEU A 317 -11.85 1.77 -18.77
CA LEU A 317 -12.57 1.78 -20.05
C LEU A 317 -11.59 1.89 -21.21
N ILE A 318 -10.59 2.77 -21.12
CA ILE A 318 -9.53 2.87 -22.12
C ILE A 318 -8.72 1.57 -22.18
N ALA A 319 -8.29 1.05 -21.03
CA ALA A 319 -7.53 -0.20 -20.96
C ALA A 319 -8.33 -1.39 -21.51
N ALA A 320 -9.60 -1.54 -21.12
CA ALA A 320 -10.51 -2.58 -21.60
C ALA A 320 -10.77 -2.45 -23.10
N SER A 321 -10.93 -1.23 -23.62
CA SER A 321 -11.10 -0.98 -25.06
C SER A 321 -9.87 -1.41 -25.85
N PHE A 322 -8.66 -1.09 -25.37
CA PHE A 322 -7.45 -1.59 -26.00
C PHE A 322 -7.29 -3.11 -25.84
N MET A 323 -7.63 -3.70 -24.70
CA MET A 323 -7.61 -5.16 -24.54
C MET A 323 -8.58 -5.85 -25.51
N THR A 324 -9.81 -5.36 -25.61
CA THR A 324 -10.79 -5.85 -26.59
C THR A 324 -10.27 -5.71 -28.01
N LEU A 325 -9.66 -4.57 -28.35
CA LEU A 325 -9.03 -4.36 -29.65
C LEU A 325 -7.92 -5.41 -29.87
N LEU A 326 -7.01 -5.58 -28.93
CA LEU A 326 -5.93 -6.56 -29.01
C LEU A 326 -6.45 -8.01 -29.12
N PHE A 327 -7.56 -8.34 -28.47
CA PHE A 327 -8.16 -9.66 -28.56
C PHE A 327 -8.88 -9.89 -29.90
N CYS A 328 -9.53 -8.88 -30.46
CA CYS A 328 -10.36 -9.03 -31.66
C CYS A 328 -9.64 -8.62 -32.97
N VAL A 329 -8.49 -7.94 -32.88
CA VAL A 329 -7.70 -7.55 -34.06
C VAL A 329 -7.13 -8.78 -34.76
N LYS A 330 -7.28 -8.80 -36.08
CA LYS A 330 -6.70 -9.82 -36.95
C LYS A 330 -5.19 -9.64 -37.02
N VAL A 331 -4.45 -10.61 -36.51
CA VAL A 331 -2.99 -10.61 -36.42
C VAL A 331 -2.36 -11.32 -37.63
N LYS A 332 -3.05 -12.34 -38.15
CA LYS A 332 -2.75 -13.09 -39.37
C LYS A 332 -3.98 -13.01 -40.31
N PRO A 333 -3.86 -13.31 -41.62
CA PRO A 333 -5.04 -13.35 -42.50
C PRO A 333 -6.12 -14.26 -41.89
N ASN A 334 -7.29 -13.68 -41.64
CA ASN A 334 -8.47 -14.32 -41.01
C ASN A 334 -8.30 -14.87 -39.59
N VAL A 335 -7.27 -14.46 -38.83
CA VAL A 335 -6.98 -15.03 -37.52
C VAL A 335 -6.70 -13.96 -36.47
N ALA A 336 -7.55 -13.89 -35.44
CA ALA A 336 -7.40 -13.06 -34.24
C ALA A 336 -7.23 -13.95 -32.99
N VAL A 337 -7.07 -13.35 -31.81
CA VAL A 337 -7.09 -14.10 -30.54
C VAL A 337 -8.50 -14.62 -30.26
N LEU A 338 -9.49 -13.74 -30.36
CA LEU A 338 -10.92 -14.04 -30.43
C LEU A 338 -11.38 -13.66 -31.85
N SER A 339 -11.53 -14.65 -32.72
CA SER A 339 -11.82 -14.44 -34.13
C SER A 339 -13.30 -14.27 -34.43
N ARG A 340 -14.17 -14.94 -33.67
CA ARG A 340 -15.62 -14.98 -33.92
C ARG A 340 -16.44 -14.29 -32.85
N SER A 341 -15.91 -14.06 -31.65
CA SER A 341 -16.62 -13.36 -30.56
C SER A 341 -16.90 -11.89 -30.89
N ASP A 342 -18.07 -11.39 -30.49
CA ASP A 342 -18.45 -9.99 -30.68
C ASP A 342 -17.58 -9.05 -29.81
N PRO A 343 -16.81 -8.13 -30.41
CA PRO A 343 -15.97 -7.20 -29.65
C PRO A 343 -16.75 -6.36 -28.63
N SER A 344 -17.98 -5.97 -28.94
CA SER A 344 -18.80 -5.14 -28.05
C SER A 344 -19.20 -5.88 -26.78
N LEU A 345 -19.47 -7.18 -26.87
CA LEU A 345 -19.81 -8.02 -25.73
C LEU A 345 -18.58 -8.36 -24.88
N VAL A 346 -17.43 -8.61 -25.52
CA VAL A 346 -16.14 -8.76 -24.81
C VAL A 346 -15.81 -7.49 -24.03
N LEU A 347 -16.01 -6.31 -24.62
CA LEU A 347 -15.86 -5.03 -23.92
C LEU A 347 -16.83 -4.92 -22.74
N ALA A 348 -18.12 -5.22 -22.94
CA ALA A 348 -19.12 -5.18 -21.87
C ALA A 348 -18.75 -6.09 -20.69
N PHE A 349 -18.24 -7.29 -20.96
CA PHE A 349 -17.72 -8.20 -19.94
C PHE A 349 -16.55 -7.64 -19.15
N LEU A 350 -15.52 -7.13 -19.85
CA LEU A 350 -14.36 -6.50 -19.21
C LEU A 350 -14.75 -5.26 -18.39
N LEU A 351 -15.77 -4.52 -18.83
CA LEU A 351 -16.29 -3.36 -18.09
C LEU A 351 -17.06 -3.78 -16.84
N CYS A 352 -17.92 -4.81 -16.90
CA CYS A 352 -18.61 -5.33 -15.72
C CYS A 352 -17.58 -5.82 -14.69
N PHE A 353 -16.53 -6.52 -15.16
CA PHE A 353 -15.43 -6.94 -14.29
C PHE A 353 -14.66 -5.75 -13.72
N ALA A 354 -14.37 -4.72 -14.52
CA ALA A 354 -13.73 -3.49 -14.04
C ALA A 354 -14.55 -2.79 -12.94
N ILE A 355 -15.87 -2.70 -13.10
CA ILE A 355 -16.78 -2.10 -12.11
C ILE A 355 -16.74 -2.91 -10.80
N SER A 356 -16.79 -4.25 -10.89
CA SER A 356 -16.70 -5.12 -9.71
C SER A 356 -15.35 -4.99 -9.00
N THR A 357 -14.25 -4.86 -9.76
CA THR A 357 -12.89 -4.71 -9.24
C THR A 357 -12.68 -3.37 -8.53
N ILE A 358 -13.21 -2.27 -9.09
CA ILE A 358 -13.17 -0.97 -8.42
C ILE A 358 -13.96 -1.04 -7.11
N SER A 359 -15.17 -1.62 -7.14
CA SER A 359 -16.05 -1.71 -5.97
C SER A 359 -15.43 -2.59 -4.87
N PHE A 360 -14.82 -3.71 -5.24
CA PHE A 360 -14.05 -4.57 -4.34
C PHE A 360 -12.89 -3.81 -3.68
N SER A 361 -12.12 -3.06 -4.48
CA SER A 361 -10.98 -2.27 -3.98
C SER A 361 -11.42 -1.17 -3.01
N PHE A 362 -12.58 -0.56 -3.24
CA PHE A 362 -13.20 0.39 -2.34
C PHE A 362 -13.62 -0.26 -1.03
N MET A 363 -14.27 -1.42 -1.09
CA MET A 363 -14.65 -2.18 0.10
C MET A 363 -13.42 -2.46 0.97
N VAL A 364 -12.36 -3.02 0.38
CA VAL A 364 -11.09 -3.29 1.08
C VAL A 364 -10.50 -2.01 1.68
N SER A 365 -10.52 -0.89 0.97
CA SER A 365 -9.96 0.39 1.44
C SER A 365 -10.66 0.97 2.68
N THR A 366 -11.87 0.53 3.02
CA THR A 366 -12.58 0.98 4.23
C THR A 366 -12.04 0.33 5.50
N PHE A 367 -11.50 -0.89 5.42
CA PHE A 367 -10.99 -1.64 6.58
C PHE A 367 -9.59 -1.19 7.05
N PHE A 368 -8.87 -0.38 6.26
CA PHE A 368 -7.48 0.00 6.55
C PHE A 368 -7.28 1.51 6.63
N SER A 369 -6.49 1.95 7.63
CA SER A 369 -6.12 3.36 7.82
C SER A 369 -4.73 3.73 7.29
N LYS A 370 -3.85 2.74 7.07
CA LYS A 370 -2.49 2.93 6.54
C LYS A 370 -2.40 2.40 5.10
N ALA A 371 -1.85 3.17 4.18
CA ALA A 371 -1.79 2.79 2.77
C ALA A 371 -0.91 1.56 2.50
N ASN A 372 0.17 1.37 3.27
CA ASN A 372 1.04 0.19 3.17
C ASN A 372 0.26 -1.11 3.43
N MET A 373 -0.56 -1.10 4.49
CA MET A 373 -1.34 -2.28 4.90
C MET A 373 -2.48 -2.55 3.92
N ALA A 374 -3.17 -1.50 3.48
CA ALA A 374 -4.24 -1.62 2.48
C ALA A 374 -3.74 -2.23 1.17
N ALA A 375 -2.54 -1.84 0.72
CA ALA A 375 -1.93 -2.43 -0.46
C ALA A 375 -1.56 -3.91 -0.26
N ALA A 376 -0.98 -4.26 0.89
CA ALA A 376 -0.55 -5.63 1.19
C ALA A 376 -1.73 -6.60 1.32
N PHE A 377 -2.66 -6.29 2.22
CA PHE A 377 -3.84 -7.12 2.43
C PHE A 377 -4.80 -7.04 1.25
N GLY A 378 -4.93 -5.88 0.58
CA GLY A 378 -5.83 -5.74 -0.56
C GLY A 378 -5.41 -6.56 -1.76
N GLY A 379 -4.10 -6.65 -2.05
CA GLY A 379 -3.63 -7.52 -3.12
C GLY A 379 -3.73 -9.01 -2.78
N PHE A 380 -3.47 -9.39 -1.51
CA PHE A 380 -3.72 -10.75 -1.04
C PHE A 380 -5.20 -11.12 -1.16
N LEU A 381 -6.11 -10.31 -0.62
CA LEU A 381 -7.54 -10.56 -0.67
C LEU A 381 -8.04 -10.64 -2.11
N TYR A 382 -7.51 -9.82 -3.02
CA TYR A 382 -7.86 -9.89 -4.45
C TYR A 382 -7.49 -11.24 -5.07
N PHE A 383 -6.32 -11.79 -4.77
CA PHE A 383 -5.98 -13.13 -5.27
C PHE A 383 -6.69 -14.25 -4.52
N PHE A 384 -6.93 -14.06 -3.23
CA PHE A 384 -7.69 -15.00 -2.42
C PHE A 384 -9.09 -15.25 -3.02
N THR A 385 -9.75 -14.21 -3.56
CA THR A 385 -11.04 -14.39 -4.24
C THR A 385 -10.94 -15.15 -5.57
N TYR A 386 -9.75 -15.35 -6.14
CA TYR A 386 -9.53 -16.22 -7.30
C TYR A 386 -9.30 -17.69 -6.92
N ILE A 387 -8.72 -17.98 -5.75
CA ILE A 387 -8.40 -19.35 -5.34
C ILE A 387 -9.60 -20.32 -5.43
N PRO A 388 -10.84 -19.95 -5.04
CA PRO A 388 -12.01 -20.81 -5.20
C PRO A 388 -12.25 -21.31 -6.64
N TYR A 389 -11.78 -20.58 -7.66
CA TYR A 389 -11.84 -21.05 -9.05
C TYR A 389 -11.06 -22.37 -9.25
N PHE A 390 -9.98 -22.62 -8.51
CA PHE A 390 -9.28 -23.91 -8.56
C PHE A 390 -10.14 -25.09 -8.07
N PHE A 391 -11.13 -24.84 -7.21
CA PHE A 391 -12.10 -25.85 -6.78
C PHE A 391 -13.26 -25.99 -7.78
N VAL A 392 -13.69 -24.87 -8.38
CA VAL A 392 -14.82 -24.81 -9.31
C VAL A 392 -14.46 -25.39 -10.68
N ALA A 393 -13.29 -25.07 -11.22
CA ALA A 393 -12.92 -25.42 -12.59
C ALA A 393 -12.90 -26.94 -12.86
N PRO A 394 -12.31 -27.80 -11.99
CA PRO A 394 -12.33 -29.25 -12.20
C PRO A 394 -13.71 -29.87 -11.98
N ARG A 395 -14.52 -29.34 -11.05
CA ARG A 395 -15.84 -29.89 -10.68
C ARG A 395 -17.00 -29.21 -11.41
N TYR A 396 -16.73 -28.42 -12.44
CA TYR A 396 -17.72 -27.60 -13.14
C TYR A 396 -18.97 -28.40 -13.57
N ASN A 397 -18.77 -29.65 -14.03
CA ASN A 397 -19.84 -30.51 -14.51
C ASN A 397 -20.71 -31.09 -13.38
N TRP A 398 -20.19 -31.25 -12.16
CA TRP A 398 -20.95 -31.76 -11.01
C TRP A 398 -21.69 -30.67 -10.23
N MET A 399 -21.43 -29.40 -10.54
CA MET A 399 -22.02 -28.29 -9.81
C MET A 399 -23.41 -27.94 -10.33
N THR A 400 -24.36 -27.84 -9.41
CA THR A 400 -25.70 -27.31 -9.69
C THR A 400 -25.64 -25.83 -10.09
N LEU A 401 -26.66 -25.33 -10.81
CA LEU A 401 -26.76 -23.92 -11.18
C LEU A 401 -26.65 -22.99 -9.97
N SER A 402 -27.31 -23.32 -8.87
CA SER A 402 -27.25 -22.50 -7.64
C SER A 402 -25.83 -22.46 -7.06
N GLN A 403 -25.10 -23.57 -7.07
CA GLN A 403 -23.70 -23.59 -6.63
C GLN A 403 -22.81 -22.76 -7.56
N LYS A 404 -22.99 -22.86 -8.88
CA LYS A 404 -22.27 -22.03 -9.87
C LYS A 404 -22.50 -20.54 -9.62
N LEU A 405 -23.76 -20.14 -9.39
CA LEU A 405 -24.12 -18.75 -9.08
C LEU A 405 -23.56 -18.29 -7.73
N CYS A 406 -23.66 -19.10 -6.67
CA CYS A 406 -23.07 -18.78 -5.37
C CYS A 406 -21.54 -18.60 -5.45
N SER A 407 -20.84 -19.43 -6.24
CA SER A 407 -19.40 -19.26 -6.48
C SER A 407 -19.08 -17.95 -7.20
N CYS A 408 -20.00 -17.44 -8.03
CA CYS A 408 -19.86 -16.16 -8.71
C CYS A 408 -20.05 -14.94 -7.80
N LEU A 409 -20.39 -15.09 -6.51
CA LEU A 409 -20.38 -13.98 -5.53
C LEU A 409 -18.96 -13.43 -5.26
N LEU A 410 -17.95 -14.13 -5.77
CA LEU A 410 -16.58 -13.69 -5.81
C LEU A 410 -16.26 -13.26 -7.25
N SER A 411 -16.20 -11.95 -7.48
CA SER A 411 -16.01 -11.36 -8.81
C SER A 411 -14.86 -11.95 -9.65
N ASN A 412 -13.77 -12.41 -9.03
CA ASN A 412 -12.67 -13.08 -9.72
C ASN A 412 -13.03 -14.50 -10.20
N VAL A 413 -13.89 -15.23 -9.47
CA VAL A 413 -14.46 -16.50 -9.93
C VAL A 413 -15.45 -16.26 -11.05
N ALA A 414 -16.33 -15.25 -10.92
CA ALA A 414 -17.27 -14.89 -11.97
C ALA A 414 -16.55 -14.51 -13.28
N MET A 415 -15.49 -13.71 -13.18
CA MET A 415 -14.62 -13.39 -14.33
C MET A 415 -13.94 -14.63 -14.90
N ALA A 416 -13.43 -15.53 -14.06
CA ALA A 416 -12.79 -16.75 -14.54
C ALA A 416 -13.76 -17.68 -15.28
N MET A 417 -14.98 -17.87 -14.75
CA MET A 417 -16.04 -18.63 -15.41
C MET A 417 -16.52 -17.94 -16.69
N GLY A 418 -16.64 -16.61 -16.72
CA GLY A 418 -16.95 -15.85 -17.93
C GLY A 418 -15.88 -16.01 -19.01
N ALA A 419 -14.60 -15.92 -18.65
CA ALA A 419 -13.48 -16.14 -19.56
C ALA A 419 -13.44 -17.59 -20.08
N GLN A 420 -13.76 -18.57 -19.24
CA GLN A 420 -13.91 -19.96 -19.64
C GLN A 420 -15.05 -20.13 -20.67
N LEU A 421 -16.21 -19.52 -20.45
CA LEU A 421 -17.33 -19.55 -21.39
C LEU A 421 -16.97 -18.90 -22.74
N ILE A 422 -16.28 -17.76 -22.74
CA ILE A 422 -15.77 -17.13 -23.97
C ILE A 422 -14.88 -18.12 -24.74
N GLY A 423 -13.95 -18.77 -24.05
CA GLY A 423 -13.08 -19.78 -24.65
C GLY A 423 -13.84 -20.99 -25.21
N LYS A 424 -14.91 -21.44 -24.55
CA LYS A 424 -15.77 -22.53 -25.03
C LYS A 424 -16.56 -22.15 -26.28
N PHE A 425 -17.19 -20.97 -26.30
CA PHE A 425 -17.93 -20.47 -27.48
C PHE A 425 -17.02 -20.23 -28.69
N GLU A 426 -15.81 -19.71 -28.46
CA GLU A 426 -14.83 -19.49 -29.51
C GLU A 426 -14.36 -20.82 -30.12
N ALA A 427 -14.10 -21.83 -29.28
CA ALA A 427 -13.63 -23.13 -29.77
C ALA A 427 -14.73 -24.00 -30.40
N LYS A 428 -16.01 -23.78 -30.04
CA LYS A 428 -17.18 -24.27 -30.79
C LYS A 428 -17.28 -23.65 -32.19
N GLY A 429 -16.52 -22.58 -32.47
CA GLY A 429 -16.54 -21.88 -33.75
C GLY A 429 -17.76 -20.96 -33.91
N MET A 430 -18.51 -20.63 -32.86
CA MET A 430 -19.53 -19.58 -32.94
C MET A 430 -18.97 -18.23 -32.52
N GLY A 431 -18.08 -18.25 -31.52
CA GLY A 431 -17.77 -17.05 -30.73
C GLY A 431 -18.98 -16.61 -29.91
N ILE A 432 -18.76 -15.76 -28.91
CA ILE A 432 -19.88 -15.27 -28.11
C ILE A 432 -20.59 -14.09 -28.80
N GLN A 433 -21.90 -14.16 -28.92
CA GLN A 433 -22.74 -13.15 -29.59
C GLN A 433 -23.88 -12.70 -28.67
N TRP A 434 -24.43 -11.51 -28.89
CA TRP A 434 -25.56 -11.00 -28.09
C TRP A 434 -26.80 -11.89 -28.13
N ARG A 435 -27.07 -12.54 -29.26
CA ARG A 435 -28.20 -13.47 -29.42
C ARG A 435 -28.04 -14.75 -28.57
N ASP A 436 -26.79 -15.11 -28.27
CA ASP A 436 -26.42 -16.34 -27.56
C ASP A 436 -26.17 -16.08 -26.05
N LEU A 437 -26.50 -14.88 -25.55
CA LEU A 437 -26.20 -14.44 -24.18
C LEU A 437 -26.88 -15.31 -23.10
N LEU A 438 -28.12 -15.72 -23.36
CA LEU A 438 -28.95 -16.54 -22.47
C LEU A 438 -29.02 -18.00 -22.92
N SER A 439 -28.27 -18.39 -23.95
CA SER A 439 -28.14 -19.79 -24.35
C SER A 439 -26.92 -20.42 -23.69
N PRO A 440 -27.01 -21.66 -23.21
CA PRO A 440 -25.86 -22.39 -22.73
C PRO A 440 -24.93 -22.81 -23.88
N VAL A 441 -23.71 -23.22 -23.54
CA VAL A 441 -22.71 -23.65 -24.51
C VAL A 441 -23.08 -24.99 -25.14
N ASN A 442 -23.43 -25.95 -24.29
CA ASN A 442 -23.79 -27.33 -24.63
C ASN A 442 -25.17 -27.64 -24.03
N VAL A 443 -25.82 -28.72 -24.50
CA VAL A 443 -27.11 -29.20 -23.96
C VAL A 443 -27.00 -29.56 -22.47
N ASP A 444 -25.83 -30.03 -22.03
CA ASP A 444 -25.59 -30.54 -20.67
C ASP A 444 -25.39 -29.43 -19.61
N ASP A 445 -25.27 -28.16 -20.02
CA ASP A 445 -24.91 -27.06 -19.13
C ASP A 445 -26.07 -26.08 -18.97
N ASP A 446 -26.43 -25.75 -17.73
CA ASP A 446 -27.49 -24.77 -17.43
C ASP A 446 -26.94 -23.34 -17.25
N PHE A 447 -25.62 -23.17 -17.32
CA PHE A 447 -24.96 -21.90 -16.99
C PHE A 447 -24.71 -21.03 -18.23
N CYS A 448 -25.20 -19.80 -18.21
CA CYS A 448 -25.13 -18.88 -19.35
C CYS A 448 -24.25 -17.66 -19.08
N PHE A 449 -23.70 -17.06 -20.14
CA PHE A 449 -22.85 -15.87 -20.01
C PHE A 449 -23.60 -14.64 -19.46
N GLY A 450 -24.89 -14.49 -19.78
CA GLY A 450 -25.72 -13.42 -19.22
C GLY A 450 -25.82 -13.47 -17.70
N GLN A 451 -25.83 -14.68 -17.11
CA GLN A 451 -25.84 -14.85 -15.65
C GLN A 451 -24.50 -14.39 -15.05
N VAL A 452 -23.37 -14.64 -15.71
CA VAL A 452 -22.05 -14.14 -15.28
C VAL A 452 -22.03 -12.61 -15.23
N LEU A 453 -22.52 -11.94 -16.28
CA LEU A 453 -22.61 -10.47 -16.30
C LEU A 453 -23.51 -9.94 -15.17
N GLY A 454 -24.66 -10.59 -14.96
CA GLY A 454 -25.58 -10.25 -13.86
C GLY A 454 -24.91 -10.39 -12.48
N MET A 455 -24.16 -11.47 -12.25
CA MET A 455 -23.45 -11.69 -11.00
C MET A 455 -22.31 -10.68 -10.78
N LEU A 456 -21.54 -10.32 -11.81
CA LEU A 456 -20.50 -9.28 -11.70
C LEU A 456 -21.09 -7.92 -11.30
N LEU A 457 -22.28 -7.57 -11.81
CA LEU A 457 -22.98 -6.35 -11.43
C LEU A 457 -23.56 -6.45 -10.02
N LEU A 458 -24.09 -7.61 -9.62
CA LEU A 458 -24.56 -7.88 -8.27
C LEU A 458 -23.43 -7.72 -7.25
N ASP A 459 -22.27 -8.32 -7.50
CA ASP A 459 -21.07 -8.16 -6.69
C ASP A 459 -20.66 -6.70 -6.54
N SER A 460 -20.72 -5.94 -7.62
CA SER A 460 -20.43 -4.50 -7.61
C SER A 460 -21.34 -3.74 -6.65
N VAL A 461 -22.63 -4.06 -6.65
CA VAL A 461 -23.61 -3.48 -5.73
C VAL A 461 -23.33 -3.91 -4.29
N LEU A 462 -23.08 -5.21 -4.05
CA LEU A 462 -22.77 -5.74 -2.72
C LEU A 462 -21.52 -5.10 -2.12
N TYR A 463 -20.42 -5.04 -2.87
CA TYR A 463 -19.19 -4.37 -2.44
C TYR A 463 -19.40 -2.87 -2.20
N GLY A 464 -20.21 -2.21 -3.04
CA GLY A 464 -20.59 -0.81 -2.86
C GLY A 464 -21.38 -0.58 -1.56
N LEU A 465 -22.34 -1.45 -1.24
CA LEU A 465 -23.13 -1.39 -0.01
C LEU A 465 -22.26 -1.58 1.23
N VAL A 466 -21.35 -2.56 1.21
CA VAL A 466 -20.38 -2.75 2.32
C VAL A 466 -19.49 -1.53 2.48
N THR A 467 -19.01 -0.93 1.38
CA THR A 467 -18.22 0.30 1.41
C THR A 467 -18.98 1.46 2.08
N TRP A 468 -20.24 1.66 1.68
CA TRP A 468 -21.11 2.69 2.23
C TRP A 468 -21.36 2.48 3.73
N TYR A 469 -21.69 1.25 4.13
CA TYR A 469 -21.95 0.89 5.51
C TYR A 469 -20.71 1.04 6.40
N MET A 470 -19.58 0.45 6.00
CA MET A 470 -18.35 0.46 6.80
C MET A 470 -17.79 1.87 6.98
N GLU A 471 -17.88 2.73 5.96
CA GLU A 471 -17.43 4.13 6.08
C GLU A 471 -18.33 4.97 6.99
N ALA A 472 -19.63 4.66 7.07
CA ALA A 472 -20.57 5.37 7.94
C ALA A 472 -20.42 4.96 9.41
N VAL A 473 -20.27 3.66 9.68
CA VAL A 473 -20.18 3.11 11.05
C VAL A 473 -18.75 3.21 11.59
N PHE A 474 -17.74 3.00 10.75
CA PHE A 474 -16.33 3.00 11.14
C PHE A 474 -15.50 3.98 10.26
N PRO A 475 -15.63 5.30 10.45
CA PRO A 475 -14.89 6.29 9.67
C PRO A 475 -13.36 6.26 9.92
N GLY A 476 -12.90 5.59 10.98
CA GLY A 476 -11.48 5.43 11.33
C GLY A 476 -11.08 6.29 12.53
N GLN A 477 -9.91 6.93 12.46
CA GLN A 477 -9.36 7.76 13.55
C GLN A 477 -10.04 9.13 13.67
N PHE A 478 -10.67 9.61 12.59
CA PHE A 478 -11.24 10.95 12.47
C PHE A 478 -12.62 10.85 11.82
N GLY A 479 -13.56 11.70 12.26
CA GLY A 479 -14.94 11.70 11.80
C GLY A 479 -15.92 11.18 12.86
N VAL A 480 -17.19 11.60 12.73
CA VAL A 480 -18.27 11.21 13.64
C VAL A 480 -18.85 9.86 13.19
N PRO A 481 -18.74 8.78 13.99
CA PRO A 481 -19.36 7.50 13.63
C PRO A 481 -20.88 7.60 13.69
N GLN A 482 -21.56 7.00 12.72
CA GLN A 482 -23.02 6.87 12.74
C GLN A 482 -23.43 5.60 13.52
N PRO A 483 -24.63 5.58 14.13
CA PRO A 483 -25.14 4.37 14.78
C PRO A 483 -25.25 3.23 13.78
N TRP A 484 -25.04 1.98 14.22
CA TRP A 484 -25.05 0.82 13.32
C TRP A 484 -26.37 0.67 12.52
N TYR A 485 -27.49 1.15 13.06
CA TYR A 485 -28.82 1.13 12.46
C TYR A 485 -29.19 2.44 11.73
N PHE A 486 -28.21 3.30 11.40
CA PHE A 486 -28.46 4.62 10.80
C PHE A 486 -29.32 4.58 9.54
N PHE A 487 -29.19 3.53 8.71
CA PHE A 487 -29.93 3.36 7.47
C PHE A 487 -31.41 3.05 7.67
N ILE A 488 -31.84 2.77 8.91
CA ILE A 488 -33.26 2.58 9.27
C ILE A 488 -33.86 3.91 9.78
N MET A 489 -33.03 4.88 10.16
CA MET A 489 -33.50 6.13 10.74
C MET A 489 -34.18 7.04 9.68
N PRO A 490 -35.41 7.52 9.92
CA PRO A 490 -36.05 8.50 9.04
C PRO A 490 -35.27 9.81 8.93
N SER A 491 -34.54 10.19 9.99
CA SER A 491 -33.69 11.39 10.01
C SER A 491 -32.57 11.33 8.98
N TYR A 492 -32.10 10.13 8.62
CA TYR A 492 -31.06 9.95 7.60
C TYR A 492 -31.59 10.19 6.18
N TRP A 493 -32.76 9.63 5.86
CA TRP A 493 -33.35 9.71 4.51
C TRP A 493 -34.14 11.00 4.26
N CYS A 494 -34.86 11.48 5.27
CA CYS A 494 -35.79 12.60 5.16
C CYS A 494 -35.29 13.91 5.78
N GLY A 495 -34.02 13.97 6.23
CA GLY A 495 -33.46 15.04 7.04
C GLY A 495 -33.88 16.44 6.60
N LYS A 496 -34.78 17.07 7.37
CA LYS A 496 -35.06 18.50 7.27
C LYS A 496 -34.04 19.22 8.16
N PRO A 497 -33.25 20.18 7.64
CA PRO A 497 -32.51 21.07 8.52
C PRO A 497 -33.54 21.81 9.37
N ARG A 498 -33.40 21.74 10.71
CA ARG A 498 -34.20 22.63 11.56
C ARG A 498 -33.71 24.03 11.26
N ALA A 499 -34.62 24.89 10.81
CA ALA A 499 -34.35 26.32 10.76
C ALA A 499 -33.98 26.79 12.17
N VAL A 500 -32.99 27.69 12.22
CA VAL A 500 -32.55 28.49 13.37
C VAL A 500 -33.58 28.43 14.50
N ALA A 501 -33.24 27.75 15.60
CA ALA A 501 -34.02 27.87 16.81
C ALA A 501 -33.92 29.33 17.29
N GLY A 502 -34.76 30.21 16.71
CA GLY A 502 -35.15 31.49 17.28
C GLY A 502 -36.08 31.31 18.48
N LYS A 503 -35.90 30.22 19.22
CA LYS A 503 -36.37 30.05 20.58
C LYS A 503 -35.11 29.83 21.38
N GLU A 504 -34.53 30.96 21.80
CA GLU A 504 -33.79 31.02 23.04
C GLU A 504 -34.69 30.34 24.07
N GLU A 505 -34.40 29.08 24.40
CA GLU A 505 -34.58 28.68 25.78
C GLU A 505 -33.73 29.70 26.53
N GLU A 506 -34.40 30.69 27.12
CA GLU A 506 -33.96 31.36 28.33
C GLU A 506 -33.76 30.27 29.41
N ASP A 507 -32.82 29.34 29.18
CA ASP A 507 -32.06 28.74 30.25
C ASP A 507 -31.29 29.93 30.80
N SER A 508 -31.95 30.62 31.73
CA SER A 508 -31.40 31.56 32.70
C SER A 508 -29.91 31.31 32.84
N ASP A 509 -29.04 32.19 32.33
CA ASP A 509 -27.58 32.06 32.46
C ASP A 509 -27.24 31.72 33.92
N PRO A 510 -26.89 30.46 34.27
CA PRO A 510 -26.37 30.17 35.58
C PRO A 510 -24.91 30.67 35.67
N GLU A 511 -24.37 31.24 34.60
CA GLU A 511 -22.96 31.61 34.41
C GLU A 511 -22.56 32.96 35.03
N LYS A 512 -23.50 33.69 35.67
CA LYS A 512 -23.12 34.68 36.70
C LYS A 512 -22.41 34.02 37.92
N ALA A 513 -22.46 32.69 38.06
CA ALA A 513 -22.08 32.01 39.30
C ALA A 513 -20.59 31.69 39.51
N LEU A 514 -19.67 32.02 38.59
CA LEU A 514 -18.23 31.96 38.90
C LEU A 514 -17.45 33.10 38.24
N ARG A 515 -17.78 34.35 38.61
CA ARG A 515 -16.94 35.53 38.31
C ARG A 515 -15.59 35.41 39.05
N ASN A 516 -14.68 34.61 38.52
CA ASN A 516 -13.29 34.62 38.93
C ASN A 516 -12.65 35.94 38.46
N GLU A 517 -11.79 36.54 39.29
CA GLU A 517 -11.11 37.83 39.03
C GLU A 517 -10.23 37.86 37.76
N TYR A 518 -10.04 36.70 37.11
CA TYR A 518 -9.19 36.48 35.94
C TYR A 518 -9.96 36.38 34.60
N PHE A 519 -11.27 36.67 34.60
CA PHE A 519 -12.08 36.73 33.39
C PHE A 519 -12.53 38.18 33.12
N GLU A 520 -12.14 38.72 31.98
CA GLU A 520 -12.58 40.04 31.51
C GLU A 520 -14.04 39.93 31.03
N ALA A 521 -14.81 41.00 31.28
CA ALA A 521 -16.22 41.08 30.90
C ALA A 521 -16.41 40.82 29.40
N GLU A 522 -17.57 40.25 29.06
CA GLU A 522 -17.96 40.04 27.67
C GLU A 522 -18.36 41.36 27.01
N PRO A 523 -17.97 41.61 25.74
CA PRO A 523 -18.34 42.81 25.02
C PRO A 523 -19.84 42.82 24.66
N GLU A 524 -20.54 43.91 24.96
CA GLU A 524 -21.98 44.06 24.70
C GLU A 524 -22.27 44.41 23.23
N ASP A 525 -21.31 45.06 22.54
CA ASP A 525 -21.49 45.60 21.18
C ASP A 525 -21.26 44.57 20.05
N LEU A 526 -20.73 43.39 20.36
CA LEU A 526 -20.26 42.43 19.37
C LEU A 526 -21.10 41.16 19.32
N VAL A 527 -21.31 40.65 18.11
CA VAL A 527 -22.03 39.39 17.88
C VAL A 527 -21.07 38.22 18.10
N ALA A 528 -21.46 37.27 18.96
CA ALA A 528 -20.72 36.04 19.16
C ALA A 528 -20.83 35.11 17.94
N GLY A 529 -19.76 35.03 17.14
CA GLY A 529 -19.64 34.15 15.98
C GLY A 529 -19.48 32.67 16.36
N ILE A 530 -18.89 32.35 17.52
CA ILE A 530 -18.87 31.00 18.09
C ILE A 530 -19.26 31.07 19.58
N LYS A 531 -20.21 30.24 20.00
CA LYS A 531 -20.60 30.08 21.42
C LYS A 531 -20.34 28.65 21.87
N ILE A 532 -19.53 28.45 22.90
CA ILE A 532 -19.20 27.13 23.47
C ILE A 532 -19.83 27.02 24.86
N LYS A 533 -20.69 26.01 25.07
CA LYS A 533 -21.38 25.76 26.34
C LYS A 533 -21.07 24.34 26.86
N HIS A 534 -20.45 24.26 28.04
CA HIS A 534 -20.16 23.06 28.81
C HIS A 534 -19.45 21.95 28.03
N LEU A 535 -18.57 22.34 27.09
CA LEU A 535 -17.99 21.42 26.11
C LEU A 535 -16.94 20.52 26.76
N SER A 536 -17.14 19.21 26.71
CA SER A 536 -16.20 18.24 27.26
C SER A 536 -15.83 17.14 26.27
N LYS A 537 -14.59 16.67 26.34
CA LYS A 537 -14.10 15.53 25.55
C LYS A 537 -13.30 14.55 26.39
N VAL A 538 -13.76 13.30 26.42
CA VAL A 538 -13.04 12.19 27.04
C VAL A 538 -12.59 11.21 25.96
N PHE A 539 -11.31 10.85 25.96
CA PHE A 539 -10.77 9.79 25.12
C PHE A 539 -10.55 8.52 25.95
N ARG A 540 -11.08 7.39 25.46
CA ARG A 540 -10.76 6.06 25.97
C ARG A 540 -9.41 5.61 25.43
N VAL A 541 -8.40 5.53 26.30
CA VAL A 541 -7.05 5.02 25.95
C VAL A 541 -6.81 3.74 26.73
N GLY A 542 -7.04 2.59 26.09
CA GLY A 542 -7.05 1.30 26.79
C GLY A 542 -8.22 1.24 27.78
N ASN A 543 -7.94 0.87 29.04
CA ASN A 543 -8.93 0.85 30.13
C ASN A 543 -9.02 2.18 30.92
N LYS A 544 -8.31 3.26 30.50
CA LYS A 544 -8.31 4.55 31.20
C LYS A 544 -9.01 5.63 30.38
N ASP A 545 -9.88 6.38 31.05
CA ASP A 545 -10.55 7.55 30.50
C ASP A 545 -9.69 8.80 30.75
N ARG A 546 -9.29 9.47 29.67
CA ARG A 546 -8.55 10.72 29.75
C ARG A 546 -9.43 11.86 29.27
N ALA A 547 -9.89 12.69 30.20
CA ALA A 547 -10.53 13.96 29.89
C ALA A 547 -9.50 14.91 29.27
N ALA A 548 -9.69 15.26 28.01
CA ALA A 548 -8.85 16.19 27.27
C ALA A 548 -9.37 17.63 27.34
N VAL A 549 -10.69 17.80 27.44
CA VAL A 549 -11.36 19.07 27.69
C VAL A 549 -12.47 18.80 28.71
N ARG A 550 -12.56 19.63 29.75
CA ARG A 550 -13.53 19.52 30.84
C ARG A 550 -14.31 20.83 30.91
N ASP A 551 -15.61 20.72 30.68
CA ASP A 551 -16.59 21.78 30.88
C ASP A 551 -16.18 23.17 30.37
N LEU A 552 -15.76 23.25 29.10
CA LEU A 552 -15.29 24.49 28.51
C LEU A 552 -16.47 25.40 28.15
N ASN A 553 -16.46 26.62 28.70
CA ASN A 553 -17.33 27.74 28.35
C ASN A 553 -16.49 28.86 27.72
N LEU A 554 -16.82 29.28 26.50
CA LEU A 554 -16.09 30.34 25.79
C LEU A 554 -16.94 30.92 24.65
N ASN A 555 -17.09 32.24 24.63
CA ASN A 555 -17.71 32.99 23.52
C ASN A 555 -16.64 33.72 22.71
N LEU A 556 -16.80 33.72 21.38
CA LEU A 556 -15.85 34.24 20.40
C LEU A 556 -16.59 35.19 19.45
N TYR A 557 -16.08 36.40 19.26
CA TYR A 557 -16.83 37.50 18.65
C TYR A 557 -16.42 37.79 17.19
N GLU A 558 -17.35 38.28 16.38
CA GLU A 558 -17.05 38.82 15.04
C GLU A 558 -16.19 40.09 15.14
N GLY A 559 -15.21 40.25 14.24
CA GLY A 559 -14.27 41.37 14.24
C GLY A 559 -13.05 41.21 15.16
N GLN A 560 -12.99 40.13 15.95
CA GLN A 560 -11.93 39.85 16.91
C GLN A 560 -11.12 38.59 16.57
N ILE A 561 -9.84 38.62 16.92
CA ILE A 561 -8.96 37.46 16.98
C ILE A 561 -8.89 36.99 18.43
N THR A 562 -9.44 35.81 18.70
CA THR A 562 -9.30 35.15 20.00
C THR A 562 -8.19 34.12 19.96
N VAL A 563 -7.21 34.28 20.84
CA VAL A 563 -6.02 33.43 20.92
C VAL A 563 -6.17 32.42 22.06
N LEU A 564 -6.18 31.14 21.74
CA LEU A 564 -6.24 30.04 22.68
C LEU A 564 -4.81 29.56 22.99
N LEU A 565 -4.31 29.92 24.17
CA LEU A 565 -3.01 29.52 24.70
C LEU A 565 -3.14 28.35 25.68
N GLY A 566 -2.03 27.66 25.94
CA GLY A 566 -2.02 26.48 26.80
C GLY A 566 -0.75 25.66 26.61
N HIS A 567 -0.37 24.87 27.61
CA HIS A 567 0.74 23.94 27.45
C HIS A 567 0.43 22.87 26.38
N ASN A 568 1.45 22.15 25.90
CA ASN A 568 1.21 20.99 25.07
C ASN A 568 0.34 19.96 25.82
N GLY A 569 -0.77 19.55 25.20
CA GLY A 569 -1.74 18.64 25.83
C GLY A 569 -2.78 19.30 26.74
N ALA A 570 -2.89 20.64 26.78
CA ALA A 570 -3.92 21.35 27.54
C ALA A 570 -5.36 21.22 27.00
N GLY A 571 -5.55 20.67 25.79
CA GLY A 571 -6.86 20.52 25.15
C GLY A 571 -7.09 21.40 23.91
N LYS A 572 -6.20 22.37 23.61
CA LYS A 572 -6.32 23.33 22.50
C LYS A 572 -6.76 22.74 21.14
N THR A 573 -5.92 21.88 20.55
CA THR A 573 -6.20 21.23 19.28
C THR A 573 -7.43 20.32 19.37
N THR A 574 -7.73 19.74 20.53
CA THR A 574 -8.95 18.95 20.76
C THR A 574 -10.20 19.82 20.70
N THR A 575 -10.17 21.01 21.31
CA THR A 575 -11.25 22.01 21.22
C THR A 575 -11.49 22.41 19.76
N LEU A 576 -10.44 22.79 19.03
CA LEU A 576 -10.56 23.13 17.60
C LEU A 576 -11.08 21.95 16.77
N SER A 577 -10.67 20.72 17.09
CA SER A 577 -11.14 19.51 16.42
C SER A 577 -12.62 19.22 16.71
N MET A 578 -13.15 19.61 17.86
CA MET A 578 -14.59 19.52 18.14
C MET A 578 -15.38 20.56 17.34
N LEU A 579 -14.90 21.81 17.32
CA LEU A 579 -15.55 22.91 16.59
C LEU A 579 -15.60 22.64 15.07
N THR A 580 -14.53 22.06 14.51
CA THR A 580 -14.47 21.67 13.08
C THR A 580 -15.23 20.39 12.75
N GLY A 581 -15.74 19.66 13.76
CA GLY A 581 -16.46 18.40 13.58
C GLY A 581 -15.58 17.19 13.28
N LEU A 582 -14.27 17.25 13.56
CA LEU A 582 -13.37 16.09 13.48
C LEU A 582 -13.64 15.09 14.61
N PHE A 583 -13.98 15.58 15.80
CA PHE A 583 -14.41 14.77 16.93
C PHE A 583 -15.80 15.19 17.41
N PRO A 584 -16.69 14.24 17.74
CA PRO A 584 -17.92 14.58 18.44
C PRO A 584 -17.59 14.99 19.90
N PRO A 585 -18.28 16.01 20.46
CA PRO A 585 -18.22 16.28 21.89
C PRO A 585 -18.74 15.09 22.70
N THR A 586 -18.19 14.88 23.90
CA THR A 586 -18.69 13.86 24.84
C THR A 586 -19.87 14.40 25.66
N SER A 587 -19.82 15.68 26.00
CA SER A 587 -20.93 16.47 26.55
C SER A 587 -20.75 17.93 26.14
N GLY A 588 -21.81 18.72 26.34
CA GLY A 588 -21.85 20.13 25.95
C GLY A 588 -22.29 20.38 24.52
N ARG A 589 -22.51 21.65 24.20
CA ARG A 589 -23.00 22.14 22.91
C ARG A 589 -22.09 23.27 22.42
N ALA A 590 -21.91 23.39 21.10
CA ALA A 590 -21.22 24.54 20.52
C ALA A 590 -21.99 25.02 19.27
N TYR A 591 -22.03 26.33 19.11
CA TYR A 591 -22.77 27.03 18.07
C TYR A 591 -21.81 27.87 17.23
N ILE A 592 -21.90 27.80 15.90
CA ILE A 592 -21.10 28.59 14.97
C ILE A 592 -22.06 29.34 14.04
N SER A 593 -22.00 30.67 14.02
CA SER A 593 -22.95 31.53 13.31
C SER A 593 -24.43 31.17 13.59
N GLY A 594 -24.74 30.78 14.84
CA GLY A 594 -26.07 30.35 15.28
C GLY A 594 -26.44 28.89 15.00
N TYR A 595 -25.61 28.12 14.29
CA TYR A 595 -25.85 26.70 13.97
C TYR A 595 -25.14 25.76 14.94
N GLU A 596 -25.78 24.68 15.39
CA GLU A 596 -25.18 23.73 16.34
C GLU A 596 -24.24 22.73 15.62
N ILE A 597 -23.01 22.53 16.13
CA ILE A 597 -21.99 21.69 15.49
C ILE A 597 -22.41 20.22 15.31
N SER A 598 -23.24 19.69 16.18
CA SER A 598 -23.65 18.27 16.20
C SER A 598 -24.70 17.96 15.12
N GLN A 599 -25.50 18.96 14.72
CA GLN A 599 -26.66 18.80 13.82
C GLN A 599 -26.45 19.49 12.46
N ASP A 600 -25.92 20.71 12.44
CA ASP A 600 -25.93 21.60 11.27
C ASP A 600 -24.55 21.81 10.62
N MET A 601 -23.64 20.86 10.83
CA MET A 601 -22.25 20.91 10.34
C MET A 601 -22.14 21.19 8.83
N VAL A 602 -23.11 20.78 8.00
CA VAL A 602 -23.09 21.06 6.55
C VAL A 602 -23.21 22.56 6.25
N GLN A 603 -24.00 23.31 7.02
CA GLN A 603 -24.12 24.76 6.86
C GLN A 603 -22.91 25.49 7.45
N ILE A 604 -22.46 25.06 8.63
CA ILE A 604 -21.26 25.59 9.29
C ILE A 604 -20.05 25.55 8.38
N ARG A 605 -19.84 24.44 7.67
CA ARG A 605 -18.70 24.25 6.76
C ARG A 605 -18.66 25.17 5.55
N LYS A 606 -19.76 25.84 5.21
CA LYS A 606 -19.77 26.83 4.11
C LYS A 606 -19.14 28.16 4.53
N SER A 607 -19.28 28.54 5.80
CA SER A 607 -18.71 29.77 6.36
C SER A 607 -17.39 29.55 7.12
N LEU A 608 -17.05 28.30 7.44
CA LEU A 608 -15.84 27.94 8.17
C LEU A 608 -14.59 27.88 7.27
N GLY A 609 -13.51 28.52 7.70
CA GLY A 609 -12.15 28.38 7.19
C GLY A 609 -11.27 27.71 8.23
N LEU A 610 -10.39 26.80 7.82
CA LEU A 610 -9.50 26.07 8.72
C LEU A 610 -8.07 26.05 8.17
N CYS A 611 -7.11 26.48 8.98
CA CYS A 611 -5.69 26.23 8.78
C CYS A 611 -5.20 25.26 9.87
N PRO A 612 -4.92 23.99 9.55
CA PRO A 612 -4.46 23.00 10.52
C PRO A 612 -2.96 23.17 10.89
N GLN A 613 -2.53 22.60 12.02
CA GLN A 613 -1.14 22.65 12.49
C GLN A 613 -0.11 22.16 11.47
N HIS A 614 -0.44 21.12 10.71
CA HIS A 614 0.40 20.60 9.64
C HIS A 614 -0.26 20.92 8.30
N ASP A 615 0.50 21.41 7.31
CA ASP A 615 -0.04 21.76 6.00
C ASP A 615 -0.66 20.56 5.27
N ILE A 616 -1.99 20.50 5.21
CA ILE A 616 -2.74 19.46 4.50
C ILE A 616 -2.93 19.90 3.04
N LEU A 617 -1.85 19.80 2.25
CA LEU A 617 -1.81 20.22 0.85
C LEU A 617 -1.61 19.03 -0.11
N PHE A 618 -2.08 19.17 -1.35
CA PHE A 618 -1.80 18.20 -2.39
C PHE A 618 -0.43 18.49 -3.01
N ASP A 619 0.57 17.66 -2.72
CA ASP A 619 1.97 17.79 -3.19
C ASP A 619 2.14 18.18 -4.67
N ASN A 620 1.23 17.69 -5.52
CA ASN A 620 1.33 17.82 -6.97
C ASN A 620 0.40 18.87 -7.55
N LEU A 621 -0.41 19.61 -6.79
CA LEU A 621 -1.23 20.73 -7.29
C LEU A 621 -0.47 22.07 -7.18
N THR A 622 -0.74 23.02 -8.08
CA THR A 622 -0.15 24.37 -8.02
C THR A 622 -0.85 25.26 -7.00
N VAL A 623 -0.24 26.38 -6.61
CA VAL A 623 -0.83 27.35 -5.68
C VAL A 623 -2.19 27.83 -6.20
N ALA A 624 -2.27 28.28 -7.45
CA ALA A 624 -3.52 28.74 -8.04
C ALA A 624 -4.57 27.64 -8.17
N GLU A 625 -4.16 26.41 -8.49
CA GLU A 625 -5.10 25.27 -8.57
C GLU A 625 -5.67 24.90 -7.20
N HIS A 626 -4.89 25.00 -6.12
CA HIS A 626 -5.40 24.80 -4.77
C HIS A 626 -6.46 25.85 -4.43
N LEU A 627 -6.14 27.13 -4.64
CA LEU A 627 -7.07 28.22 -4.36
C LEU A 627 -8.35 28.08 -5.20
N TYR A 628 -8.22 27.82 -6.50
CA TYR A 628 -9.36 27.57 -7.38
C TYR A 628 -10.21 26.38 -6.92
N PHE A 629 -9.56 25.29 -6.51
CA PHE A 629 -10.24 24.09 -6.02
C PHE A 629 -11.08 24.39 -4.76
N TYR A 630 -10.48 24.98 -3.73
CA TYR A 630 -11.18 25.25 -2.48
C TYR A 630 -12.21 26.38 -2.58
N ALA A 631 -11.97 27.38 -3.45
CA ALA A 631 -12.96 28.42 -3.74
C ALA A 631 -14.25 27.82 -4.32
N GLN A 632 -14.12 26.89 -5.28
CA GLN A 632 -15.29 26.20 -5.83
C GLN A 632 -15.94 25.23 -4.86
N LEU A 633 -15.14 24.58 -4.00
CA LEU A 633 -15.66 23.64 -3.01
C LEU A 633 -16.57 24.34 -1.98
N LYS A 634 -16.18 25.54 -1.53
CA LYS A 634 -16.98 26.40 -0.65
C LYS A 634 -18.23 27.00 -1.32
N GLY A 635 -18.34 26.90 -2.65
CA GLY A 635 -19.55 27.28 -3.40
C GLY A 635 -19.44 28.55 -4.24
N LEU A 636 -18.24 29.13 -4.40
CA LEU A 636 -18.05 30.30 -5.24
C LEU A 636 -18.36 29.98 -6.73
N SER A 637 -19.01 30.92 -7.41
CA SER A 637 -19.34 30.76 -8.83
C SER A 637 -18.08 30.73 -9.71
N ARG A 638 -18.04 29.82 -10.71
CA ARG A 638 -16.89 29.64 -11.61
C ARG A 638 -16.44 30.92 -12.34
N GLN A 639 -17.33 31.88 -12.55
CA GLN A 639 -17.02 33.19 -13.16
C GLN A 639 -16.22 34.09 -12.22
N LYS A 640 -16.54 34.10 -10.92
CA LYS A 640 -15.84 34.89 -9.89
C LYS A 640 -14.56 34.25 -9.37
N CYS A 641 -14.40 32.92 -9.53
CA CYS A 641 -13.23 32.20 -9.02
C CYS A 641 -11.88 32.73 -9.51
N PRO A 642 -11.66 33.06 -10.80
CA PRO A 642 -10.35 33.55 -11.26
C PRO A 642 -9.97 34.89 -10.63
N GLU A 643 -10.95 35.79 -10.48
CA GLU A 643 -10.76 37.10 -9.83
C GLU A 643 -10.43 36.93 -8.35
N GLU A 644 -11.21 36.12 -7.63
CA GLU A 644 -10.96 35.78 -6.22
C GLU A 644 -9.58 35.12 -6.02
N VAL A 645 -9.19 34.20 -6.90
CA VAL A 645 -7.88 33.54 -6.82
C VAL A 645 -6.75 34.54 -7.04
N LYS A 646 -6.89 35.46 -8.00
CA LYS A 646 -5.89 36.51 -8.24
C LYS A 646 -5.80 37.47 -7.04
N GLN A 647 -6.94 37.88 -6.49
CA GLN A 647 -6.98 38.70 -5.29
C GLN A 647 -6.38 37.98 -4.08
N MET A 648 -6.67 36.70 -3.89
CA MET A 648 -6.11 35.91 -2.80
C MET A 648 -4.60 35.71 -2.97
N LEU A 649 -4.11 35.49 -4.20
CA LEU A 649 -2.67 35.42 -4.51
C LEU A 649 -1.95 36.73 -4.15
N HIS A 650 -2.60 37.88 -4.40
CA HIS A 650 -2.11 39.19 -3.99
C HIS A 650 -2.05 39.31 -2.46
N ILE A 651 -3.15 38.97 -1.76
CA ILE A 651 -3.26 39.05 -0.30
C ILE A 651 -2.19 38.20 0.39
N ILE A 652 -1.98 36.95 -0.06
CA ILE A 652 -0.97 36.05 0.55
C ILE A 652 0.46 36.31 0.05
N GLY A 653 0.66 37.18 -0.94
CA GLY A 653 1.96 37.47 -1.53
C GLY A 653 2.61 36.27 -2.23
N LEU A 654 1.83 35.49 -3.00
CA LEU A 654 2.32 34.33 -3.77
C LEU A 654 2.06 34.45 -5.29
N GLU A 655 1.91 35.68 -5.80
CA GLU A 655 1.64 35.95 -7.22
C GLU A 655 2.68 35.30 -8.14
N ASP A 656 3.97 35.41 -7.82
CA ASP A 656 5.05 34.87 -8.67
C ASP A 656 5.09 33.35 -8.69
N LYS A 657 4.61 32.69 -7.61
CA LYS A 657 4.62 31.24 -7.45
C LYS A 657 3.27 30.60 -7.75
N TRP A 658 2.36 31.32 -8.43
CA TRP A 658 1.01 30.84 -8.72
C TRP A 658 0.97 29.47 -9.47
N ASN A 659 1.97 29.22 -10.33
CA ASN A 659 2.13 27.96 -11.09
C ASN A 659 3.09 26.94 -10.43
N SER A 660 3.69 27.27 -9.29
CA SER A 660 4.57 26.36 -8.57
C SER A 660 3.78 25.29 -7.83
N ARG A 661 4.26 24.03 -7.86
CA ARG A 661 3.63 22.92 -7.13
C ARG A 661 3.97 22.99 -5.64
N SER A 662 3.01 22.65 -4.79
CA SER A 662 3.17 22.74 -3.32
C SER A 662 4.40 22.00 -2.78
N ARG A 663 4.78 20.85 -3.36
CA ARG A 663 6.00 20.11 -2.96
C ARG A 663 7.31 20.87 -3.12
N PHE A 664 7.35 21.88 -4.00
CA PHE A 664 8.54 22.70 -4.25
C PHE A 664 8.49 24.03 -3.48
N LEU A 665 7.38 24.35 -2.83
CA LEU A 665 7.28 25.51 -1.95
C LEU A 665 8.05 25.29 -0.65
N SER A 666 8.62 26.37 -0.12
CA SER A 666 9.19 26.40 1.24
C SER A 666 8.10 26.19 2.30
N GLY A 667 8.47 25.84 3.54
CA GLY A 667 7.52 25.68 4.64
C GLY A 667 6.64 26.92 4.85
N GLY A 668 7.25 28.11 4.89
CA GLY A 668 6.50 29.36 5.04
C GLY A 668 5.55 29.66 3.87
N MET A 669 5.94 29.34 2.64
CA MET A 669 5.07 29.49 1.46
C MET A 669 3.90 28.49 1.47
N ARG A 670 4.13 27.25 1.90
CA ARG A 670 3.05 26.26 2.07
C ARG A 670 2.04 26.73 3.11
N ARG A 671 2.52 27.31 4.20
CA ARG A 671 1.65 27.89 5.22
C ARG A 671 0.85 29.07 4.70
N LYS A 672 1.49 30.02 3.98
CA LYS A 672 0.79 31.13 3.31
C LYS A 672 -0.35 30.63 2.41
N LEU A 673 -0.09 29.57 1.63
CA LEU A 673 -1.12 28.92 0.83
C LEU A 673 -2.22 28.27 1.70
N SER A 674 -1.87 27.61 2.80
CA SER A 674 -2.83 27.00 3.74
C SER A 674 -3.78 28.05 4.34
N ILE A 675 -3.24 29.20 4.74
CA ILE A 675 -4.01 30.35 5.24
C ILE A 675 -4.87 30.94 4.12
N GLY A 676 -4.33 31.07 2.90
CA GLY A 676 -5.10 31.49 1.72
C GLY A 676 -6.30 30.58 1.43
N ILE A 677 -6.15 29.26 1.56
CA ILE A 677 -7.24 28.29 1.43
C ILE A 677 -8.28 28.48 2.56
N ALA A 678 -7.83 28.80 3.77
CA ALA A 678 -8.72 29.05 4.89
C ALA A 678 -9.55 30.34 4.67
N LEU A 679 -8.96 31.40 4.11
CA LEU A 679 -9.60 32.70 3.88
C LEU A 679 -10.52 32.78 2.65
N ILE A 680 -10.20 32.01 1.59
CA ILE A 680 -10.89 32.13 0.28
C ILE A 680 -12.39 31.88 0.36
N ALA A 681 -13.14 32.55 -0.53
CA ALA A 681 -14.60 32.46 -0.64
C ALA A 681 -15.38 32.99 0.59
N GLY A 682 -14.85 34.00 1.28
CA GLY A 682 -15.58 34.75 2.29
C GLY A 682 -15.89 33.99 3.58
N SER A 683 -14.98 33.13 4.06
CA SER A 683 -15.14 32.43 5.34
C SER A 683 -15.26 33.41 6.52
N LYS A 684 -16.46 33.52 7.10
CA LYS A 684 -16.76 34.37 8.26
C LYS A 684 -16.07 33.90 9.55
N VAL A 685 -15.87 32.60 9.70
CA VAL A 685 -15.26 32.00 10.88
C VAL A 685 -13.98 31.32 10.46
N LEU A 686 -12.85 31.72 11.05
CA LEU A 686 -11.52 31.22 10.69
C LEU A 686 -10.89 30.55 11.91
N ILE A 687 -10.47 29.29 11.78
CA ILE A 687 -9.74 28.56 12.81
C ILE A 687 -8.32 28.32 12.32
N LEU A 688 -7.33 28.84 13.04
CA LEU A 688 -5.90 28.74 12.73
C LEU A 688 -5.22 27.98 13.87
N ASP A 689 -4.72 26.78 13.58
CA ASP A 689 -4.00 25.97 14.56
C ASP A 689 -2.48 26.14 14.36
N GLU A 690 -1.80 26.90 15.23
CA GLU A 690 -0.36 27.13 15.22
C GLU A 690 0.20 27.62 13.85
N PRO A 691 -0.34 28.70 13.26
CA PRO A 691 -0.04 29.08 11.87
C PRO A 691 1.40 29.52 11.67
N THR A 692 2.05 30.19 12.63
CA THR A 692 3.41 30.72 12.45
C THR A 692 4.51 29.73 12.84
N SER A 693 4.15 28.52 13.27
CA SER A 693 5.08 27.49 13.74
C SER A 693 6.09 27.09 12.66
N GLY A 694 7.39 27.26 12.96
CA GLY A 694 8.50 26.89 12.08
C GLY A 694 8.74 27.83 10.89
N MET A 695 8.18 29.04 10.92
CA MET A 695 8.39 30.08 9.92
C MET A 695 9.53 31.03 10.35
N ASP A 696 10.29 31.54 9.37
CA ASP A 696 11.25 32.62 9.60
C ASP A 696 10.55 33.94 9.97
N ALA A 697 11.29 34.88 10.58
CA ALA A 697 10.74 36.14 11.10
C ALA A 697 9.99 36.97 10.04
N ILE A 698 10.51 37.06 8.81
CA ILE A 698 9.84 37.80 7.71
C ILE A 698 8.52 37.13 7.35
N SER A 699 8.58 35.82 7.09
CA SER A 699 7.38 35.07 6.74
C SER A 699 6.32 35.15 7.84
N ARG A 700 6.72 35.17 9.11
CA ARG A 700 5.84 35.33 10.27
C ARG A 700 5.15 36.70 10.29
N ARG A 701 5.92 37.81 10.17
CA ARG A 701 5.35 39.17 10.10
C ARG A 701 4.36 39.32 8.95
N ALA A 702 4.70 38.80 7.77
CA ALA A 702 3.79 38.81 6.63
C ALA A 702 2.47 38.06 6.90
N ILE A 703 2.46 37.05 7.78
CA ILE A 703 1.21 36.39 8.22
C ILE A 703 0.46 37.26 9.23
N TRP A 704 1.16 37.89 10.17
CA TRP A 704 0.55 38.81 11.13
C TRP A 704 -0.18 39.96 10.43
N ASP A 705 0.49 40.63 9.50
CA ASP A 705 -0.09 41.71 8.69
C ASP A 705 -1.33 41.24 7.92
N LEU A 706 -1.25 40.02 7.36
CA LEU A 706 -2.35 39.41 6.62
C LEU A 706 -3.55 39.11 7.52
N LEU A 707 -3.34 38.53 8.70
CA LEU A 707 -4.41 38.20 9.63
C LEU A 707 -5.07 39.45 10.19
N GLN A 708 -4.31 40.49 10.50
CA GLN A 708 -4.85 41.76 10.95
C GLN A 708 -5.69 42.45 9.87
N ARG A 709 -5.23 42.47 8.61
CA ARG A 709 -5.97 43.04 7.48
C ARG A 709 -7.29 42.31 7.19
N GLN A 710 -7.43 41.04 7.62
CA GLN A 710 -8.60 40.20 7.35
C GLN A 710 -9.48 39.99 8.59
N LYS A 711 -9.26 40.73 9.70
CA LYS A 711 -9.99 40.48 10.95
C LYS A 711 -11.36 41.15 11.05
N SER A 712 -11.55 42.32 10.44
CA SER A 712 -12.73 43.19 10.68
C SER A 712 -14.07 42.56 10.32
N ASP A 713 -14.11 41.64 9.38
CA ASP A 713 -15.32 40.95 8.91
C ASP A 713 -15.45 39.50 9.41
N ARG A 714 -14.58 39.06 10.33
CA ARG A 714 -14.42 37.63 10.69
C ARG A 714 -14.26 37.37 12.18
N THR A 715 -14.73 36.22 12.63
CA THR A 715 -14.35 35.63 13.92
C THR A 715 -13.14 34.73 13.71
N ILE A 716 -11.97 35.13 14.22
CA ILE A 716 -10.74 34.37 14.07
C ILE A 716 -10.38 33.70 15.39
N VAL A 717 -10.19 32.39 15.38
CA VAL A 717 -9.68 31.61 16.52
C VAL A 717 -8.28 31.14 16.16
N LEU A 718 -7.31 31.52 16.97
CA LEU A 718 -5.91 31.21 16.76
C LEU A 718 -5.39 30.39 17.95
N THR A 719 -4.70 29.28 17.70
CA THR A 719 -3.77 28.73 18.72
C THR A 719 -2.36 29.10 18.31
N THR A 720 -1.55 29.50 19.28
CA THR A 720 -0.13 29.75 19.06
C THR A 720 0.68 29.40 20.31
N HIS A 721 1.94 29.06 20.11
CA HIS A 721 2.96 28.96 21.16
C HIS A 721 3.88 30.19 21.21
N PHE A 722 3.77 31.10 20.25
CA PHE A 722 4.49 32.37 20.24
C PHE A 722 3.68 33.41 21.01
N MET A 723 4.25 33.88 22.12
CA MET A 723 3.57 34.81 23.01
C MET A 723 3.47 36.21 22.37
N ASP A 724 4.45 36.59 21.56
CA ASP A 724 4.41 37.81 20.75
C ASP A 724 3.25 37.81 19.76
N GLU A 725 2.94 36.66 19.16
CA GLU A 725 1.80 36.52 18.26
C GLU A 725 0.49 36.67 19.02
N ALA A 726 0.41 36.12 20.24
CA ALA A 726 -0.76 36.30 21.09
C ALA A 726 -0.94 37.75 21.55
N ASP A 727 0.16 38.44 21.84
CA ASP A 727 0.16 39.83 22.27
C ASP A 727 -0.20 40.79 21.13
N LEU A 728 0.32 40.54 19.92
CA LEU A 728 0.10 41.39 18.74
C LEU A 728 -1.24 41.14 18.05
N LEU A 729 -1.66 39.87 17.92
CA LEU A 729 -2.88 39.52 17.22
C LEU A 729 -4.09 39.38 18.15
N GLY A 730 -3.89 39.06 19.43
CA GLY A 730 -5.00 38.68 20.31
C GLY A 730 -5.76 39.85 20.91
N ASP A 731 -6.94 40.12 20.34
CA ASP A 731 -7.93 41.01 20.96
C ASP A 731 -8.46 40.39 22.28
N ARG A 732 -8.61 39.06 22.31
CA ARG A 732 -8.88 38.27 23.52
C ARG A 732 -7.93 37.06 23.58
N ILE A 733 -7.39 36.79 24.75
CA ILE A 733 -6.49 35.67 25.01
C ILE A 733 -7.13 34.76 26.06
N ALA A 734 -7.25 33.48 25.75
CA ALA A 734 -7.82 32.45 26.60
C ALA A 734 -6.73 31.43 26.93
N ILE A 735 -6.39 31.25 28.22
CA ILE A 735 -5.33 30.32 28.63
C ILE A 735 -5.95 29.04 29.21
N MET A 736 -5.70 27.91 28.55
CA MET A 736 -6.12 26.58 28.98
C MET A 736 -5.00 25.83 29.71
N ALA A 737 -5.35 25.13 30.78
CA ALA A 737 -4.46 24.19 31.46
C ALA A 737 -5.24 22.94 31.90
N LYS A 738 -4.62 21.76 31.75
CA LYS A 738 -5.19 20.45 32.16
C LYS A 738 -6.62 20.15 31.64
N GLY A 739 -7.04 20.78 30.54
CA GLY A 739 -8.35 20.60 29.92
C GLY A 739 -9.40 21.65 30.31
N GLU A 740 -9.07 22.59 31.20
CA GLU A 740 -9.97 23.63 31.72
C GLU A 740 -9.47 25.03 31.34
N LEU A 741 -10.40 25.97 31.20
CA LEU A 741 -10.10 27.38 30.92
C LEU A 741 -9.79 28.11 32.23
N GLN A 742 -8.60 28.72 32.34
CA GLN A 742 -8.11 29.33 33.58
C GLN A 742 -8.39 30.82 33.64
N CYS A 743 -8.17 31.51 32.52
CA CYS A 743 -8.39 32.94 32.39
C CYS A 743 -8.71 33.30 30.94
N CYS A 744 -9.43 34.40 30.76
CA CYS A 744 -9.78 34.93 29.45
C CYS A 744 -9.89 36.46 29.50
N GLY A 745 -9.21 37.15 28.61
CA GLY A 745 -9.30 38.61 28.48
C GLY A 745 -8.25 39.18 27.54
N SER A 746 -8.26 40.49 27.37
CA SER A 746 -7.27 41.23 26.57
C SER A 746 -5.86 41.04 27.11
N SER A 747 -4.85 41.20 26.24
CA SER A 747 -3.44 41.11 26.66
C SER A 747 -3.14 42.05 27.85
N LEU A 748 -3.67 43.27 27.80
CA LEU A 748 -3.53 44.28 28.84
C LEU A 748 -4.15 43.81 30.17
N PHE A 749 -5.41 43.34 30.13
CA PHE A 749 -6.11 42.84 31.30
C PHE A 749 -5.33 41.70 31.98
N LEU A 750 -4.85 40.73 31.19
CA LEU A 750 -4.12 39.59 31.73
C LEU A 750 -2.75 39.98 32.30
N LYS A 751 -2.00 40.85 31.62
CA LYS A 751 -0.73 41.40 32.14
C LYS A 751 -0.96 42.14 33.46
N GLN A 752 -1.98 43.00 33.56
CA GLN A 752 -2.30 43.71 34.80
C GLN A 752 -2.69 42.77 35.95
N LYS A 753 -3.48 41.72 35.68
CA LYS A 753 -3.95 40.77 36.70
C LYS A 753 -2.86 39.81 37.17
N TYR A 754 -2.03 39.30 36.27
CA TYR A 754 -1.03 38.28 36.60
C TYR A 754 0.37 38.85 36.86
N GLY A 755 0.72 40.04 36.39
CA GLY A 755 2.05 40.63 36.58
C GLY A 755 2.11 42.15 36.46
N ALA A 756 1.97 42.85 37.59
CA ALA A 756 2.19 44.29 37.68
C ALA A 756 3.65 44.62 38.06
N GLY A 757 4.60 44.44 37.14
CA GLY A 757 6.00 44.84 37.34
C GLY A 757 6.79 45.04 36.04
N TYR A 758 7.95 45.70 36.13
CA TYR A 758 8.94 45.86 35.08
C TYR A 758 10.10 44.88 35.31
N HIS A 759 10.47 44.10 34.30
CA HIS A 759 11.61 43.21 34.32
C HIS A 759 12.85 43.98 33.86
N MET A 760 13.79 44.22 34.77
CA MET A 760 15.07 44.84 34.47
C MET A 760 16.12 43.76 34.25
N THR A 761 16.59 43.62 33.01
CA THR A 761 17.61 42.65 32.59
C THR A 761 18.95 43.35 32.43
N LEU A 762 20.00 42.80 33.05
CA LEU A 762 21.37 43.29 33.00
C LEU A 762 22.28 42.20 32.42
N VAL A 763 23.09 42.55 31.42
CA VAL A 763 24.10 41.68 30.83
C VAL A 763 25.42 41.87 31.56
N LYS A 764 26.01 40.77 32.02
CA LYS A 764 27.25 40.69 32.80
C LYS A 764 28.47 40.65 31.88
N GLU A 765 29.49 41.40 32.22
CA GLU A 765 30.86 41.16 31.79
C GLU A 765 31.53 40.11 32.70
N PRO A 766 32.65 39.48 32.29
CA PRO A 766 33.31 38.43 33.07
C PRO A 766 33.73 38.81 34.51
N HIS A 767 33.82 40.10 34.81
CA HIS A 767 34.19 40.64 36.13
C HIS A 767 32.99 41.21 36.91
N CYS A 768 31.75 40.96 36.47
CA CYS A 768 30.53 41.43 37.09
C CYS A 768 30.25 40.75 38.44
N ASN A 769 29.94 41.54 39.47
CA ASN A 769 29.58 41.04 40.81
C ASN A 769 28.05 41.15 41.04
N PRO A 770 27.29 40.03 41.07
CA PRO A 770 25.84 40.06 41.18
C PRO A 770 25.33 40.64 42.51
N GLU A 771 26.09 40.50 43.60
CA GLU A 771 25.73 41.02 44.92
C GLU A 771 25.75 42.56 44.96
N ASP A 772 26.76 43.19 44.36
CA ASP A 772 26.89 44.66 44.32
C ASP A 772 25.75 45.30 43.51
N ILE A 773 25.35 44.65 42.41
CA ILE A 773 24.20 45.06 41.60
C ILE A 773 22.91 44.89 42.40
N SER A 774 22.72 43.74 43.06
CA SER A 774 21.52 43.48 43.86
C SER A 774 21.36 44.51 44.99
N GLN A 775 22.45 44.87 45.68
CA GLN A 775 22.43 45.92 46.70
C GLN A 775 22.03 47.29 46.11
N LEU A 776 22.57 47.65 44.95
CA LEU A 776 22.21 48.90 44.27
C LEU A 776 20.73 48.92 43.87
N VAL A 777 20.20 47.81 43.36
CA VAL A 777 18.79 47.69 42.96
C VAL A 777 17.88 47.79 44.17
N HIS A 778 18.15 47.01 45.23
CA HIS A 778 17.37 47.07 46.47
C HIS A 778 17.46 48.43 47.17
N HIS A 779 18.56 49.17 47.03
CA HIS A 779 18.71 50.52 47.57
C HIS A 779 17.72 51.52 46.96
N HIS A 780 17.53 51.47 45.64
CA HIS A 780 16.56 52.34 44.95
C HIS A 780 15.13 51.80 45.00
N VAL A 781 14.96 50.47 44.90
CA VAL A 781 13.68 49.77 44.86
C VAL A 781 13.69 48.61 45.86
N PRO A 782 13.29 48.82 47.13
CA PRO A 782 13.41 47.81 48.18
C PRO A 782 12.53 46.57 47.93
N ASN A 783 11.39 46.75 47.27
CA ASN A 783 10.47 45.66 46.90
C ASN A 783 10.85 44.96 45.59
N ALA A 784 12.02 45.26 45.01
CA ALA A 784 12.52 44.54 43.84
C ALA A 784 12.81 43.09 44.19
N THR A 785 12.48 42.15 43.30
CA THR A 785 12.81 40.73 43.49
C THR A 785 13.76 40.27 42.40
N LEU A 786 14.90 39.70 42.77
CA LEU A 786 15.80 39.04 41.82
C LEU A 786 15.09 37.78 41.27
N GLU A 787 14.78 37.77 39.97
CA GLU A 787 14.02 36.71 39.31
C GLU A 787 14.92 35.59 38.79
N SER A 788 16.03 35.95 38.14
CA SER A 788 17.00 34.99 37.61
C SER A 788 18.41 35.57 37.50
N SER A 789 19.41 34.69 37.64
CA SER A 789 20.81 34.98 37.33
C SER A 789 21.31 33.84 36.43
N ALA A 790 21.09 33.96 35.13
CA ALA A 790 21.33 32.90 34.16
C ALA A 790 22.48 33.29 33.21
N GLY A 791 23.58 32.53 33.24
CA GLY A 791 24.74 32.79 32.38
C GLY A 791 25.24 34.23 32.50
N ALA A 792 25.24 34.93 31.36
CA ALA A 792 25.65 36.32 31.23
C ALA A 792 24.52 37.33 31.55
N GLU A 793 23.36 36.93 32.09
CA GLU A 793 22.23 37.82 32.34
C GLU A 793 21.74 37.79 33.81
N LEU A 794 21.22 38.91 34.28
CA LEU A 794 20.70 39.17 35.63
C LEU A 794 19.35 39.87 35.49
N SER A 795 18.25 39.26 35.94
CA SER A 795 16.90 39.80 35.81
C SER A 795 16.30 40.16 37.17
N PHE A 796 15.80 41.38 37.34
CA PHE A 796 15.04 41.85 38.51
C PHE A 796 13.62 42.23 38.13
N ILE A 797 12.64 41.83 38.94
CA ILE A 797 11.27 42.34 38.84
C ILE A 797 11.17 43.58 39.74
N LEU A 798 10.91 44.72 39.12
CA LEU A 798 10.64 45.99 39.76
C LEU A 798 9.11 46.21 39.86
N PRO A 799 8.54 46.39 41.05
CA PRO A 799 7.09 46.59 41.20
C PRO A 799 6.60 47.88 40.52
N ARG A 800 5.43 47.83 39.88
CA ARG A 800 4.80 49.01 39.23
C ARG A 800 4.55 50.18 40.19
N GLU A 801 4.38 49.91 41.49
CA GLU A 801 4.20 50.96 42.52
C GLU A 801 5.45 51.85 42.67
N SER A 802 6.63 51.36 42.26
CA SER A 802 7.92 52.03 42.41
C SER A 802 8.39 52.74 41.13
N THR A 803 7.55 52.86 40.08
CA THR A 803 7.96 53.41 38.77
C THR A 803 8.61 54.79 38.85
N HIS A 804 8.14 55.67 39.74
CA HIS A 804 8.73 57.00 39.97
C HIS A 804 10.20 56.98 40.44
N ARG A 805 10.71 55.83 40.92
CA ARG A 805 12.11 55.65 41.37
C ARG A 805 13.03 55.10 40.28
N PHE A 806 12.47 54.62 39.18
CA PHE A 806 13.23 53.91 38.14
C PHE A 806 14.20 54.84 37.42
N GLU A 807 13.80 56.08 37.10
CA GLU A 807 14.69 57.08 36.50
C GLU A 807 16.00 57.26 37.30
N GLY A 808 15.90 57.30 38.63
CA GLY A 808 17.06 57.42 39.54
C GLY A 808 17.93 56.16 39.57
N LEU A 809 17.32 54.97 39.60
CA LEU A 809 18.03 53.69 39.53
C LEU A 809 18.81 53.57 38.21
N PHE A 810 18.16 53.88 37.11
CA PHE A 810 18.69 53.74 35.76
C PHE A 810 19.84 54.71 35.49
N ALA A 811 19.70 55.98 35.91
CA ALA A 811 20.79 56.95 35.82
C ALA A 811 22.02 56.55 36.64
N LYS A 812 21.82 55.90 37.79
CA LYS A 812 22.90 55.41 38.65
C LYS A 812 23.59 54.18 38.06
N LEU A 813 22.82 53.25 37.48
CA LEU A 813 23.33 52.09 36.75
C LEU A 813 24.15 52.52 35.52
N GLU A 814 23.66 53.48 34.73
CA GLU A 814 24.37 54.02 33.56
C GLU A 814 25.72 54.63 33.94
N LYS A 815 25.75 55.41 35.03
CA LYS A 815 26.99 56.00 35.55
C LYS A 815 27.98 54.97 36.09
N LYS A 816 27.51 53.88 36.71
CA LYS A 816 28.33 52.81 37.28
C LYS A 816 28.50 51.60 36.35
N GLN A 817 28.03 51.66 35.11
CA GLN A 817 27.93 50.52 34.21
C GLN A 817 29.29 49.79 34.04
N LYS A 818 30.36 50.54 33.75
CA LYS A 818 31.72 50.00 33.62
C LYS A 818 32.33 49.50 34.94
N GLU A 819 31.95 50.09 36.07
CA GLU A 819 32.45 49.74 37.42
C GLU A 819 31.84 48.42 37.91
N LEU A 820 30.54 48.21 37.65
CA LEU A 820 29.79 47.02 38.04
C LEU A 820 29.99 45.84 37.08
N GLY A 821 30.79 46.02 36.02
CA GLY A 821 30.96 45.03 34.95
C GLY A 821 29.66 44.73 34.21
N ILE A 822 28.84 45.75 33.93
CA ILE A 822 27.58 45.60 33.20
C ILE A 822 27.83 45.95 31.72
N ALA A 823 27.65 44.98 30.82
CA ALA A 823 27.83 45.19 29.38
C ALA A 823 26.68 46.04 28.79
N SER A 824 25.45 45.75 29.19
CA SER A 824 24.23 46.50 28.84
C SER A 824 23.13 46.20 29.85
N PHE A 825 22.13 47.07 29.95
CA PHE A 825 20.93 46.81 30.75
C PHE A 825 19.70 47.42 30.08
N GLY A 826 18.52 46.89 30.40
CA GLY A 826 17.24 47.39 29.92
C GLY A 826 16.11 46.99 30.85
N ALA A 827 14.95 47.63 30.71
CA ALA A 827 13.72 47.26 31.40
C ALA A 827 12.60 47.04 30.39
N SER A 828 11.98 45.86 30.46
CA SER A 828 10.78 45.49 29.73
C SER A 828 9.60 45.37 30.70
N ILE A 829 8.38 45.53 30.20
CA ILE A 829 7.20 45.22 31.01
C ILE A 829 6.93 43.72 31.02
N THR A 830 6.06 43.26 31.93
CA THR A 830 5.66 41.85 31.98
C THR A 830 5.14 41.35 30.63
N THR A 831 5.78 40.32 30.10
CA THR A 831 5.45 39.73 28.80
C THR A 831 4.26 38.76 28.91
N MET A 832 3.56 38.52 27.80
CA MET A 832 2.51 37.49 27.76
C MET A 832 3.07 36.09 28.10
N GLU A 833 4.37 35.85 27.84
CA GLU A 833 5.05 34.62 28.25
C GLU A 833 5.10 34.45 29.77
N GLU A 834 5.40 35.51 30.52
CA GLU A 834 5.45 35.44 31.98
C GLU A 834 4.08 35.24 32.58
N VAL A 835 3.05 35.90 32.03
CA VAL A 835 1.65 35.65 32.39
C VAL A 835 1.33 34.16 32.22
N PHE A 836 1.66 33.60 31.05
CA PHE A 836 1.48 32.18 30.75
C PHE A 836 2.22 31.26 31.75
N LEU A 837 3.48 31.58 32.08
CA LEU A 837 4.27 30.83 33.06
C LEU A 837 3.72 30.94 34.49
N ARG A 838 3.22 32.12 34.90
CA ARG A 838 2.58 32.32 36.21
C ARG A 838 1.26 31.54 36.31
N VAL A 839 0.43 31.55 35.26
CA VAL A 839 -0.78 30.72 35.20
C VAL A 839 -0.43 29.24 35.35
N GLY A 840 0.61 28.77 34.65
CA GLY A 840 1.12 27.41 34.82
C GLY A 840 1.50 27.09 36.28
N LYS A 841 2.24 27.99 36.96
CA LYS A 841 2.62 27.85 38.37
C LYS A 841 1.42 27.80 39.33
N LEU A 842 0.38 28.61 39.09
CA LEU A 842 -0.83 28.66 39.92
C LEU A 842 -1.70 27.39 39.78
N VAL A 843 -1.76 26.81 38.59
CA VAL A 843 -2.50 25.55 38.35
C VAL A 843 -1.76 24.33 38.90
N ASP A 844 -0.43 24.37 38.99
CA ASP A 844 0.36 23.29 39.58
C ASP A 844 0.43 23.36 41.12
N SER A 845 0.12 24.50 41.74
CA SER A 845 0.02 24.63 43.20
C SER A 845 -1.34 24.22 43.78
N SER A 846 -2.40 24.18 42.96
CA SER A 846 -3.78 23.90 43.40
C SER A 846 -4.23 22.44 43.31
N MET A 847 -3.43 21.51 42.74
CA MET A 847 -3.76 20.08 42.69
C MET A 847 -2.52 19.18 42.76
N ASP A 848 -2.58 18.17 43.63
CA ASP A 848 -1.67 17.02 43.85
C ASP A 848 -0.31 17.00 43.12
N ILE A 849 0.71 17.08 43.97
CA ILE A 849 2.14 17.33 43.78
C ILE A 849 2.93 16.30 42.93
N GLN A 850 2.32 15.33 42.25
CA GLN A 850 3.08 14.21 41.67
C GLN A 850 3.63 14.35 40.24
N ALA A 851 3.37 15.43 39.48
CA ALA A 851 3.83 15.48 38.07
C ALA A 851 4.83 16.58 37.69
N ILE A 852 4.83 17.79 38.27
CA ILE A 852 5.82 18.85 37.93
C ILE A 852 6.06 19.75 39.16
N GLN A 853 6.94 19.34 40.08
CA GLN A 853 7.36 20.18 41.21
C GLN A 853 8.34 21.27 40.74
N LEU A 854 7.88 22.51 40.60
CA LEU A 854 8.74 23.67 40.28
C LEU A 854 9.62 24.19 41.45
N PRO A 855 9.23 24.10 42.74
CA PRO A 855 10.14 24.45 43.84
C PRO A 855 11.24 23.41 44.06
N ALA A 856 10.93 22.13 43.79
CA ALA A 856 11.97 21.10 43.72
C ALA A 856 12.92 21.33 42.55
N LEU A 857 12.60 22.19 41.57
CA LEU A 857 13.45 22.50 40.43
C LEU A 857 14.64 23.38 40.82
N GLN A 858 14.59 24.13 41.92
CA GLN A 858 15.72 24.91 42.45
C GLN A 858 16.65 24.03 43.31
N TYR A 859 16.07 23.21 44.21
CA TYR A 859 16.79 22.19 44.98
C TYR A 859 17.34 21.06 44.08
N GLN A 860 16.62 20.69 43.02
CA GLN A 860 17.12 19.83 41.95
C GLN A 860 17.97 20.62 40.94
N HIS A 861 17.91 21.94 40.79
CA HIS A 861 18.88 22.66 39.94
C HIS A 861 20.27 22.58 40.57
N GLU A 862 20.35 22.75 41.89
CA GLU A 862 21.59 22.60 42.65
C GLU A 862 22.09 21.15 42.64
N ARG A 863 21.20 20.16 42.87
CA ARG A 863 21.55 18.75 42.65
C ARG A 863 21.84 18.39 41.18
N ARG A 864 21.21 18.99 40.19
CA ARG A 864 21.42 18.70 38.74
C ARG A 864 22.67 19.38 38.18
N ALA A 865 23.03 20.54 38.70
CA ALA A 865 24.29 21.22 38.42
C ALA A 865 25.44 20.41 39.03
N SER A 866 25.28 19.91 40.27
CA SER A 866 26.23 18.96 40.84
C SER A 866 26.23 17.64 40.07
N ASP A 867 25.08 17.04 39.77
CA ASP A 867 25.02 15.71 39.17
C ASP A 867 25.60 15.72 37.76
N TRP A 868 25.35 16.69 36.87
CA TRP A 868 25.98 16.64 35.53
C TRP A 868 27.43 17.15 35.52
N ALA A 869 27.79 18.12 36.36
CA ALA A 869 29.18 18.57 36.48
C ALA A 869 30.08 17.53 37.18
N VAL A 870 29.53 16.78 38.14
CA VAL A 870 30.19 15.66 38.85
C VAL A 870 30.10 14.35 38.02
N ASP A 871 29.01 14.10 37.29
CA ASP A 871 28.83 12.91 36.43
C ASP A 871 29.60 13.00 35.10
N SER A 872 30.20 14.15 34.77
CA SER A 872 31.28 14.20 33.77
C SER A 872 32.40 13.20 34.11
N ASN A 873 32.46 12.70 35.35
CA ASN A 873 33.33 11.63 35.82
C ASN A 873 32.63 10.46 36.55
N LEU A 874 31.29 10.37 36.62
CA LEU A 874 30.59 9.41 37.50
C LEU A 874 29.31 8.76 36.92
N CYS A 875 29.39 8.13 35.74
CA CYS A 875 28.34 7.20 35.29
C CYS A 875 28.34 5.92 36.17
N GLY A 876 27.84 5.99 37.41
CA GLY A 876 27.88 4.85 38.33
C GLY A 876 27.04 4.91 39.62
N ALA A 877 26.38 6.01 39.98
CA ALA A 877 25.62 6.08 41.24
C ALA A 877 24.10 5.99 41.02
N MET A 878 23.53 4.78 41.06
CA MET A 878 22.15 4.56 41.46
C MET A 878 22.13 3.98 42.89
N ASP A 879 21.10 4.37 43.64
CA ASP A 879 20.95 4.22 45.10
C ASP A 879 21.39 2.87 45.72
N PRO A 880 21.98 2.86 46.94
CA PRO A 880 22.61 1.68 47.53
C PRO A 880 21.65 0.63 48.13
N SER A 881 20.36 0.61 47.79
CA SER A 881 19.44 -0.33 48.44
C SER A 881 19.46 -1.76 47.90
N ASP A 882 20.14 -2.03 46.77
CA ASP A 882 20.21 -3.39 46.19
C ASP A 882 21.65 -3.96 46.16
N GLY A 883 22.14 -4.35 47.34
CA GLY A 883 22.79 -5.66 47.60
C GLY A 883 24.08 -6.15 46.90
N ILE A 884 24.69 -5.48 45.90
CA ILE A 884 25.94 -5.99 45.25
C ILE A 884 26.99 -4.88 45.04
N GLY A 885 27.30 -4.12 46.11
CA GLY A 885 28.15 -2.91 46.07
C GLY A 885 29.64 -3.07 46.38
N ALA A 886 30.27 -4.24 46.21
CA ALA A 886 31.65 -4.47 46.68
C ALA A 886 32.78 -4.26 45.64
N LEU A 887 32.55 -3.68 44.45
CA LEU A 887 33.57 -3.66 43.38
C LEU A 887 33.70 -2.37 42.53
N ILE A 888 33.26 -1.17 42.97
CA ILE A 888 33.34 0.05 42.11
C ILE A 888 33.96 1.28 42.81
N GLU A 889 35.09 1.13 43.52
CA GLU A 889 35.88 2.30 43.99
C GLU A 889 37.04 2.72 43.05
N GLU A 890 37.34 2.00 41.96
CA GLU A 890 38.61 2.22 41.21
C GLU A 890 38.57 2.90 39.81
N GLU A 891 37.44 3.36 39.24
CA GLU A 891 37.47 3.99 37.89
C GLU A 891 36.85 5.40 37.82
N ARG A 892 37.58 6.43 38.27
CA ARG A 892 37.38 7.86 37.88
C ARG A 892 37.90 8.18 36.47
N THR A 893 37.90 7.21 35.55
CA THR A 893 38.42 7.42 34.18
C THR A 893 37.27 7.65 33.20
N ALA A 894 37.39 8.69 32.37
CA ALA A 894 36.45 9.00 31.29
C ALA A 894 36.05 7.70 30.56
N VAL A 895 34.74 7.48 30.41
CA VAL A 895 34.19 6.23 29.84
C VAL A 895 34.80 6.00 28.47
N LYS A 896 35.76 5.08 28.38
CA LYS A 896 36.40 4.73 27.11
C LYS A 896 35.37 4.07 26.21
N LEU A 897 35.01 4.75 25.12
CA LEU A 897 34.13 4.22 24.10
C LEU A 897 34.77 2.98 23.46
N ASN A 898 33.95 1.96 23.20
CA ASN A 898 34.34 0.78 22.45
C ASN A 898 34.83 1.22 21.06
N THR A 899 35.99 0.69 20.65
CA THR A 899 36.57 0.91 19.32
C THR A 899 36.92 -0.43 18.68
N GLY A 900 37.23 -0.44 17.38
CA GLY A 900 37.60 -1.67 16.66
C GLY A 900 36.46 -2.69 16.62
N LEU A 901 36.77 -3.98 16.73
CA LEU A 901 35.80 -5.08 16.56
C LEU A 901 34.65 -5.02 17.58
N ALA A 902 34.93 -4.65 18.83
CA ALA A 902 33.91 -4.54 19.88
C ALA A 902 32.80 -3.55 19.50
N LEU A 903 33.18 -2.39 18.93
CA LEU A 903 32.23 -1.41 18.40
C LEU A 903 31.39 -2.00 17.25
N HIS A 904 32.02 -2.74 16.33
CA HIS A 904 31.31 -3.35 15.20
C HIS A 904 30.27 -4.38 15.67
N CYS A 905 30.61 -5.22 16.65
CA CYS A 905 29.69 -6.17 17.26
C CYS A 905 28.53 -5.45 17.96
N GLN A 906 28.82 -4.39 18.71
CA GLN A 906 27.80 -3.61 19.42
C GLN A 906 26.85 -2.88 18.45
N GLN A 907 27.40 -2.28 17.38
CA GLN A 907 26.61 -1.65 16.31
C GLN A 907 25.76 -2.66 15.55
N PHE A 908 26.33 -3.83 15.23
CA PHE A 908 25.61 -4.92 14.59
C PHE A 908 24.43 -5.37 15.47
N TRP A 909 24.67 -5.59 16.76
CA TRP A 909 23.65 -5.95 17.73
C TRP A 909 22.55 -4.89 17.87
N ALA A 910 22.91 -3.60 17.90
CA ALA A 910 21.95 -2.51 17.95
C ALA A 910 21.04 -2.45 16.70
N MET A 911 21.63 -2.60 15.51
CA MET A 911 20.87 -2.62 14.25
C MET A 911 20.00 -3.88 14.11
N PHE A 912 20.48 -5.02 14.62
CA PHE A 912 19.71 -6.25 14.70
C PHE A 912 18.50 -6.09 15.63
N LEU A 913 18.69 -5.56 16.85
CA LEU A 913 17.61 -5.34 17.81
C LEU A 913 16.60 -4.28 17.31
N LYS A 914 17.06 -3.23 16.62
CA LYS A 914 16.19 -2.24 15.96
C LYS A 914 15.21 -2.95 15.02
N LYS A 915 15.74 -3.80 14.14
CA LYS A 915 14.95 -4.53 13.15
C LYS A 915 14.00 -5.54 13.81
N ALA A 916 14.45 -6.20 14.88
CA ALA A 916 13.63 -7.10 15.69
C ALA A 916 12.46 -6.37 16.36
N ALA A 917 12.72 -5.23 17.00
CA ALA A 917 11.70 -4.41 17.67
C ALA A 917 10.66 -3.88 16.68
N TYR A 918 11.06 -3.47 15.46
CA TYR A 918 10.14 -3.10 14.40
C TYR A 918 9.20 -4.26 14.04
N SER A 919 9.78 -5.42 13.75
CA SER A 919 9.02 -6.62 13.34
C SER A 919 8.04 -7.05 14.43
N TRP A 920 8.45 -7.02 15.70
CA TRP A 920 7.60 -7.36 16.83
C TRP A 920 6.43 -6.37 17.01
N ARG A 921 6.64 -5.07 16.78
CA ARG A 921 5.61 -4.05 17.01
C ARG A 921 4.63 -3.91 15.86
N GLU A 922 5.11 -4.06 14.63
CA GLU A 922 4.25 -4.20 13.45
C GLU A 922 3.93 -5.70 13.22
N TRP A 923 3.55 -6.40 14.29
CA TRP A 923 3.24 -7.84 14.27
C TRP A 923 2.18 -8.20 13.22
N LYS A 924 1.26 -7.29 12.88
CA LYS A 924 0.25 -7.50 11.84
C LYS A 924 0.88 -7.77 10.48
N MET A 925 2.02 -7.13 10.21
CA MET A 925 2.77 -7.31 8.97
C MET A 925 3.56 -8.61 8.99
N VAL A 926 4.16 -8.98 10.11
CA VAL A 926 4.81 -10.30 10.30
C VAL A 926 3.77 -11.42 10.20
N ALA A 927 2.59 -11.24 10.80
CA ALA A 927 1.47 -12.15 10.68
C ALA A 927 1.03 -12.27 9.22
N ALA A 928 0.97 -11.18 8.46
CA ALA A 928 0.70 -11.23 7.02
C ALA A 928 1.80 -12.00 6.26
N GLN A 929 3.07 -11.75 6.56
CA GLN A 929 4.21 -12.46 5.96
C GLN A 929 4.15 -13.98 6.18
N VAL A 930 3.63 -14.41 7.33
CA VAL A 930 3.48 -15.83 7.67
C VAL A 930 2.18 -16.41 7.09
N LEU A 931 1.04 -15.74 7.33
CA LEU A 931 -0.27 -16.24 6.96
C LEU A 931 -0.50 -16.24 5.45
N VAL A 932 0.01 -15.25 4.70
CA VAL A 932 -0.26 -15.16 3.25
C VAL A 932 0.30 -16.37 2.49
N PRO A 933 1.59 -16.74 2.61
CA PRO A 933 2.09 -17.94 1.96
C PRO A 933 1.42 -19.23 2.43
N LEU A 934 1.19 -19.35 3.75
CA LEU A 934 0.55 -20.53 4.29
C LEU A 934 -0.88 -20.68 3.79
N THR A 935 -1.69 -19.63 3.83
CA THR A 935 -3.09 -19.67 3.38
C THR A 935 -3.18 -19.92 1.87
N CYS A 936 -2.38 -19.25 1.05
CA CYS A 936 -2.37 -19.50 -0.39
C CYS A 936 -1.99 -20.95 -0.72
N VAL A 937 -0.92 -21.47 -0.11
CA VAL A 937 -0.45 -22.83 -0.40
C VAL A 937 -1.36 -23.88 0.22
N THR A 938 -1.84 -23.71 1.45
CA THR A 938 -2.80 -24.63 2.08
C THR A 938 -4.10 -24.71 1.29
N LEU A 939 -4.64 -23.57 0.84
CA LEU A 939 -5.86 -23.58 0.02
C LEU A 939 -5.61 -24.18 -1.36
N ALA A 940 -4.46 -23.93 -1.97
CA ALA A 940 -4.09 -24.60 -3.21
C ALA A 940 -3.99 -26.12 -3.03
N LEU A 941 -3.36 -26.59 -1.95
CA LEU A 941 -3.26 -28.02 -1.63
C LEU A 941 -4.60 -28.62 -1.25
N LEU A 942 -5.47 -27.89 -0.55
CA LEU A 942 -6.86 -28.28 -0.32
C LEU A 942 -7.62 -28.40 -1.64
N ALA A 943 -7.46 -27.45 -2.55
CA ALA A 943 -8.07 -27.49 -3.88
C ALA A 943 -7.61 -28.71 -4.65
N ILE A 944 -6.30 -28.97 -4.63
CA ILE A 944 -5.68 -30.11 -5.30
C ILE A 944 -6.17 -31.43 -4.69
N ASN A 945 -6.13 -31.58 -3.36
CA ASN A 945 -6.55 -32.81 -2.69
C ASN A 945 -8.07 -33.04 -2.87
N TYR A 946 -8.88 -31.99 -2.78
CA TYR A 946 -10.30 -32.08 -3.03
C TYR A 946 -10.61 -32.40 -4.49
N SER A 947 -9.83 -31.87 -5.44
CA SER A 947 -9.96 -32.24 -6.85
C SER A 947 -9.56 -33.70 -7.12
N SER A 948 -8.68 -34.28 -6.28
CA SER A 948 -8.26 -35.68 -6.39
C SER A 948 -9.23 -36.70 -5.78
N GLU A 949 -10.35 -36.27 -5.18
CA GLU A 949 -11.45 -37.17 -4.84
C GLU A 949 -12.10 -37.67 -6.13
N LEU A 950 -11.77 -38.90 -6.50
CA LEU A 950 -12.23 -39.58 -7.70
C LEU A 950 -13.68 -40.05 -7.53
N PHE A 951 -14.62 -39.42 -8.24
CA PHE A 951 -16.00 -39.90 -8.35
C PHE A 951 -16.09 -40.98 -9.43
N ASP A 952 -16.81 -42.08 -9.17
CA ASP A 952 -17.13 -43.06 -10.22
C ASP A 952 -18.13 -42.43 -11.21
N ASP A 953 -17.94 -42.73 -12.50
CA ASP A 953 -18.75 -42.22 -13.61
C ASP A 953 -20.20 -42.76 -13.50
N PRO A 954 -21.25 -41.91 -13.62
CA PRO A 954 -22.63 -42.33 -13.46
C PRO A 954 -23.09 -43.20 -14.63
N MET A 955 -24.22 -43.88 -14.46
CA MET A 955 -24.87 -44.57 -15.58
C MET A 955 -25.42 -43.55 -16.58
N LEU A 956 -25.14 -43.76 -17.87
CA LEU A 956 -25.69 -42.98 -18.98
C LEU A 956 -26.50 -43.86 -19.93
N ARG A 957 -27.75 -43.48 -20.18
CA ARG A 957 -28.61 -44.14 -21.17
C ARG A 957 -28.19 -43.72 -22.59
N LEU A 958 -27.90 -44.69 -23.45
CA LEU A 958 -27.46 -44.46 -24.83
C LEU A 958 -28.66 -44.24 -25.75
N THR A 959 -29.43 -43.18 -25.48
CA THR A 959 -30.62 -42.82 -26.25
C THR A 959 -30.49 -41.40 -26.79
N LEU A 960 -31.22 -41.07 -27.86
CA LEU A 960 -31.23 -39.71 -28.41
C LEU A 960 -31.91 -38.71 -27.48
N GLY A 961 -32.80 -39.14 -26.59
CA GLY A 961 -33.53 -38.29 -25.66
C GLY A 961 -32.64 -37.51 -24.69
N GLU A 962 -31.50 -38.06 -24.28
CA GLU A 962 -30.54 -37.37 -23.39
C GLU A 962 -29.95 -36.12 -24.04
N TYR A 963 -29.93 -36.04 -25.38
CA TYR A 963 -29.43 -34.91 -26.15
C TYR A 963 -30.53 -33.87 -26.49
N GLY A 964 -31.75 -34.07 -26.02
CA GLY A 964 -32.91 -33.25 -26.35
C GLY A 964 -33.49 -33.57 -27.75
N ARG A 965 -33.92 -32.53 -28.47
CA ARG A 965 -34.52 -32.68 -29.80
C ARG A 965 -33.44 -32.67 -30.88
N THR A 966 -33.16 -33.83 -31.45
CA THR A 966 -32.17 -34.05 -32.52
C THR A 966 -32.85 -34.21 -33.87
N VAL A 967 -32.11 -33.90 -34.93
CA VAL A 967 -32.45 -34.18 -36.33
C VAL A 967 -31.64 -35.40 -36.74
N VAL A 968 -32.30 -36.43 -37.25
CA VAL A 968 -31.65 -37.69 -37.67
C VAL A 968 -31.80 -37.84 -39.18
N PRO A 969 -30.76 -37.51 -39.96
CA PRO A 969 -30.77 -37.72 -41.40
C PRO A 969 -30.71 -39.20 -41.76
N PHE A 970 -31.46 -39.63 -42.77
CA PHE A 970 -31.33 -40.97 -43.32
C PHE A 970 -31.40 -40.96 -44.84
N SER A 971 -30.71 -41.91 -45.49
CA SER A 971 -30.80 -42.10 -46.94
C SER A 971 -31.03 -43.55 -47.34
N VAL A 972 -31.85 -43.72 -48.38
CA VAL A 972 -32.13 -45.01 -49.04
C VAL A 972 -31.80 -44.84 -50.52
N PRO A 973 -30.52 -44.94 -50.93
CA PRO A 973 -30.12 -44.74 -52.32
C PRO A 973 -30.65 -45.83 -53.31
N GLY A 974 -31.32 -46.88 -52.83
CA GLY A 974 -31.84 -47.99 -53.63
C GLY A 974 -33.33 -48.24 -53.46
N THR A 975 -33.90 -49.11 -54.30
CA THR A 975 -35.33 -49.50 -54.28
C THR A 975 -35.58 -50.83 -53.58
N SER A 976 -34.69 -51.30 -52.71
CA SER A 976 -34.92 -52.55 -51.99
C SER A 976 -36.07 -52.44 -51.00
N GLN A 977 -36.91 -53.46 -50.99
CA GLN A 977 -38.05 -53.57 -50.09
C GLN A 977 -37.60 -53.52 -48.62
N LEU A 978 -36.47 -54.15 -48.27
CA LEU A 978 -35.92 -54.14 -46.92
C LEU A 978 -35.43 -52.74 -46.52
N GLY A 979 -34.73 -52.03 -47.41
CA GLY A 979 -34.26 -50.66 -47.15
C GLY A 979 -35.40 -49.67 -46.93
N GLN A 980 -36.49 -49.78 -47.71
CA GLN A 980 -37.69 -48.96 -47.55
C GLN A 980 -38.46 -49.31 -46.28
N GLN A 981 -38.61 -50.60 -45.95
CA GLN A 981 -39.25 -51.01 -44.69
C GLN A 981 -38.48 -50.49 -43.48
N LEU A 982 -37.15 -50.58 -43.51
CA LEU A 982 -36.29 -50.06 -42.45
C LEU A 982 -36.42 -48.54 -42.32
N SER A 983 -36.52 -47.79 -43.42
CA SER A 983 -36.65 -46.33 -43.34
C SER A 983 -38.01 -45.87 -42.80
N GLU A 984 -39.10 -46.56 -43.14
CA GLU A 984 -40.43 -46.31 -42.56
C GLU A 984 -40.44 -46.59 -41.05
N HIS A 985 -39.95 -47.77 -40.63
CA HIS A 985 -39.85 -48.10 -39.21
C HIS A 985 -38.92 -47.16 -38.44
N LEU A 986 -37.83 -46.71 -39.06
CA LEU A 986 -36.93 -45.73 -38.47
C LEU A 986 -37.64 -44.39 -38.26
N LYS A 987 -38.39 -43.92 -39.26
CA LYS A 987 -39.15 -42.66 -39.17
C LYS A 987 -40.17 -42.70 -38.04
N ASP A 988 -40.92 -43.80 -37.94
CA ASP A 988 -41.91 -43.99 -36.87
C ASP A 988 -41.26 -44.08 -35.49
N ALA A 989 -40.15 -44.84 -35.38
CA ALA A 989 -39.40 -44.98 -34.13
C ALA A 989 -38.83 -43.64 -33.64
N LEU A 990 -38.28 -42.83 -34.54
CA LEU A 990 -37.72 -41.51 -34.21
C LEU A 990 -38.80 -40.50 -33.81
N GLN A 991 -39.94 -40.48 -34.51
CA GLN A 991 -41.06 -39.61 -34.14
C GLN A 991 -41.66 -39.98 -32.79
N ALA A 992 -41.75 -41.27 -32.48
CA ALA A 992 -42.19 -41.75 -31.17
C ALA A 992 -41.27 -41.28 -30.02
N GLU A 993 -39.97 -41.11 -30.28
CA GLU A 993 -38.99 -40.58 -29.32
C GLU A 993 -38.87 -39.03 -29.35
N GLY A 994 -39.74 -38.34 -30.09
CA GLY A 994 -39.73 -36.87 -30.19
C GLY A 994 -38.57 -36.29 -31.03
N GLN A 995 -37.93 -37.13 -31.85
CA GLN A 995 -36.82 -36.75 -32.73
C GLN A 995 -37.35 -36.37 -34.13
N GLU A 996 -36.57 -35.61 -34.89
CA GLU A 996 -36.94 -35.14 -36.23
C GLU A 996 -36.27 -35.99 -37.32
N PRO A 997 -36.97 -37.00 -37.89
CA PRO A 997 -36.43 -37.78 -38.99
C PRO A 997 -36.35 -36.94 -40.26
N ARG A 998 -35.21 -36.97 -40.95
CA ARG A 998 -35.00 -36.21 -42.18
C ARG A 998 -34.47 -37.08 -43.31
N GLU A 999 -35.32 -37.34 -44.30
CA GLU A 999 -34.91 -38.07 -45.49
C GLU A 999 -34.00 -37.20 -46.38
N VAL A 1000 -32.88 -37.77 -46.81
CA VAL A 1000 -31.90 -37.13 -47.69
C VAL A 1000 -31.94 -37.79 -49.06
N LEU A 1001 -32.41 -37.05 -50.06
CA LEU A 1001 -32.39 -37.45 -51.46
C LEU A 1001 -31.00 -37.18 -52.04
N GLY A 1002 -30.12 -38.18 -52.04
CA GLY A 1002 -28.76 -38.07 -52.58
C GLY A 1002 -27.68 -38.72 -51.70
N ASP A 1003 -26.42 -38.31 -51.89
CA ASP A 1003 -25.33 -38.76 -51.04
C ASP A 1003 -25.46 -38.14 -49.64
N LEU A 1004 -25.59 -39.02 -48.65
CA LEU A 1004 -25.71 -38.63 -47.25
C LEU A 1004 -24.44 -37.90 -46.78
N GLU A 1005 -23.26 -38.29 -47.26
CA GLU A 1005 -22.00 -37.68 -46.83
C GLU A 1005 -21.85 -36.24 -47.33
N GLU A 1006 -22.17 -35.98 -48.59
CA GLU A 1006 -22.20 -34.62 -49.15
C GLU A 1006 -23.22 -33.73 -48.42
N PHE A 1007 -24.40 -34.27 -48.11
CA PHE A 1007 -25.41 -33.55 -47.33
C PHE A 1007 -24.89 -33.17 -45.93
N LEU A 1008 -24.24 -34.10 -45.24
CA LEU A 1008 -23.66 -33.85 -43.91
C LEU A 1008 -22.53 -32.81 -43.97
N ILE A 1009 -21.63 -32.89 -44.96
CA ILE A 1009 -20.55 -31.91 -45.17
C ILE A 1009 -21.14 -30.51 -45.42
N PHE A 1010 -22.12 -30.41 -46.33
CA PHE A 1010 -22.76 -29.15 -46.66
C PHE A 1010 -23.46 -28.54 -45.45
N ARG A 1011 -24.29 -29.31 -44.74
CA ARG A 1011 -25.00 -28.85 -43.54
C ARG A 1011 -24.05 -28.45 -42.42
N ALA A 1012 -23.02 -29.25 -42.14
CA ALA A 1012 -22.00 -28.92 -41.16
C ALA A 1012 -21.26 -27.61 -41.52
N SER A 1013 -21.00 -27.36 -42.81
CA SER A 1013 -20.35 -26.12 -43.26
C SER A 1013 -21.24 -24.88 -43.09
N VAL A 1014 -22.57 -25.02 -43.23
CA VAL A 1014 -23.54 -23.91 -43.14
C VAL A 1014 -23.93 -23.61 -41.69
N GLU A 1015 -24.27 -24.64 -40.92
CA GLU A 1015 -24.82 -24.53 -39.57
C GLU A 1015 -23.73 -24.51 -38.47
N GLY A 1016 -22.50 -24.92 -38.80
CA GLY A 1016 -21.34 -24.86 -37.90
C GLY A 1016 -21.54 -25.68 -36.62
N GLY A 1017 -21.19 -25.13 -35.46
CA GLY A 1017 -21.28 -25.85 -34.18
C GLY A 1017 -22.70 -26.27 -33.78
N GLY A 1018 -23.75 -25.63 -34.30
CA GLY A 1018 -25.15 -25.97 -33.97
C GLY A 1018 -25.60 -27.25 -34.64
N PHE A 1019 -24.99 -27.58 -35.79
CA PHE A 1019 -25.15 -28.88 -36.45
C PHE A 1019 -24.65 -30.01 -35.55
N ASN A 1020 -23.55 -29.80 -34.83
CA ASN A 1020 -22.93 -30.84 -34.02
C ASN A 1020 -23.78 -31.27 -32.81
N GLU A 1021 -24.65 -30.39 -32.32
CA GLU A 1021 -25.56 -30.69 -31.20
C GLU A 1021 -26.89 -31.26 -31.69
N ARG A 1022 -27.39 -30.77 -32.83
CA ARG A 1022 -28.68 -31.20 -33.37
C ARG A 1022 -28.58 -32.49 -34.19
N CYS A 1023 -27.48 -32.72 -34.88
CA CYS A 1023 -27.31 -33.84 -35.81
C CYS A 1023 -26.22 -34.78 -35.28
N LEU A 1024 -26.63 -35.79 -34.52
CA LEU A 1024 -25.74 -36.72 -33.82
C LEU A 1024 -25.62 -38.09 -34.48
N VAL A 1025 -26.72 -38.56 -35.06
CA VAL A 1025 -26.84 -39.88 -35.67
C VAL A 1025 -27.42 -39.70 -37.07
N ALA A 1026 -26.95 -40.50 -38.01
CA ALA A 1026 -27.55 -40.65 -39.32
C ALA A 1026 -27.53 -42.12 -39.72
N ALA A 1027 -28.40 -42.55 -40.63
CA ALA A 1027 -28.44 -43.93 -41.10
C ALA A 1027 -28.45 -43.98 -42.63
N SER A 1028 -27.70 -44.91 -43.22
CA SER A 1028 -27.84 -45.18 -44.66
C SER A 1028 -28.04 -46.66 -44.92
N PHE A 1029 -28.99 -46.96 -45.81
CA PHE A 1029 -29.39 -48.31 -46.17
C PHE A 1029 -28.97 -48.57 -47.62
N ARG A 1030 -27.81 -49.21 -47.81
CA ARG A 1030 -27.21 -49.42 -49.15
C ARG A 1030 -27.13 -50.91 -49.46
N ASP A 1031 -27.63 -51.31 -50.63
CA ASP A 1031 -27.45 -52.68 -51.09
C ASP A 1031 -26.10 -52.86 -51.79
N VAL A 1032 -25.34 -53.85 -51.33
CA VAL A 1032 -24.05 -54.26 -51.91
C VAL A 1032 -24.17 -55.74 -52.28
N GLY A 1033 -24.49 -56.02 -53.54
CA GLY A 1033 -24.78 -57.39 -54.00
C GLY A 1033 -26.11 -57.90 -53.44
N GLU A 1034 -26.11 -59.10 -52.87
CA GLU A 1034 -27.29 -59.71 -52.22
C GLU A 1034 -27.48 -59.28 -50.75
N ARG A 1035 -26.61 -58.42 -50.22
CA ARG A 1035 -26.65 -57.96 -48.83
C ARG A 1035 -26.99 -56.49 -48.72
N THR A 1036 -27.88 -56.15 -47.81
CA THR A 1036 -28.16 -54.77 -47.39
C THR A 1036 -27.18 -54.38 -46.29
N VAL A 1037 -26.38 -53.35 -46.54
CA VAL A 1037 -25.47 -52.76 -45.56
C VAL A 1037 -26.17 -51.59 -44.89
N VAL A 1038 -26.37 -51.71 -43.57
CA VAL A 1038 -26.88 -50.63 -42.72
C VAL A 1038 -25.68 -49.91 -42.13
N ASN A 1039 -25.35 -48.74 -42.67
CA ASN A 1039 -24.35 -47.90 -42.04
C ASN A 1039 -25.01 -47.04 -40.97
N ALA A 1040 -24.64 -47.27 -39.71
CA ALA A 1040 -24.89 -46.37 -38.60
C ALA A 1040 -23.83 -45.26 -38.63
N LEU A 1041 -24.23 -44.04 -38.99
CA LEU A 1041 -23.36 -42.89 -38.97
C LEU A 1041 -23.44 -42.16 -37.62
N PHE A 1042 -22.31 -41.76 -37.07
CA PHE A 1042 -22.27 -40.99 -35.80
C PHE A 1042 -21.42 -39.72 -35.91
N ASN A 1043 -21.88 -38.65 -35.25
CA ASN A 1043 -21.16 -37.40 -35.12
C ASN A 1043 -20.22 -37.44 -33.90
N ASN A 1044 -18.93 -37.57 -34.16
CA ASN A 1044 -17.92 -37.75 -33.12
C ASN A 1044 -17.72 -36.56 -32.15
N GLN A 1045 -18.46 -35.46 -32.30
CA GLN A 1045 -18.38 -34.34 -31.37
C GLN A 1045 -18.96 -34.68 -29.99
N ALA A 1046 -19.99 -35.52 -29.93
CA ALA A 1046 -20.47 -36.11 -28.69
C ALA A 1046 -19.61 -37.35 -28.32
N TYR A 1047 -19.44 -37.61 -27.04
CA TYR A 1047 -18.67 -38.76 -26.55
C TYR A 1047 -19.35 -40.09 -26.86
N HIS A 1048 -20.66 -40.15 -26.68
CA HIS A 1048 -21.42 -41.40 -26.68
C HIS A 1048 -22.20 -41.66 -27.97
N SER A 1049 -22.09 -40.76 -28.97
CA SER A 1049 -22.76 -40.91 -30.26
C SER A 1049 -22.46 -42.22 -30.99
N PRO A 1050 -21.27 -42.86 -30.93
CA PRO A 1050 -21.05 -44.12 -31.65
C PRO A 1050 -21.95 -45.24 -31.09
N ALA A 1051 -22.06 -45.33 -29.77
CA ALA A 1051 -22.88 -46.33 -29.10
C ALA A 1051 -24.38 -46.03 -29.20
N THR A 1052 -24.76 -44.75 -29.16
CA THR A 1052 -26.14 -44.31 -29.42
C THR A 1052 -26.56 -44.58 -30.87
N ALA A 1053 -25.68 -44.33 -31.85
CA ALA A 1053 -25.97 -44.61 -33.26
C ALA A 1053 -26.23 -46.11 -33.50
N LEU A 1054 -25.42 -46.96 -32.87
CA LEU A 1054 -25.62 -48.40 -32.89
C LEU A 1054 -26.92 -48.81 -32.18
N ALA A 1055 -27.20 -48.25 -31.00
CA ALA A 1055 -28.42 -48.54 -30.25
C ALA A 1055 -29.69 -48.19 -31.04
N VAL A 1056 -29.69 -47.08 -31.78
CA VAL A 1056 -30.81 -46.69 -32.66
C VAL A 1056 -31.03 -47.72 -33.76
N VAL A 1057 -29.94 -48.20 -34.40
CA VAL A 1057 -30.02 -49.21 -35.46
C VAL A 1057 -30.42 -50.58 -34.92
N ASP A 1058 -29.83 -51.05 -33.83
CA ASP A 1058 -30.14 -52.36 -33.26
C ASP A 1058 -31.57 -52.40 -32.69
N ASN A 1059 -32.04 -51.32 -32.06
CA ASN A 1059 -33.43 -51.18 -31.63
C ASN A 1059 -34.40 -51.17 -32.83
N LEU A 1060 -34.01 -50.54 -33.95
CA LEU A 1060 -34.77 -50.59 -35.21
C LEU A 1060 -34.89 -52.03 -35.75
N LEU A 1061 -33.77 -52.78 -35.76
CA LEU A 1061 -33.78 -54.18 -36.21
C LEU A 1061 -34.64 -55.07 -35.30
N PHE A 1062 -34.61 -54.82 -33.98
CA PHE A 1062 -35.45 -55.56 -33.04
C PHE A 1062 -36.94 -55.27 -33.21
N LYS A 1063 -37.31 -53.99 -33.43
CA LYS A 1063 -38.68 -53.59 -33.77
C LYS A 1063 -39.18 -54.24 -35.07
N LEU A 1064 -38.31 -54.36 -36.07
CA LEU A 1064 -38.64 -55.05 -37.31
C LEU A 1064 -38.93 -56.54 -37.09
N LEU A 1065 -38.17 -57.20 -36.20
CA LEU A 1065 -38.29 -58.64 -35.92
C LEU A 1065 -39.48 -58.99 -35.00
N CYS A 1066 -39.69 -58.21 -33.94
CA CYS A 1066 -40.63 -58.54 -32.85
C CYS A 1066 -41.85 -57.61 -32.77
N GLY A 1067 -41.95 -56.59 -33.64
CA GLY A 1067 -43.06 -55.66 -33.72
C GLY A 1067 -42.88 -54.36 -32.91
N PRO A 1068 -43.88 -53.45 -32.94
CA PRO A 1068 -43.74 -52.08 -32.42
C PRO A 1068 -43.65 -51.98 -30.88
N HIS A 1069 -44.06 -53.02 -30.15
CA HIS A 1069 -43.94 -53.09 -28.69
C HIS A 1069 -42.55 -53.56 -28.22
N ALA A 1070 -41.71 -54.03 -29.14
CA ALA A 1070 -40.35 -54.44 -28.85
C ALA A 1070 -39.46 -53.19 -28.72
N SER A 1071 -38.64 -53.12 -27.68
CA SER A 1071 -37.70 -52.03 -27.50
C SER A 1071 -36.47 -52.49 -26.74
N ILE A 1072 -35.29 -52.12 -27.21
CA ILE A 1072 -34.03 -52.31 -26.48
C ILE A 1072 -33.49 -50.94 -26.08
N VAL A 1073 -33.17 -50.79 -24.80
CA VAL A 1073 -32.48 -49.60 -24.27
C VAL A 1073 -31.18 -50.05 -23.61
N VAL A 1074 -30.07 -49.54 -24.14
CA VAL A 1074 -28.72 -49.81 -23.65
C VAL A 1074 -28.24 -48.62 -22.83
N SER A 1075 -27.60 -48.89 -21.70
CA SER A 1075 -26.87 -47.85 -20.93
C SER A 1075 -25.40 -48.21 -20.78
N ASN A 1076 -24.52 -47.20 -20.75
CA ASN A 1076 -23.13 -47.36 -20.34
C ASN A 1076 -23.01 -47.02 -18.85
N PHE A 1077 -22.58 -47.98 -18.03
CA PHE A 1077 -22.30 -47.75 -16.62
C PHE A 1077 -20.93 -48.32 -16.25
N PRO A 1078 -19.86 -47.51 -16.24
CA PRO A 1078 -18.51 -47.99 -16.01
C PRO A 1078 -18.36 -48.81 -14.71
N GLN A 1079 -17.41 -49.74 -14.73
CA GLN A 1079 -16.97 -50.43 -13.53
C GLN A 1079 -16.37 -49.43 -12.53
N PRO A 1080 -16.45 -49.69 -11.21
CA PRO A 1080 -15.71 -48.89 -10.24
C PRO A 1080 -14.20 -49.05 -10.47
N ARG A 1081 -13.42 -48.02 -10.14
CA ARG A 1081 -11.96 -48.09 -10.23
C ARG A 1081 -11.40 -49.18 -9.32
N SER A 1082 -10.48 -50.00 -9.83
CA SER A 1082 -9.68 -50.87 -8.97
C SER A 1082 -8.65 -50.05 -8.17
N ALA A 1083 -8.14 -50.61 -7.07
CA ALA A 1083 -7.14 -49.93 -6.24
C ALA A 1083 -5.88 -49.51 -7.02
N LEU A 1084 -5.46 -50.30 -8.02
CA LEU A 1084 -4.32 -50.00 -8.88
C LEU A 1084 -4.64 -48.88 -9.90
N GLN A 1085 -5.85 -48.87 -10.45
CA GLN A 1085 -6.30 -47.89 -11.43
C GLN A 1085 -6.44 -46.50 -10.81
N ALA A 1086 -7.05 -46.42 -9.61
CA ALA A 1086 -7.12 -45.19 -8.84
C ALA A 1086 -5.71 -44.58 -8.58
N ALA A 1087 -4.69 -45.42 -8.40
CA ALA A 1087 -3.31 -44.97 -8.23
C ALA A 1087 -2.64 -44.48 -9.54
N LYS A 1088 -3.06 -44.98 -10.71
CA LYS A 1088 -2.57 -44.54 -12.03
C LYS A 1088 -3.17 -43.20 -12.45
N ASP A 1089 -4.46 -42.99 -12.25
CA ASP A 1089 -5.12 -41.71 -12.58
C ASP A 1089 -4.46 -40.54 -11.83
N GLN A 1090 -4.07 -40.77 -10.57
CA GLN A 1090 -3.31 -39.81 -9.77
C GLN A 1090 -1.96 -39.39 -10.39
N PHE A 1091 -1.34 -40.23 -11.23
CA PHE A 1091 -0.08 -39.90 -11.92
C PHE A 1091 -0.28 -38.94 -13.10
N ASN A 1092 -1.38 -39.08 -13.85
CA ASN A 1092 -1.68 -38.23 -15.00
C ASN A 1092 -2.09 -36.79 -14.61
N GLU A 1093 -2.34 -36.53 -13.32
CA GLU A 1093 -2.59 -35.19 -12.77
C GLU A 1093 -1.32 -34.31 -12.67
N GLY A 1094 -0.38 -34.41 -13.62
CA GLY A 1094 0.92 -33.69 -13.69
C GLY A 1094 0.86 -32.15 -13.58
N ARG A 1095 -0.33 -31.59 -13.43
CA ARG A 1095 -0.63 -30.18 -13.13
C ARG A 1095 -0.33 -29.77 -11.67
N LYS A 1096 -0.28 -30.70 -10.70
CA LYS A 1096 -0.06 -30.36 -9.27
C LYS A 1096 1.20 -29.53 -9.04
N GLY A 1097 2.32 -29.91 -9.68
CA GLY A 1097 3.58 -29.17 -9.56
C GLY A 1097 3.50 -27.73 -10.09
N PHE A 1098 2.77 -27.52 -11.18
CA PHE A 1098 2.52 -26.20 -11.74
C PHE A 1098 1.62 -25.35 -10.84
N ASP A 1099 0.52 -25.91 -10.33
CA ASP A 1099 -0.42 -25.18 -9.48
C ASP A 1099 0.22 -24.80 -8.13
N ILE A 1100 1.04 -25.70 -7.55
CA ILE A 1100 1.85 -25.40 -6.36
C ILE A 1100 2.85 -24.28 -6.67
N ALA A 1101 3.60 -24.38 -7.78
CA ALA A 1101 4.57 -23.37 -8.17
C ALA A 1101 3.92 -21.99 -8.39
N LEU A 1102 2.77 -21.93 -9.07
CA LEU A 1102 2.05 -20.68 -9.34
C LEU A 1102 1.54 -20.01 -8.07
N ASN A 1103 0.89 -20.76 -7.17
CA ASN A 1103 0.38 -20.22 -5.91
C ASN A 1103 1.53 -19.81 -4.97
N LEU A 1104 2.62 -20.58 -4.97
CA LEU A 1104 3.83 -20.22 -4.22
C LEU A 1104 4.48 -18.95 -4.77
N LEU A 1105 4.65 -18.82 -6.08
CA LEU A 1105 5.19 -17.62 -6.73
C LEU A 1105 4.37 -16.38 -6.39
N PHE A 1106 3.04 -16.50 -6.44
CA PHE A 1106 2.16 -15.42 -6.07
C PHE A 1106 2.36 -15.03 -4.61
N ALA A 1107 2.26 -15.98 -3.68
CA ALA A 1107 2.47 -15.74 -2.25
C ALA A 1107 3.84 -15.11 -1.94
N MET A 1108 4.89 -15.65 -2.55
CA MET A 1108 6.26 -15.19 -2.37
C MET A 1108 6.48 -13.79 -2.94
N ALA A 1109 5.76 -13.38 -3.99
CA ALA A 1109 5.83 -12.02 -4.51
C ALA A 1109 5.37 -10.96 -3.49
N PHE A 1110 4.32 -11.27 -2.71
CA PHE A 1110 3.84 -10.42 -1.61
C PHE A 1110 4.80 -10.46 -0.42
N LEU A 1111 5.30 -11.63 -0.05
CA LEU A 1111 6.27 -11.78 1.03
C LEU A 1111 7.55 -10.99 0.72
N ALA A 1112 8.13 -11.17 -0.46
CA ALA A 1112 9.36 -10.50 -0.87
C ALA A 1112 9.23 -8.98 -0.82
N SER A 1113 8.12 -8.40 -1.30
CA SER A 1113 7.96 -6.95 -1.35
C SER A 1113 7.88 -6.30 0.04
N THR A 1114 7.46 -7.03 1.07
CA THR A 1114 7.39 -6.52 2.45
C THR A 1114 8.74 -6.06 3.02
N PHE A 1115 9.84 -6.75 2.66
CA PHE A 1115 11.18 -6.45 3.18
C PHE A 1115 11.72 -5.07 2.75
N SER A 1116 11.15 -4.48 1.70
CA SER A 1116 11.50 -3.12 1.24
C SER A 1116 10.93 -2.00 2.13
N ILE A 1117 9.86 -2.24 2.89
CA ILE A 1117 9.08 -1.19 3.57
C ILE A 1117 9.91 -0.43 4.59
N LEU A 1118 10.60 -1.13 5.50
CA LEU A 1118 11.40 -0.47 6.54
C LEU A 1118 12.54 0.33 5.91
N ALA A 1119 13.27 -0.27 4.95
CA ALA A 1119 14.39 0.38 4.27
C ALA A 1119 13.96 1.69 3.56
N VAL A 1120 12.79 1.70 2.94
CA VAL A 1120 12.24 2.93 2.32
C VAL A 1120 11.79 3.94 3.39
N SER A 1121 11.13 3.49 4.45
CA SER A 1121 10.64 4.39 5.51
C SER A 1121 11.77 5.07 6.27
N GLU A 1122 12.85 4.36 6.61
CA GLU A 1122 14.03 4.93 7.28
C GLU A 1122 14.76 5.94 6.38
N ARG A 1123 14.73 5.73 5.07
CA ARG A 1123 15.27 6.69 4.10
C ARG A 1123 14.38 7.92 3.94
N ALA A 1124 13.06 7.73 3.88
CA ALA A 1124 12.10 8.82 3.70
C ALA A 1124 12.10 9.79 4.89
N VAL A 1125 12.29 9.28 6.11
CA VAL A 1125 12.38 10.07 7.36
C VAL A 1125 13.82 10.52 7.65
N GLN A 1126 14.81 10.13 6.82
CA GLN A 1126 16.24 10.36 7.03
C GLN A 1126 16.82 9.74 8.32
N ALA A 1127 16.10 8.86 9.01
CA ALA A 1127 16.59 8.14 10.18
C ALA A 1127 17.86 7.31 9.86
N LYS A 1128 17.95 6.77 8.64
CA LYS A 1128 19.15 6.07 8.14
C LYS A 1128 20.39 6.97 8.15
N HIS A 1129 20.23 8.24 7.78
CA HIS A 1129 21.34 9.21 7.78
C HIS A 1129 21.81 9.50 9.21
N VAL A 1130 20.90 9.74 10.15
CA VAL A 1130 21.25 9.96 11.56
C VAL A 1130 21.95 8.74 12.17
N GLN A 1131 21.56 7.52 11.80
CA GLN A 1131 22.24 6.28 12.20
C GLN A 1131 23.68 6.23 11.68
N PHE A 1132 23.90 6.61 10.41
CA PHE A 1132 25.25 6.70 9.85
C PHE A 1132 26.09 7.79 10.49
N VAL A 1133 25.53 8.98 10.72
CA VAL A 1133 26.20 10.08 11.43
C VAL A 1133 26.56 9.68 12.85
N SER A 1134 25.81 8.76 13.46
CA SER A 1134 26.14 8.20 14.78
C SER A 1134 27.26 7.15 14.77
N GLY A 1135 27.85 6.85 13.61
CA GLY A 1135 29.03 6.00 13.48
C GLY A 1135 28.78 4.58 12.94
N VAL A 1136 27.55 4.23 12.55
CA VAL A 1136 27.23 2.89 12.03
C VAL A 1136 28.01 2.56 10.75
N HIS A 1137 28.62 1.38 10.71
CA HIS A 1137 29.22 0.86 9.48
C HIS A 1137 28.17 0.34 8.50
N VAL A 1138 28.39 0.58 7.20
CA VAL A 1138 27.48 0.14 6.12
C VAL A 1138 27.24 -1.38 6.15
N ALA A 1139 28.29 -2.16 6.42
CA ALA A 1139 28.18 -3.61 6.57
C ALA A 1139 27.31 -4.00 7.76
N SER A 1140 27.54 -3.41 8.95
CA SER A 1140 26.73 -3.68 10.15
C SER A 1140 25.26 -3.31 9.94
N PHE A 1141 24.96 -2.23 9.21
CA PHE A 1141 23.59 -1.83 8.89
C PHE A 1141 22.88 -2.86 8.00
N TRP A 1142 23.48 -3.25 6.88
CA TRP A 1142 22.82 -4.15 5.92
C TRP A 1142 22.87 -5.62 6.30
N LEU A 1143 23.99 -6.11 6.86
CA LEU A 1143 24.11 -7.52 7.24
C LEU A 1143 23.24 -7.88 8.45
N SER A 1144 23.06 -6.96 9.42
CA SER A 1144 22.13 -7.20 10.53
C SER A 1144 20.68 -7.25 10.05
N ALA A 1145 20.30 -6.35 9.14
CA ALA A 1145 18.98 -6.34 8.51
C ALA A 1145 18.75 -7.61 7.67
N LEU A 1146 19.74 -8.01 6.87
CA LEU A 1146 19.69 -9.24 6.08
C LEU A 1146 19.55 -10.48 6.97
N LEU A 1147 20.33 -10.58 8.05
CA LEU A 1147 20.24 -11.72 8.98
C LEU A 1147 18.86 -11.84 9.61
N TRP A 1148 18.30 -10.72 10.11
CA TRP A 1148 16.95 -10.73 10.68
C TRP A 1148 15.88 -11.07 9.62
N ASP A 1149 16.01 -10.55 8.41
CA ASP A 1149 15.04 -10.83 7.33
C ASP A 1149 15.15 -12.28 6.85
N LEU A 1150 16.35 -12.89 6.86
CA LEU A 1150 16.53 -14.32 6.62
C LEU A 1150 15.93 -15.18 7.74
N ILE A 1151 16.08 -14.79 9.00
CA ILE A 1151 15.39 -15.45 10.14
C ILE A 1151 13.88 -15.32 10.00
N SER A 1152 13.39 -14.13 9.65
CA SER A 1152 11.97 -13.87 9.45
C SER A 1152 11.41 -14.65 8.26
N PHE A 1153 12.22 -14.90 7.23
CA PHE A 1153 11.88 -15.72 6.06
C PHE A 1153 11.97 -17.23 6.34
N LEU A 1154 12.83 -17.65 7.27
CA LEU A 1154 12.93 -19.04 7.73
C LEU A 1154 11.61 -19.51 8.37
N ILE A 1155 10.92 -18.66 9.13
CA ILE A 1155 9.64 -18.99 9.79
C ILE A 1155 8.55 -19.46 8.78
N PRO A 1156 8.14 -18.66 7.77
CA PRO A 1156 7.17 -19.13 6.78
C PRO A 1156 7.71 -20.30 5.96
N SER A 1157 9.03 -20.39 5.72
CA SER A 1157 9.62 -21.53 5.00
C SER A 1157 9.46 -22.85 5.77
N LEU A 1158 9.73 -22.86 7.08
CA LEU A 1158 9.53 -24.04 7.94
C LEU A 1158 8.05 -24.41 8.06
N LEU A 1159 7.17 -23.41 8.22
CA LEU A 1159 5.72 -23.64 8.28
C LEU A 1159 5.17 -24.18 6.95
N LEU A 1160 5.72 -23.75 5.81
CA LEU A 1160 5.37 -24.31 4.49
C LEU A 1160 5.76 -25.79 4.39
N LEU A 1161 6.89 -26.21 4.98
CA LEU A 1161 7.24 -27.63 5.05
C LEU A 1161 6.28 -28.42 5.94
N VAL A 1162 5.83 -27.84 7.06
CA VAL A 1162 4.79 -28.46 7.91
C VAL A 1162 3.49 -28.62 7.11
N VAL A 1163 3.11 -27.63 6.31
CA VAL A 1163 1.96 -27.72 5.39
C VAL A 1163 2.18 -28.82 4.36
N PHE A 1164 3.31 -28.86 3.67
CA PHE A 1164 3.60 -29.93 2.70
C PHE A 1164 3.57 -31.32 3.35
N LYS A 1165 4.03 -31.44 4.59
CA LYS A 1165 3.96 -32.69 5.37
C LYS A 1165 2.52 -33.04 5.78
N ALA A 1166 1.73 -32.06 6.21
CA ALA A 1166 0.33 -32.26 6.62
C ALA A 1166 -0.55 -32.74 5.45
N PHE A 1167 -0.28 -32.25 4.24
CA PHE A 1167 -1.01 -32.63 3.03
C PHE A 1167 -0.38 -33.81 2.27
N ASP A 1168 0.61 -34.53 2.84
CA ASP A 1168 1.37 -35.64 2.21
C ASP A 1168 1.86 -35.31 0.79
N VAL A 1169 2.45 -34.12 0.59
CA VAL A 1169 3.07 -33.75 -0.69
C VAL A 1169 4.37 -34.54 -0.83
N ARG A 1170 4.26 -35.76 -1.37
CA ARG A 1170 5.32 -36.78 -1.36
C ARG A 1170 6.62 -36.29 -1.98
N ALA A 1171 6.52 -35.53 -3.08
CA ALA A 1171 7.66 -34.96 -3.77
C ALA A 1171 8.59 -34.15 -2.85
N PHE A 1172 8.03 -33.34 -1.94
CA PHE A 1172 8.80 -32.45 -1.08
C PHE A 1172 9.10 -33.01 0.31
N THR A 1173 8.49 -34.14 0.69
CA THR A 1173 8.50 -34.62 2.08
C THR A 1173 9.16 -35.98 2.27
N ARG A 1174 9.09 -36.87 1.27
CA ARG A 1174 9.67 -38.21 1.32
C ARG A 1174 11.12 -38.23 0.82
N ASP A 1175 11.82 -39.33 1.07
CA ASP A 1175 13.18 -39.60 0.55
C ASP A 1175 14.26 -38.55 0.93
N GLY A 1176 14.06 -37.81 2.02
CA GLY A 1176 14.99 -36.75 2.45
C GLY A 1176 14.80 -35.41 1.74
N HIS A 1177 13.85 -35.29 0.81
CA HIS A 1177 13.60 -34.09 0.00
C HIS A 1177 13.02 -32.90 0.79
N MET A 1178 12.71 -33.08 2.08
CA MET A 1178 12.35 -31.97 2.98
C MET A 1178 13.52 -30.99 3.12
N ALA A 1179 14.76 -31.49 3.18
CA ALA A 1179 15.95 -30.65 3.22
C ALA A 1179 16.19 -29.92 1.89
N ASP A 1180 15.96 -30.59 0.76
CA ASP A 1180 16.09 -29.99 -0.58
C ASP A 1180 15.07 -28.86 -0.79
N THR A 1181 13.82 -29.09 -0.37
CA THR A 1181 12.75 -28.08 -0.45
C THR A 1181 13.06 -26.88 0.44
N LEU A 1182 13.57 -27.12 1.66
CA LEU A 1182 14.02 -26.06 2.55
C LEU A 1182 15.16 -25.25 1.90
N LEU A 1183 16.13 -25.93 1.29
CA LEU A 1183 17.26 -25.30 0.61
C LEU A 1183 16.78 -24.40 -0.54
N LEU A 1184 15.83 -24.87 -1.37
CA LEU A 1184 15.24 -24.08 -2.46
C LEU A 1184 14.57 -22.81 -1.93
N LEU A 1185 13.78 -22.92 -0.86
CA LEU A 1185 13.12 -21.76 -0.24
C LEU A 1185 14.14 -20.78 0.35
N LEU A 1186 15.13 -21.27 1.09
CA LEU A 1186 16.15 -20.41 1.71
C LEU A 1186 17.05 -19.71 0.70
N LEU A 1187 17.44 -20.40 -0.38
CA LEU A 1187 18.21 -19.77 -1.47
C LEU A 1187 17.39 -18.72 -2.22
N TYR A 1188 16.09 -18.93 -2.38
CA TYR A 1188 15.21 -17.90 -2.88
C TYR A 1188 15.19 -16.68 -1.95
N GLY A 1189 15.04 -16.88 -0.64
CA GLY A 1189 15.15 -15.82 0.38
C GLY A 1189 16.49 -15.06 0.30
N TRP A 1190 17.60 -15.79 0.19
CA TRP A 1190 18.96 -15.24 0.01
C TRP A 1190 19.10 -14.37 -1.23
N ALA A 1191 18.45 -14.73 -2.35
CA ALA A 1191 18.53 -13.98 -3.59
C ALA A 1191 17.57 -12.78 -3.62
N ILE A 1192 16.34 -12.96 -3.15
CA ILE A 1192 15.26 -11.97 -3.31
C ILE A 1192 15.39 -10.80 -2.32
N ILE A 1193 15.83 -11.04 -1.07
CA ILE A 1193 15.92 -9.98 -0.06
C ILE A 1193 16.93 -8.89 -0.49
N PRO A 1194 18.17 -9.22 -0.93
CA PRO A 1194 19.10 -8.24 -1.49
C PRO A 1194 18.55 -7.52 -2.74
N LEU A 1195 17.81 -8.22 -3.60
CA LEU A 1195 17.16 -7.58 -4.75
C LEU A 1195 16.13 -6.53 -4.30
N MET A 1196 15.35 -6.80 -3.25
CA MET A 1196 14.40 -5.84 -2.68
C MET A 1196 15.11 -4.65 -2.03
N TYR A 1197 16.29 -4.85 -1.44
CA TYR A 1197 17.13 -3.75 -0.96
C TYR A 1197 17.65 -2.88 -2.10
N LEU A 1198 18.13 -3.46 -3.20
CA LEU A 1198 18.54 -2.68 -4.38
C LEU A 1198 17.38 -1.88 -4.96
N MET A 1199 16.20 -2.49 -5.06
CA MET A 1199 15.04 -1.84 -5.64
C MET A 1199 14.47 -0.73 -4.75
N ASN A 1200 14.80 -0.70 -3.45
CA ASN A 1200 14.31 0.35 -2.55
C ASN A 1200 14.73 1.76 -3.01
N PHE A 1201 15.88 1.88 -3.70
CA PHE A 1201 16.44 3.19 -4.05
C PHE A 1201 15.57 3.97 -5.03
N PHE A 1202 14.75 3.31 -5.83
CA PHE A 1202 13.87 3.91 -6.82
C PHE A 1202 12.60 4.57 -6.23
N PHE A 1203 12.32 4.44 -4.92
CA PHE A 1203 11.04 4.84 -4.34
C PHE A 1203 11.13 5.75 -3.12
N LEU A 1204 10.52 6.94 -3.17
CA LEU A 1204 10.46 7.89 -2.05
C LEU A 1204 9.46 7.51 -0.94
N GLY A 1205 8.45 6.68 -1.23
CA GLY A 1205 7.40 6.32 -0.28
C GLY A 1205 7.20 4.81 -0.16
N ALA A 1206 7.06 4.32 1.08
CA ALA A 1206 6.97 2.89 1.38
C ALA A 1206 5.77 2.19 0.71
N ALA A 1207 4.56 2.78 0.74
CA ALA A 1207 3.36 2.22 0.10
C ALA A 1207 3.56 2.05 -1.42
N THR A 1208 4.20 3.06 -2.03
CA THR A 1208 4.45 3.06 -3.47
C THR A 1208 5.52 2.05 -3.87
N ALA A 1209 6.54 1.85 -3.03
CA ALA A 1209 7.54 0.82 -3.21
C ALA A 1209 6.90 -0.56 -3.15
N TYR A 1210 6.13 -0.84 -2.09
CA TYR A 1210 5.48 -2.13 -1.86
C TYR A 1210 4.61 -2.56 -3.05
N THR A 1211 3.65 -1.72 -3.46
CA THR A 1211 2.76 -2.02 -4.59
C THR A 1211 3.52 -2.29 -5.89
N ARG A 1212 4.50 -1.45 -6.25
CA ARG A 1212 5.25 -1.60 -7.50
C ARG A 1212 6.19 -2.79 -7.48
N LEU A 1213 6.80 -3.08 -6.33
CA LEU A 1213 7.68 -4.24 -6.17
C LEU A 1213 6.91 -5.56 -6.17
N THR A 1214 5.72 -5.58 -5.58
CA THR A 1214 4.83 -6.75 -5.67
C THR A 1214 4.51 -7.07 -7.12
N ILE A 1215 4.19 -6.06 -7.94
CA ILE A 1215 3.96 -6.27 -9.38
C ILE A 1215 5.22 -6.68 -10.12
N PHE A 1216 6.36 -6.06 -9.83
CA PHE A 1216 7.65 -6.48 -10.39
C PHE A 1216 7.93 -7.97 -10.07
N ASN A 1217 7.65 -8.42 -8.85
CA ASN A 1217 7.84 -9.81 -8.45
C ASN A 1217 6.83 -10.75 -9.12
N ILE A 1218 5.57 -10.34 -9.25
CA ILE A 1218 4.55 -11.10 -9.99
C ILE A 1218 4.93 -11.24 -11.48
N LEU A 1219 5.41 -10.17 -12.11
CA LEU A 1219 5.84 -10.20 -13.50
C LEU A 1219 7.11 -11.03 -13.71
N SER A 1220 8.12 -10.83 -12.87
CA SER A 1220 9.39 -11.57 -12.95
C SER A 1220 9.29 -13.03 -12.50
N GLY A 1221 8.18 -13.41 -11.85
CA GLY A 1221 7.88 -14.79 -11.45
C GLY A 1221 6.84 -15.42 -12.35
N ILE A 1222 5.58 -15.04 -12.20
CA ILE A 1222 4.43 -15.70 -12.83
C ILE A 1222 4.43 -15.50 -14.35
N ALA A 1223 4.69 -14.28 -14.84
CA ALA A 1223 4.62 -14.04 -16.28
C ALA A 1223 5.74 -14.76 -17.04
N THR A 1224 6.97 -14.76 -16.50
CA THR A 1224 8.10 -15.51 -17.09
C THR A 1224 7.91 -17.02 -16.96
N PHE A 1225 7.44 -17.50 -15.80
CA PHE A 1225 7.12 -18.91 -15.57
C PHE A 1225 6.05 -19.39 -16.56
N LEU A 1226 4.97 -18.63 -16.71
CA LEU A 1226 3.87 -18.95 -17.63
C LEU A 1226 4.36 -18.93 -19.09
N MET A 1227 5.14 -17.92 -19.47
CA MET A 1227 5.70 -17.81 -20.82
C MET A 1227 6.57 -19.02 -21.17
N VAL A 1228 7.51 -19.39 -20.31
CA VAL A 1228 8.39 -20.55 -20.54
C VAL A 1228 7.61 -21.86 -20.53
N THR A 1229 6.67 -22.01 -19.60
CA THR A 1229 5.85 -23.24 -19.49
C THR A 1229 4.96 -23.46 -20.71
N ILE A 1230 4.27 -22.42 -21.20
CA ILE A 1230 3.44 -22.51 -22.40
C ILE A 1230 4.30 -22.87 -23.62
N MET A 1231 5.51 -22.33 -23.72
CA MET A 1231 6.40 -22.57 -24.87
C MET A 1231 7.09 -23.94 -24.84
N ARG A 1232 7.17 -24.58 -23.66
CA ARG A 1232 7.69 -25.95 -23.51
C ARG A 1232 6.70 -27.01 -24.02
N ILE A 1233 5.46 -26.63 -24.33
CA ILE A 1233 4.44 -27.55 -24.85
C ILE A 1233 4.83 -28.02 -26.27
N PRO A 1234 4.94 -29.34 -26.53
CA PRO A 1234 5.36 -29.87 -27.84
C PRO A 1234 4.47 -29.41 -29.00
N ALA A 1235 3.17 -29.25 -28.75
CA ALA A 1235 2.19 -28.79 -29.74
C ALA A 1235 2.49 -27.38 -30.29
N VAL A 1236 3.25 -26.56 -29.55
CA VAL A 1236 3.55 -25.18 -29.92
C VAL A 1236 4.78 -25.08 -30.84
N LYS A 1237 5.61 -26.13 -30.95
CA LYS A 1237 6.84 -26.16 -31.77
C LYS A 1237 7.85 -25.03 -31.44
N LEU A 1238 7.89 -24.52 -30.20
CA LEU A 1238 8.78 -23.42 -29.75
C LEU A 1238 9.77 -23.84 -28.65
N GLU A 1239 10.06 -25.13 -28.52
CA GLU A 1239 10.88 -25.65 -27.44
C GLU A 1239 12.29 -25.04 -27.39
N GLU A 1240 12.92 -24.79 -28.53
CA GLU A 1240 14.26 -24.19 -28.59
C GLU A 1240 14.28 -22.73 -28.11
N LEU A 1241 13.26 -21.95 -28.48
CA LEU A 1241 13.09 -20.59 -28.00
C LEU A 1241 12.78 -20.57 -26.49
N SER A 1242 12.02 -21.56 -26.00
CA SER A 1242 11.73 -21.73 -24.57
C SER A 1242 13.02 -21.96 -23.77
N LYS A 1243 13.93 -22.82 -24.28
CA LYS A 1243 15.23 -23.09 -23.65
C LYS A 1243 16.07 -21.82 -23.60
N THR A 1244 16.13 -21.05 -24.68
CA THR A 1244 16.88 -19.78 -24.70
C THR A 1244 16.34 -18.76 -23.70
N LEU A 1245 15.01 -18.58 -23.64
CA LEU A 1245 14.38 -17.66 -22.68
C LEU A 1245 14.59 -18.09 -21.23
N ASP A 1246 14.53 -19.39 -20.94
CA ASP A 1246 14.78 -19.93 -19.61
C ASP A 1246 16.19 -19.57 -19.11
N HIS A 1247 17.21 -19.60 -19.99
CA HIS A 1247 18.57 -19.16 -19.66
C HIS A 1247 18.66 -17.65 -19.41
N VAL A 1248 17.94 -16.83 -20.18
CA VAL A 1248 17.90 -15.37 -19.99
C VAL A 1248 17.25 -15.00 -18.65
N PHE A 1249 16.19 -15.70 -18.28
CA PHE A 1249 15.45 -15.43 -17.04
C PHE A 1249 16.12 -16.00 -15.78
N LEU A 1250 17.25 -16.72 -15.88
CA LEU A 1250 18.01 -17.20 -14.72
C LEU A 1250 18.45 -16.07 -13.76
N VAL A 1251 18.62 -14.84 -14.27
CA VAL A 1251 18.98 -13.67 -13.44
C VAL A 1251 17.87 -13.32 -12.44
N LEU A 1252 16.62 -13.70 -12.73
CA LEU A 1252 15.44 -13.38 -11.92
C LEU A 1252 15.17 -14.49 -10.89
N PRO A 1253 15.33 -14.23 -9.57
CA PRO A 1253 15.13 -15.26 -8.55
C PRO A 1253 13.70 -15.82 -8.52
N ASN A 1254 12.71 -14.98 -8.86
CA ASN A 1254 11.30 -15.40 -8.92
C ASN A 1254 11.10 -16.46 -10.02
N HIS A 1255 11.66 -16.26 -11.22
CA HIS A 1255 11.60 -17.26 -12.30
C HIS A 1255 12.26 -18.59 -11.88
N CYS A 1256 13.45 -18.50 -11.28
CA CYS A 1256 14.18 -19.67 -10.79
C CYS A 1256 13.39 -20.49 -9.77
N LEU A 1257 12.69 -19.85 -8.82
CA LEU A 1257 11.86 -20.55 -7.84
C LEU A 1257 10.72 -21.32 -8.52
N GLY A 1258 9.98 -20.67 -9.42
CA GLY A 1258 8.83 -21.28 -10.11
C GLY A 1258 9.23 -22.50 -10.93
N MET A 1259 10.28 -22.34 -11.74
CA MET A 1259 10.82 -23.44 -12.54
C MET A 1259 11.42 -24.54 -11.67
N ALA A 1260 12.16 -24.21 -10.60
CA ALA A 1260 12.73 -25.21 -9.72
C ALA A 1260 11.65 -26.06 -9.03
N VAL A 1261 10.61 -25.44 -8.46
CA VAL A 1261 9.52 -26.16 -7.79
C VAL A 1261 8.75 -27.04 -8.76
N SER A 1262 8.41 -26.50 -9.95
CA SER A 1262 7.70 -27.25 -10.98
C SER A 1262 8.54 -28.43 -11.51
N SER A 1263 9.80 -28.20 -11.87
CA SER A 1263 10.69 -29.25 -12.39
C SER A 1263 11.08 -30.29 -11.34
N PHE A 1264 11.21 -29.89 -10.07
CA PHE A 1264 11.45 -30.82 -8.96
C PHE A 1264 10.28 -31.79 -8.79
N TYR A 1265 9.05 -31.26 -8.78
CA TYR A 1265 7.84 -32.07 -8.69
C TYR A 1265 7.68 -33.00 -9.91
N GLU A 1266 7.88 -32.45 -11.12
CA GLU A 1266 7.84 -33.19 -12.39
C GLU A 1266 8.84 -34.36 -12.38
N ASN A 1267 10.09 -34.13 -11.96
CA ASN A 1267 11.12 -35.18 -11.89
C ASN A 1267 10.77 -36.27 -10.86
N TYR A 1268 10.24 -35.88 -9.70
CA TYR A 1268 9.85 -36.85 -8.65
C TYR A 1268 8.72 -37.78 -9.11
N GLU A 1269 7.63 -37.21 -9.62
CA GLU A 1269 6.49 -38.02 -10.09
C GLU A 1269 6.89 -38.89 -11.28
N THR A 1270 7.65 -38.35 -12.23
CA THR A 1270 8.14 -39.12 -13.39
C THR A 1270 9.01 -40.30 -12.94
N ARG A 1271 9.95 -40.08 -12.02
CA ARG A 1271 10.78 -41.15 -11.45
C ARG A 1271 9.92 -42.20 -10.76
N ARG A 1272 9.02 -41.77 -9.87
CA ARG A 1272 8.14 -42.67 -9.10
C ARG A 1272 7.29 -43.56 -10.01
N TYR A 1273 6.77 -43.01 -11.11
CA TYR A 1273 6.01 -43.80 -12.08
C TYR A 1273 6.89 -44.75 -12.87
N CYS A 1274 8.00 -44.27 -13.42
CA CYS A 1274 8.91 -45.12 -14.21
C CYS A 1274 9.53 -46.25 -13.37
N THR A 1275 9.60 -46.11 -12.04
CA THR A 1275 10.04 -47.17 -11.11
C THR A 1275 8.91 -47.97 -10.47
N SER A 1276 7.64 -47.64 -10.73
CA SER A 1276 6.47 -48.28 -10.06
C SER A 1276 6.21 -49.72 -10.51
N SER A 1277 6.46 -50.04 -11.78
CA SER A 1277 6.26 -51.37 -12.36
C SER A 1277 7.13 -51.55 -13.60
N GLU A 1278 7.48 -52.79 -13.96
CA GLU A 1278 8.21 -53.09 -15.19
C GLU A 1278 7.46 -52.61 -16.44
N VAL A 1279 6.14 -52.64 -16.39
CA VAL A 1279 5.25 -52.12 -17.44
C VAL A 1279 5.42 -50.60 -17.58
N ALA A 1280 5.41 -49.85 -16.48
CA ALA A 1280 5.64 -48.40 -16.50
C ALA A 1280 7.07 -48.07 -16.97
N ALA A 1281 8.08 -48.83 -16.54
CA ALA A 1281 9.45 -48.68 -17.01
C ALA A 1281 9.56 -48.90 -18.53
N HIS A 1282 8.87 -49.92 -19.06
CA HIS A 1282 8.77 -50.16 -20.49
C HIS A 1282 8.11 -48.98 -21.22
N TYR A 1283 7.00 -48.45 -20.69
CA TYR A 1283 6.36 -47.26 -21.26
C TYR A 1283 7.27 -46.03 -21.24
N CYS A 1284 7.96 -45.74 -20.14
CA CYS A 1284 8.89 -44.63 -20.07
C CYS A 1284 10.02 -44.76 -21.11
N LYS A 1285 10.56 -45.97 -21.28
CA LYS A 1285 11.58 -46.25 -22.29
C LYS A 1285 11.04 -46.13 -23.72
N LYS A 1286 9.82 -46.63 -23.97
CA LYS A 1286 9.15 -46.57 -25.28
C LYS A 1286 8.84 -45.13 -25.71
N TYR A 1287 8.42 -44.28 -24.77
CA TYR A 1287 8.07 -42.88 -25.03
C TYR A 1287 9.22 -41.90 -24.81
N ASN A 1288 10.43 -42.38 -24.52
CA ASN A 1288 11.62 -41.57 -24.23
C ASN A 1288 11.37 -40.52 -23.13
N ILE A 1289 10.61 -40.91 -22.09
CA ILE A 1289 10.33 -40.06 -20.93
C ILE A 1289 11.61 -40.01 -20.08
N GLN A 1290 12.23 -38.84 -20.00
CA GLN A 1290 13.49 -38.63 -19.30
C GLN A 1290 13.24 -38.19 -17.86
N TYR A 1291 13.90 -38.86 -16.91
CA TYR A 1291 14.00 -38.45 -15.52
C TYR A 1291 15.46 -38.48 -15.10
N GLN A 1292 15.80 -37.76 -14.04
CA GLN A 1292 17.15 -37.69 -13.52
C GLN A 1292 17.20 -38.22 -12.08
N GLU A 1293 18.15 -39.12 -11.80
CA GLU A 1293 18.36 -39.64 -10.44
C GLU A 1293 18.88 -38.56 -9.48
N ASN A 1294 19.83 -37.75 -9.94
CA ASN A 1294 20.31 -36.59 -9.21
C ASN A 1294 19.41 -35.37 -9.49
N PHE A 1295 18.58 -34.98 -8.52
CA PHE A 1295 17.72 -33.80 -8.61
C PHE A 1295 18.51 -32.51 -8.87
N TYR A 1296 19.78 -32.42 -8.45
CA TYR A 1296 20.66 -31.28 -8.66
C TYR A 1296 21.41 -31.28 -10.01
N ALA A 1297 21.03 -32.14 -10.96
CA ALA A 1297 21.66 -32.11 -12.29
C ALA A 1297 21.42 -30.77 -13.00
N TRP A 1298 22.33 -30.44 -13.92
CA TRP A 1298 22.25 -29.25 -14.76
C TRP A 1298 21.28 -29.40 -15.94
N SER A 1299 21.16 -30.62 -16.47
CA SER A 1299 20.23 -30.97 -17.55
C SER A 1299 18.79 -31.06 -17.03
N ALA A 1300 17.83 -30.55 -17.81
CA ALA A 1300 16.41 -30.71 -17.49
C ALA A 1300 16.03 -32.20 -17.48
N PRO A 1301 15.21 -32.69 -16.52
CA PRO A 1301 14.42 -31.93 -15.54
C PRO A 1301 15.11 -31.61 -14.19
N GLY A 1302 16.45 -31.65 -14.10
CA GLY A 1302 17.20 -31.28 -12.89
C GLY A 1302 17.14 -29.78 -12.55
N VAL A 1303 17.26 -29.46 -11.24
CA VAL A 1303 17.13 -28.09 -10.70
C VAL A 1303 18.47 -27.37 -10.45
N GLY A 1304 19.61 -28.01 -10.75
CA GLY A 1304 20.94 -27.52 -10.39
C GLY A 1304 21.26 -26.11 -10.92
N ARG A 1305 20.82 -25.80 -12.15
CA ARG A 1305 21.02 -24.47 -12.77
C ARG A 1305 20.29 -23.35 -12.01
N PHE A 1306 19.10 -23.61 -11.50
CA PHE A 1306 18.29 -22.63 -10.76
C PHE A 1306 18.87 -22.41 -9.37
N VAL A 1307 19.28 -23.48 -8.69
CA VAL A 1307 19.96 -23.43 -7.38
C VAL A 1307 21.24 -22.60 -7.45
N ALA A 1308 22.12 -22.91 -8.42
CA ALA A 1308 23.36 -22.17 -8.62
C ALA A 1308 23.12 -20.68 -8.95
N SER A 1309 22.12 -20.39 -9.78
CA SER A 1309 21.75 -19.01 -10.12
C SER A 1309 21.23 -18.22 -8.92
N MET A 1310 20.37 -18.80 -8.08
CA MET A 1310 19.88 -18.14 -6.85
C MET A 1310 21.03 -17.85 -5.87
N ALA A 1311 21.95 -18.79 -5.68
CA ALA A 1311 23.14 -18.56 -4.85
C ALA A 1311 24.03 -17.42 -5.38
N ALA A 1312 24.31 -17.41 -6.68
CA ALA A 1312 25.14 -16.40 -7.33
C ALA A 1312 24.47 -15.00 -7.37
N SER A 1313 23.18 -14.95 -7.67
CA SER A 1313 22.42 -13.70 -7.76
C SER A 1313 22.32 -12.98 -6.42
N GLY A 1314 22.11 -13.70 -5.31
CA GLY A 1314 22.12 -13.11 -3.97
C GLY A 1314 23.44 -12.40 -3.64
N CYS A 1315 24.58 -13.05 -3.94
CA CYS A 1315 25.91 -12.44 -3.79
C CYS A 1315 26.08 -11.21 -4.70
N ALA A 1316 25.71 -11.31 -5.98
CA ALA A 1316 25.82 -10.23 -6.94
C ALA A 1316 24.99 -8.99 -6.52
N TYR A 1317 23.77 -9.21 -6.04
CA TYR A 1317 22.89 -8.14 -5.57
C TYR A 1317 23.41 -7.47 -4.30
N LEU A 1318 23.97 -8.25 -3.37
CA LEU A 1318 24.59 -7.73 -2.15
C LEU A 1318 25.86 -6.91 -2.44
N ILE A 1319 26.71 -7.36 -3.38
CA ILE A 1319 27.87 -6.59 -3.84
C ILE A 1319 27.41 -5.28 -4.49
N LEU A 1320 26.39 -5.31 -5.35
CA LEU A 1320 25.84 -4.11 -5.97
C LEU A 1320 25.25 -3.14 -4.94
N LEU A 1321 24.58 -3.65 -3.90
CA LEU A 1321 24.04 -2.85 -2.81
C LEU A 1321 25.16 -2.11 -2.07
N PHE A 1322 26.25 -2.81 -1.76
CA PHE A 1322 27.43 -2.19 -1.15
C PHE A 1322 28.09 -1.16 -2.07
N LEU A 1323 28.18 -1.41 -3.38
CA LEU A 1323 28.74 -0.46 -4.34
C LEU A 1323 27.91 0.83 -4.45
N ILE A 1324 26.58 0.72 -4.40
CA ILE A 1324 25.67 1.88 -4.40
C ILE A 1324 25.80 2.66 -3.09
N GLU A 1325 25.75 1.98 -1.94
CA GLU A 1325 25.76 2.64 -0.63
C GLU A 1325 27.10 3.29 -0.29
N THR A 1326 28.21 2.66 -0.64
CA THR A 1326 29.55 3.24 -0.47
C THR A 1326 29.81 4.43 -1.40
N ASN A 1327 28.85 4.76 -2.28
CA ASN A 1327 28.97 5.78 -3.30
C ASN A 1327 30.23 5.60 -4.17
N LEU A 1328 30.76 4.38 -4.31
CA LEU A 1328 32.01 4.13 -5.04
C LEU A 1328 31.87 4.60 -6.50
N LEU A 1329 30.70 4.34 -7.10
CA LEU A 1329 30.37 4.75 -8.47
C LEU A 1329 30.23 6.27 -8.59
N GLN A 1330 29.65 6.95 -7.58
CA GLN A 1330 29.59 8.41 -7.54
C GLN A 1330 30.94 9.06 -7.23
N ARG A 1331 31.82 8.39 -6.48
CA ARG A 1331 33.21 8.83 -6.27
C ARG A 1331 34.01 8.69 -7.56
N LEU A 1332 33.90 7.57 -8.27
CA LEU A 1332 34.53 7.36 -9.59
C LEU A 1332 33.99 8.36 -10.64
N ARG A 1333 32.67 8.50 -10.73
CA ARG A 1333 32.04 9.51 -11.59
C ARG A 1333 32.36 10.93 -11.13
N GLY A 1334 32.48 11.15 -9.83
CA GLY A 1334 32.86 12.42 -9.22
C GLY A 1334 34.29 12.81 -9.54
N ILE A 1335 35.22 11.86 -9.61
CA ILE A 1335 36.60 12.08 -10.07
C ILE A 1335 36.58 12.46 -11.57
N LEU A 1336 35.80 11.75 -12.39
CA LEU A 1336 35.63 12.08 -13.82
C LEU A 1336 34.90 13.42 -14.06
N CYS A 1337 33.88 13.75 -13.26
CA CYS A 1337 33.09 14.98 -13.36
C CYS A 1337 33.64 16.15 -12.54
N ALA A 1338 34.66 15.97 -11.69
CA ALA A 1338 35.26 17.03 -10.88
C ALA A 1338 35.76 18.18 -11.77
N LEU A 1339 36.29 17.85 -12.94
CA LEU A 1339 36.68 18.83 -13.97
C LEU A 1339 35.48 19.64 -14.48
N ARG A 1340 34.34 18.99 -14.74
CA ARG A 1340 33.11 19.66 -15.20
C ARG A 1340 32.50 20.53 -14.10
N ARG A 1341 32.43 20.03 -12.86
CA ARG A 1341 31.96 20.77 -11.68
C ARG A 1341 32.80 22.00 -11.40
N ARG A 1342 34.14 21.86 -11.45
CA ARG A 1342 35.05 23.00 -11.31
C ARG A 1342 34.79 24.03 -12.40
N ARG A 1343 34.64 23.64 -13.67
CA ARG A 1343 34.28 24.58 -14.76
C ARG A 1343 32.96 25.31 -14.51
N THR A 1344 31.88 24.60 -14.17
CA THR A 1344 30.57 25.24 -13.89
C THR A 1344 30.64 26.18 -12.69
N LEU A 1345 31.40 25.80 -11.66
CA LEU A 1345 31.67 26.66 -10.51
C LEU A 1345 32.47 27.91 -10.91
N THR A 1346 33.50 27.78 -11.75
CA THR A 1346 34.27 28.92 -12.28
C THR A 1346 33.41 29.85 -13.12
N GLU A 1347 32.53 29.31 -13.99
CA GLU A 1347 31.56 30.07 -14.79
C GLU A 1347 30.49 30.79 -13.94
N LEU A 1348 30.11 30.20 -12.80
CA LEU A 1348 29.21 30.84 -11.83
C LEU A 1348 29.91 31.98 -11.09
N TYR A 1349 31.14 31.75 -10.63
CA TYR A 1349 31.93 32.77 -9.93
C TYR A 1349 32.21 33.99 -10.81
N THR A 1350 32.37 33.84 -12.13
CA THR A 1350 32.53 34.98 -13.03
C THR A 1350 31.25 35.76 -13.29
N ARG A 1351 30.07 35.18 -13.01
CA ARG A 1351 28.76 35.84 -13.20
C ARG A 1351 28.21 36.55 -11.97
N MET A 1352 28.72 36.25 -10.77
CA MET A 1352 28.16 36.78 -9.52
C MET A 1352 28.92 38.02 -9.03
N PRO A 1353 28.22 39.09 -8.60
CA PRO A 1353 28.88 40.21 -7.93
C PRO A 1353 29.43 39.76 -6.57
N VAL A 1354 30.67 40.12 -6.27
CA VAL A 1354 31.22 40.02 -4.92
C VAL A 1354 30.50 41.07 -4.08
N LEU A 1355 29.45 40.66 -3.36
CA LEU A 1355 28.83 41.52 -2.35
C LEU A 1355 29.87 41.85 -1.27
N PRO A 1356 29.86 43.07 -0.71
CA PRO A 1356 30.76 43.44 0.38
C PRO A 1356 30.57 42.47 1.55
N GLU A 1357 31.69 41.96 2.06
CA GLU A 1357 31.76 41.19 3.29
C GLU A 1357 32.19 42.09 4.44
N ASP A 1358 31.70 41.80 5.63
CA ASP A 1358 32.11 42.53 6.82
C ASP A 1358 33.57 42.19 7.20
N GLN A 1359 34.25 43.16 7.81
CA GLN A 1359 35.65 43.04 8.24
C GLN A 1359 35.85 41.82 9.15
N ASP A 1360 34.91 41.55 10.07
CA ASP A 1360 35.00 40.41 10.98
C ASP A 1360 34.99 39.05 10.24
N VAL A 1361 34.26 38.98 9.12
CA VAL A 1361 34.21 37.77 8.28
C VAL A 1361 35.51 37.62 7.47
N ALA A 1362 36.05 38.72 6.97
CA ALA A 1362 37.33 38.74 6.26
C ALA A 1362 38.49 38.37 7.21
N ASP A 1363 38.49 38.90 8.44
CA ASP A 1363 39.47 38.61 9.48
C ASP A 1363 39.40 37.13 9.91
N GLU A 1364 38.19 36.57 10.07
CA GLU A 1364 38.02 35.14 10.32
C GLU A 1364 38.53 34.28 9.16
N ARG A 1365 38.25 34.68 7.91
CA ARG A 1365 38.72 33.96 6.72
C ARG A 1365 40.24 33.99 6.64
N THR A 1366 40.87 35.16 6.82
CA THR A 1366 42.33 35.30 6.80
C THR A 1366 42.98 34.48 7.93
N ARG A 1367 42.38 34.48 9.14
CA ARG A 1367 42.81 33.64 10.26
C ARG A 1367 42.84 32.15 9.93
N ILE A 1368 41.85 31.65 9.19
CA ILE A 1368 41.73 30.22 8.83
C ILE A 1368 42.62 29.83 7.65
N LEU A 1369 42.77 30.74 6.68
CA LEU A 1369 43.62 30.54 5.51
C LEU A 1369 45.11 30.71 5.82
N ALA A 1370 45.46 31.41 6.91
CA ALA A 1370 46.83 31.54 7.38
C ALA A 1370 47.46 30.16 7.66
N PRO A 1371 48.69 29.88 7.17
CA PRO A 1371 49.36 28.61 7.36
C PRO A 1371 49.91 28.48 8.79
N SER A 1372 49.08 28.02 9.75
CA SER A 1372 49.52 27.67 11.11
C SER A 1372 49.09 26.24 11.48
N PRO A 1373 49.97 25.21 11.42
CA PRO A 1373 49.60 23.82 11.65
C PRO A 1373 49.22 23.48 13.11
N ASP A 1374 49.76 24.19 14.11
CA ASP A 1374 49.65 23.77 15.52
C ASP A 1374 48.35 24.23 16.21
N SER A 1375 47.88 25.44 15.95
CA SER A 1375 46.59 25.96 16.47
C SER A 1375 45.38 25.20 15.89
N LEU A 1376 45.54 24.63 14.69
CA LEU A 1376 44.51 23.87 13.99
C LEU A 1376 44.21 22.50 14.64
N LEU A 1377 45.16 21.90 15.39
CA LEU A 1377 44.97 20.56 15.97
C LEU A 1377 44.01 20.53 17.17
N HIS A 1378 43.96 21.63 17.93
CA HIS A 1378 43.13 21.74 19.14
C HIS A 1378 41.69 22.23 18.87
N THR A 1379 41.42 22.75 17.67
CA THR A 1379 40.11 23.31 17.33
C THR A 1379 39.14 22.18 16.90
N PRO A 1380 37.99 22.02 17.57
CA PRO A 1380 37.04 20.93 17.27
C PRO A 1380 36.48 20.92 15.86
N LEU A 1381 36.15 22.09 15.28
CA LEU A 1381 35.65 22.21 13.91
C LEU A 1381 36.32 23.37 13.17
N ILE A 1382 36.80 23.09 11.96
CA ILE A 1382 37.33 24.10 11.02
C ILE A 1382 36.69 23.88 9.66
N ILE A 1383 36.14 24.94 9.07
CA ILE A 1383 35.55 24.98 7.73
C ILE A 1383 36.44 25.87 6.87
N LYS A 1384 36.91 25.38 5.71
CA LYS A 1384 37.77 26.09 4.78
C LYS A 1384 37.11 26.23 3.41
N GLU A 1385 36.70 27.45 3.05
CA GLU A 1385 36.13 27.81 1.75
C GLU A 1385 35.05 26.85 1.22
N LEU A 1386 34.19 26.37 2.12
CA LEU A 1386 33.17 25.37 1.83
C LEU A 1386 32.17 25.90 0.81
N SER A 1387 31.97 25.18 -0.30
CA SER A 1387 31.03 25.59 -1.35
C SER A 1387 30.21 24.41 -1.88
N LYS A 1388 28.94 24.67 -2.24
CA LYS A 1388 28.01 23.70 -2.83
C LYS A 1388 27.28 24.27 -4.03
N VAL A 1389 27.39 23.57 -5.15
CA VAL A 1389 26.58 23.83 -6.35
C VAL A 1389 25.71 22.61 -6.64
N TYR A 1390 24.40 22.84 -6.76
CA TYR A 1390 23.47 21.84 -7.25
C TYR A 1390 23.35 21.95 -8.78
N GLU A 1391 23.73 20.90 -9.50
CA GLU A 1391 23.58 20.77 -10.96
C GLU A 1391 22.11 20.49 -11.32
N GLN A 1392 21.27 21.54 -11.29
CA GLN A 1392 19.92 21.50 -11.85
C GLN A 1392 19.91 22.12 -13.26
N ARG A 1393 18.74 22.30 -13.89
CA ARG A 1393 18.61 23.00 -15.20
C ARG A 1393 19.24 24.40 -15.17
N VAL A 1394 19.23 25.05 -14.02
CA VAL A 1394 20.03 26.23 -13.68
C VAL A 1394 20.94 25.83 -12.51
N PRO A 1395 22.26 26.05 -12.58
CA PRO A 1395 23.13 25.66 -11.49
C PRO A 1395 22.91 26.60 -10.29
N LEU A 1396 22.51 26.04 -9.16
CA LEU A 1396 22.23 26.79 -7.93
C LEU A 1396 23.46 26.74 -7.02
N LEU A 1397 24.13 27.88 -6.82
CA LEU A 1397 25.15 28.05 -5.79
C LEU A 1397 24.45 28.21 -4.44
N ALA A 1398 24.34 27.12 -3.69
CA ALA A 1398 23.64 27.09 -2.41
C ALA A 1398 24.53 27.55 -1.25
N VAL A 1399 25.84 27.34 -1.35
CA VAL A 1399 26.85 27.75 -0.37
C VAL A 1399 28.10 28.22 -1.10
N ASP A 1400 28.66 29.36 -0.72
CA ASP A 1400 29.79 30.03 -1.37
C ASP A 1400 30.91 30.32 -0.35
N ARG A 1401 32.04 29.63 -0.51
CA ARG A 1401 33.32 29.83 0.21
C ARG A 1401 33.19 30.20 1.69
N LEU A 1402 32.42 29.42 2.44
CA LEU A 1402 32.31 29.62 3.89
C LEU A 1402 33.61 29.21 4.59
N SER A 1403 34.13 30.08 5.44
CA SER A 1403 35.27 29.80 6.31
C SER A 1403 34.89 30.13 7.76
N LEU A 1404 35.05 29.16 8.66
CA LEU A 1404 34.70 29.30 10.08
C LEU A 1404 35.50 28.33 10.96
N ALA A 1405 35.98 28.79 12.12
CA ALA A 1405 36.55 27.92 13.15
C ALA A 1405 35.71 28.01 14.44
N VAL A 1406 35.25 26.87 14.97
CA VAL A 1406 34.46 26.79 16.21
C VAL A 1406 35.31 26.17 17.32
N GLN A 1407 35.46 26.90 18.42
CA GLN A 1407 36.32 26.52 19.54
C GLN A 1407 35.61 25.56 20.53
N LYS A 1408 36.40 24.96 21.42
CA LYS A 1408 35.88 24.07 22.48
C LYS A 1408 35.05 24.87 23.49
N GLY A 1409 33.85 24.40 23.82
CA GLY A 1409 32.91 25.11 24.70
C GLY A 1409 32.23 26.32 24.05
N GLU A 1410 32.39 26.50 22.74
CA GLU A 1410 31.72 27.55 21.98
C GLU A 1410 30.35 27.05 21.47
N CYS A 1411 29.32 27.90 21.55
CA CYS A 1411 28.04 27.67 20.90
C CYS A 1411 27.88 28.68 19.76
N PHE A 1412 28.03 28.21 18.52
CA PHE A 1412 27.98 29.01 17.31
C PHE A 1412 26.58 28.98 16.68
N GLY A 1413 25.92 30.12 16.56
CA GLY A 1413 24.63 30.23 15.88
C GLY A 1413 24.78 30.60 14.42
N LEU A 1414 24.21 29.79 13.53
CA LEU A 1414 24.10 30.06 12.10
C LEU A 1414 22.70 30.60 11.79
N LEU A 1415 22.59 31.92 11.72
CA LEU A 1415 21.38 32.65 11.37
C LEU A 1415 21.30 32.88 9.87
N GLY A 1416 20.10 33.02 9.32
CA GLY A 1416 19.90 33.24 7.89
C GLY A 1416 18.46 33.00 7.49
N PHE A 1417 18.01 33.57 6.38
CA PHE A 1417 16.66 33.33 5.88
C PHE A 1417 16.48 31.90 5.37
N ASN A 1418 15.23 31.51 5.13
CA ASN A 1418 14.94 30.26 4.46
C ASN A 1418 15.53 30.28 3.04
N GLY A 1419 16.32 29.26 2.69
CA GLY A 1419 17.07 29.21 1.44
C GLY A 1419 18.46 29.86 1.46
N ALA A 1420 18.90 30.43 2.58
CA ALA A 1420 20.24 31.03 2.68
C ALA A 1420 21.39 30.02 2.57
N GLY A 1421 21.13 28.71 2.72
CA GLY A 1421 22.12 27.62 2.64
C GLY A 1421 22.43 26.93 3.97
N LYS A 1422 21.78 27.31 5.08
CA LYS A 1422 21.98 26.76 6.44
C LYS A 1422 21.96 25.23 6.52
N THR A 1423 20.83 24.63 6.15
CA THR A 1423 20.65 23.17 6.14
C THR A 1423 21.60 22.50 5.14
N THR A 1424 21.91 23.15 4.01
CA THR A 1424 22.89 22.64 3.04
C THR A 1424 24.30 22.56 3.65
N THR A 1425 24.69 23.55 4.45
CA THR A 1425 25.94 23.54 5.23
C THR A 1425 25.97 22.35 6.19
N PHE A 1426 24.88 22.12 6.94
CA PHE A 1426 24.81 20.97 7.86
C PHE A 1426 24.86 19.63 7.12
N LYS A 1427 24.20 19.53 5.97
CA LYS A 1427 24.26 18.33 5.11
C LYS A 1427 25.64 18.05 4.57
N MET A 1428 26.41 19.10 4.26
CA MET A 1428 27.82 18.96 3.88
C MET A 1428 28.71 18.52 5.05
N LEU A 1429 28.54 19.13 6.23
CA LEU A 1429 29.35 18.84 7.42
C LEU A 1429 29.07 17.44 7.99
N THR A 1430 27.82 16.98 7.94
CA THR A 1430 27.45 15.61 8.33
C THR A 1430 27.77 14.55 7.26
N GLY A 1431 28.17 14.99 6.04
CA GLY A 1431 28.48 14.13 4.91
C GLY A 1431 27.26 13.47 4.26
N GLU A 1432 26.06 14.06 4.38
CA GLU A 1432 24.89 13.71 3.55
C GLU A 1432 25.13 14.11 2.09
N GLU A 1433 25.70 15.30 1.91
CA GLU A 1433 25.97 15.91 0.62
C GLU A 1433 27.48 16.04 0.37
N SER A 1434 27.91 15.69 -0.85
CA SER A 1434 29.30 15.87 -1.25
C SER A 1434 29.66 17.35 -1.39
N LEU A 1435 30.88 17.70 -0.97
CA LEU A 1435 31.46 19.04 -1.11
C LEU A 1435 31.75 19.34 -2.59
N THR A 1436 31.41 20.53 -3.09
CA THR A 1436 31.78 20.96 -4.45
C THR A 1436 33.17 21.59 -4.47
N SER A 1437 33.47 22.43 -3.48
CA SER A 1437 34.79 23.04 -3.23
C SER A 1437 34.98 23.25 -1.74
N GLY A 1438 36.23 23.47 -1.33
CA GLY A 1438 36.61 23.59 0.08
C GLY A 1438 36.73 22.25 0.79
N ASP A 1439 37.07 22.31 2.07
CA ASP A 1439 37.12 21.14 2.96
C ASP A 1439 36.73 21.54 4.39
N ALA A 1440 36.40 20.56 5.22
CA ALA A 1440 36.10 20.78 6.62
C ALA A 1440 36.74 19.70 7.50
N PHE A 1441 37.21 20.11 8.68
CA PHE A 1441 38.03 19.32 9.59
C PHE A 1441 37.31 19.22 10.94
N VAL A 1442 37.12 18.00 11.44
CA VAL A 1442 36.51 17.74 12.75
C VAL A 1442 37.48 16.96 13.62
N GLY A 1443 37.93 17.57 14.72
CA GLY A 1443 38.94 16.99 15.61
C GLY A 1443 40.22 16.57 14.87
N GLY A 1444 40.66 17.38 13.89
CA GLY A 1444 41.82 17.11 13.04
C GLY A 1444 41.58 16.19 11.83
N HIS A 1445 40.41 15.56 11.69
CA HIS A 1445 40.10 14.64 10.58
C HIS A 1445 39.36 15.37 9.46
N ARG A 1446 39.77 15.17 8.20
CA ARG A 1446 39.10 15.76 7.02
C ARG A 1446 37.80 15.05 6.71
N ILE A 1447 36.72 15.79 6.49
CA ILE A 1447 35.42 15.24 6.09
C ILE A 1447 35.49 14.56 4.73
N SER A 1448 36.28 15.10 3.80
CA SER A 1448 36.40 14.54 2.44
C SER A 1448 37.05 13.14 2.41
N SER A 1449 38.07 12.88 3.23
CA SER A 1449 38.81 11.61 3.28
C SER A 1449 38.36 10.66 4.39
N ASP A 1450 38.10 11.17 5.60
CA ASP A 1450 37.96 10.40 6.85
C ASP A 1450 36.53 10.46 7.44
N VAL A 1451 35.50 10.41 6.60
CA VAL A 1451 34.07 10.49 6.99
C VAL A 1451 33.72 9.59 8.19
N GLY A 1452 34.24 8.37 8.25
CA GLY A 1452 33.94 7.42 9.34
C GLY A 1452 34.41 7.90 10.71
N LYS A 1453 35.65 8.41 10.80
CA LYS A 1453 36.23 8.95 12.04
C LYS A 1453 35.60 10.28 12.44
N VAL A 1454 35.16 11.05 11.45
CA VAL A 1454 34.45 12.31 11.67
C VAL A 1454 33.06 12.06 12.27
N ARG A 1455 32.29 11.11 11.69
CA ARG A 1455 30.94 10.75 12.19
C ARG A 1455 30.95 10.27 13.64
N GLN A 1456 31.96 9.51 14.06
CA GLN A 1456 32.10 9.09 15.46
C GLN A 1456 32.19 10.26 16.45
N ARG A 1457 32.62 11.45 16.01
CA ARG A 1457 32.80 12.64 16.86
C ARG A 1457 31.70 13.68 16.74
N ILE A 1458 30.71 13.46 15.87
CA ILE A 1458 29.63 14.42 15.58
C ILE A 1458 28.29 13.98 16.18
N GLY A 1459 27.63 14.83 16.94
CA GLY A 1459 26.20 14.79 17.26
C GLY A 1459 25.37 15.54 16.22
N TYR A 1460 24.19 15.02 15.83
CA TYR A 1460 23.32 15.72 14.87
C TYR A 1460 21.84 15.60 15.25
N CYS A 1461 21.17 16.73 15.38
CA CYS A 1461 19.72 16.86 15.46
C CYS A 1461 19.22 17.54 14.17
N PRO A 1462 18.49 16.84 13.29
CA PRO A 1462 18.01 17.39 12.02
C PRO A 1462 16.77 18.30 12.15
N GLN A 1463 16.53 19.14 11.11
CA GLN A 1463 15.38 20.05 11.05
C GLN A 1463 14.03 19.33 11.09
N PHE A 1464 13.91 18.10 10.61
CA PHE A 1464 12.70 17.28 10.75
C PHE A 1464 13.00 16.12 11.68
N ASP A 1465 12.04 15.70 12.50
CA ASP A 1465 12.22 14.60 13.46
C ASP A 1465 12.57 13.28 12.74
N ALA A 1466 13.86 12.98 12.61
CA ALA A 1466 14.37 11.77 11.95
C ALA A 1466 14.32 10.54 12.88
N LEU A 1467 13.17 10.36 13.55
CA LEU A 1467 12.98 9.38 14.60
C LEU A 1467 12.25 8.13 14.09
N LEU A 1468 12.48 7.01 14.77
CA LEU A 1468 11.80 5.75 14.48
C LEU A 1468 10.51 5.66 15.30
N ASP A 1469 9.38 5.95 14.67
CA ASP A 1469 8.05 6.04 15.29
C ASP A 1469 7.61 4.78 16.05
N HIS A 1470 8.19 3.63 15.70
CA HIS A 1470 7.89 2.33 16.29
C HIS A 1470 8.76 1.99 17.49
N MET A 1471 9.77 2.78 17.84
CA MET A 1471 10.56 2.58 19.07
C MET A 1471 10.07 3.48 20.21
N THR A 1472 10.38 3.11 21.45
CA THR A 1472 10.15 3.99 22.62
C THR A 1472 11.30 4.96 22.76
N GLY A 1473 11.13 6.05 23.51
CA GLY A 1473 12.22 6.99 23.77
C GLY A 1473 13.42 6.32 24.44
N ARG A 1474 13.17 5.42 25.39
CA ARG A 1474 14.21 4.63 26.06
C ARG A 1474 14.98 3.74 25.08
N GLU A 1475 14.28 2.93 24.27
CA GLU A 1475 14.93 2.04 23.29
C GLU A 1475 15.71 2.81 22.23
N MET A 1476 15.21 3.97 21.80
CA MET A 1476 15.93 4.86 20.88
C MET A 1476 17.26 5.30 21.48
N LEU A 1477 17.24 5.83 22.72
CA LEU A 1477 18.47 6.27 23.38
C LEU A 1477 19.43 5.11 23.63
N VAL A 1478 18.94 3.94 24.07
CA VAL A 1478 19.76 2.73 24.21
C VAL A 1478 20.39 2.32 22.88
N MET A 1479 19.63 2.37 21.78
CA MET A 1479 20.17 2.07 20.45
C MET A 1479 21.28 3.05 20.09
N TYR A 1480 21.07 4.36 20.20
CA TYR A 1480 22.09 5.36 19.84
C TYR A 1480 23.30 5.33 20.78
N ALA A 1481 23.12 5.02 22.07
CA ALA A 1481 24.23 4.76 23.00
C ALA A 1481 25.14 3.61 22.51
N ARG A 1482 24.54 2.51 22.05
CA ARG A 1482 25.27 1.40 21.42
C ARG A 1482 25.97 1.81 20.12
N LEU A 1483 25.32 2.64 19.30
CA LEU A 1483 25.91 3.10 18.03
C LEU A 1483 27.19 3.91 18.25
N ARG A 1484 27.19 4.73 19.30
CA ARG A 1484 28.33 5.55 19.73
C ARG A 1484 29.44 4.73 20.40
N GLY A 1485 29.17 3.50 20.83
CA GLY A 1485 30.15 2.63 21.47
C GLY A 1485 30.21 2.76 22.99
N ILE A 1486 29.18 3.28 23.65
CA ILE A 1486 29.16 3.33 25.12
C ILE A 1486 29.17 1.89 25.65
N PRO A 1487 30.09 1.49 26.55
CA PRO A 1487 30.13 0.13 27.09
C PRO A 1487 28.79 -0.26 27.72
N GLU A 1488 28.36 -1.51 27.50
CA GLU A 1488 27.00 -1.97 27.82
C GLU A 1488 26.63 -1.77 29.31
N ARG A 1489 27.62 -1.86 30.21
CA ARG A 1489 27.49 -1.59 31.65
C ARG A 1489 27.05 -0.16 32.00
N HIS A 1490 27.41 0.83 31.18
CA HIS A 1490 27.12 2.25 31.42
C HIS A 1490 25.91 2.77 30.64
N ILE A 1491 25.35 1.99 29.70
CA ILE A 1491 24.24 2.46 28.86
C ILE A 1491 23.01 2.81 29.69
N GLY A 1492 22.66 1.97 30.67
CA GLY A 1492 21.50 2.21 31.53
C GLY A 1492 21.59 3.57 32.23
N ALA A 1493 22.71 3.83 32.91
CA ALA A 1493 22.95 5.11 33.59
C ALA A 1493 22.95 6.30 32.63
N CYS A 1494 23.67 6.20 31.51
CA CYS A 1494 23.74 7.27 30.51
C CYS A 1494 22.36 7.63 29.91
N VAL A 1495 21.53 6.62 29.62
CA VAL A 1495 20.19 6.81 29.08
C VAL A 1495 19.25 7.42 30.10
N GLU A 1496 19.26 6.97 31.36
CA GLU A 1496 18.44 7.56 32.41
C GLU A 1496 18.85 9.00 32.70
N ASN A 1497 20.16 9.31 32.73
CA ASN A 1497 20.66 10.67 32.87
C ASN A 1497 20.20 11.57 31.71
N THR A 1498 20.20 11.06 30.48
CA THR A 1498 19.70 11.79 29.31
C THR A 1498 18.19 12.01 29.38
N LEU A 1499 17.42 11.00 29.81
CA LEU A 1499 15.96 11.09 29.98
C LEU A 1499 15.58 12.09 31.08
N ARG A 1500 16.29 12.07 32.21
CA ARG A 1500 16.17 13.03 33.31
C ARG A 1500 16.51 14.44 32.86
N GLY A 1501 17.65 14.61 32.19
CA GLY A 1501 18.11 15.90 31.68
C GLY A 1501 17.13 16.59 30.74
N LEU A 1502 16.33 15.80 30.00
CA LEU A 1502 15.33 16.29 29.04
C LEU A 1502 13.88 16.23 29.57
N LEU A 1503 13.64 15.82 30.82
CA LEU A 1503 12.32 15.53 31.39
C LEU A 1503 11.45 14.62 30.51
N LEU A 1504 12.04 13.58 29.95
CA LEU A 1504 11.34 12.58 29.13
C LEU A 1504 10.95 11.32 29.90
N GLU A 1505 11.29 11.18 31.19
CA GLU A 1505 10.93 10.04 32.05
C GLU A 1505 9.45 9.60 31.93
N PRO A 1506 8.42 10.48 32.03
CA PRO A 1506 7.01 10.06 31.93
C PRO A 1506 6.59 9.63 30.52
N HIS A 1507 7.42 9.91 29.51
CA HIS A 1507 7.19 9.51 28.13
C HIS A 1507 8.14 8.40 27.67
N ALA A 1508 9.19 8.07 28.45
CA ALA A 1508 10.30 7.21 28.04
C ALA A 1508 9.87 5.85 27.48
N ASN A 1509 8.85 5.24 28.07
CA ASN A 1509 8.32 3.92 27.69
C ASN A 1509 7.14 4.00 26.70
N LYS A 1510 6.78 5.19 26.21
CA LYS A 1510 5.74 5.38 25.19
C LYS A 1510 6.38 5.32 23.80
N LEU A 1511 5.60 4.86 22.81
CA LEU A 1511 6.05 4.84 21.42
C LEU A 1511 6.23 6.27 20.88
N VAL A 1512 7.30 6.52 20.14
CA VAL A 1512 7.61 7.84 19.57
C VAL A 1512 6.47 8.37 18.68
N ARG A 1513 5.71 7.50 18.00
CA ARG A 1513 4.51 7.93 17.24
C ARG A 1513 3.45 8.68 18.08
N THR A 1514 3.45 8.49 19.40
CA THR A 1514 2.51 9.13 20.34
C THR A 1514 3.08 10.40 20.97
N TYR A 1515 4.34 10.73 20.69
CA TYR A 1515 4.98 11.92 21.21
C TYR A 1515 4.40 13.16 20.53
N SER A 1516 4.25 14.25 21.29
CA SER A 1516 4.06 15.58 20.73
C SER A 1516 5.30 16.02 19.95
N GLY A 1517 5.16 16.99 19.05
CA GLY A 1517 6.30 17.56 18.32
C GLY A 1517 7.43 18.00 19.25
N GLY A 1518 7.10 18.73 20.33
CA GLY A 1518 8.11 19.14 21.32
C GLY A 1518 8.81 17.98 22.03
N ASN A 1519 8.11 16.88 22.34
CA ASN A 1519 8.75 15.71 22.94
C ASN A 1519 9.60 14.91 21.94
N LYS A 1520 9.22 14.92 20.65
CA LYS A 1520 10.07 14.38 19.57
C LYS A 1520 11.36 15.18 19.44
N ARG A 1521 11.28 16.51 19.49
CA ARG A 1521 12.45 17.40 19.50
C ARG A 1521 13.38 17.14 20.67
N LYS A 1522 12.85 17.07 21.89
CA LYS A 1522 13.63 16.70 23.08
C LYS A 1522 14.39 15.39 22.87
N LEU A 1523 13.72 14.36 22.35
CA LEU A 1523 14.35 13.08 22.08
C LEU A 1523 15.45 13.17 21.00
N SER A 1524 15.20 13.92 19.93
CA SER A 1524 16.19 14.19 18.87
C SER A 1524 17.44 14.90 19.41
N THR A 1525 17.26 15.91 20.27
CA THR A 1525 18.36 16.56 20.97
C THR A 1525 19.09 15.57 21.88
N GLY A 1526 18.37 14.71 22.61
CA GLY A 1526 18.98 13.65 23.43
C GLY A 1526 19.86 12.69 22.62
N ILE A 1527 19.42 12.32 21.42
CA ILE A 1527 20.20 11.49 20.48
C ILE A 1527 21.46 12.23 19.99
N ALA A 1528 21.38 13.55 19.80
CA ALA A 1528 22.52 14.36 19.41
C ALA A 1528 23.55 14.53 20.55
N LEU A 1529 23.12 14.47 21.82
CA LEU A 1529 23.96 14.67 23.00
C LEU A 1529 24.61 13.38 23.53
N ILE A 1530 24.05 12.21 23.22
CA ILE A 1530 24.51 10.92 23.75
C ILE A 1530 25.86 10.51 23.16
N GLY A 1531 26.74 9.93 23.99
CA GLY A 1531 28.06 9.43 23.58
C GLY A 1531 29.17 10.48 23.52
N GLU A 1532 28.99 11.63 24.18
CA GLU A 1532 29.99 12.71 24.30
C GLU A 1532 30.66 13.13 22.98
N PRO A 1533 29.87 13.50 21.95
CA PRO A 1533 30.43 14.01 20.71
C PRO A 1533 31.19 15.33 20.95
N ALA A 1534 32.32 15.50 20.27
CA ALA A 1534 33.13 16.72 20.34
C ALA A 1534 32.44 17.92 19.68
N VAL A 1535 31.68 17.66 18.61
CA VAL A 1535 30.93 18.67 17.85
C VAL A 1535 29.47 18.26 17.76
N ILE A 1536 28.53 19.16 18.06
CA ILE A 1536 27.09 18.92 18.01
C ILE A 1536 26.45 19.90 17.03
N PHE A 1537 25.72 19.38 16.04
CA PHE A 1537 24.90 20.17 15.13
C PHE A 1537 23.43 20.08 15.55
N LEU A 1538 22.81 21.21 15.85
CA LEU A 1538 21.39 21.32 16.18
C LEU A 1538 20.68 22.13 15.11
N ASP A 1539 19.85 21.47 14.29
CA ASP A 1539 19.13 22.12 13.21
C ASP A 1539 17.70 22.45 13.65
N GLU A 1540 17.48 23.72 13.99
CA GLU A 1540 16.19 24.29 14.44
C GLU A 1540 15.54 23.54 15.63
N PRO A 1541 16.28 23.30 16.75
CA PRO A 1541 15.89 22.33 17.77
C PRO A 1541 14.69 22.77 18.62
N SER A 1542 14.43 24.07 18.75
CA SER A 1542 13.31 24.64 19.54
C SER A 1542 11.97 24.69 18.80
N THR A 1543 11.93 24.32 17.51
CA THR A 1543 10.76 24.51 16.65
C THR A 1543 9.53 23.73 17.14
N GLY A 1544 8.41 24.42 17.33
CA GLY A 1544 7.14 23.82 17.76
C GLY A 1544 7.11 23.37 19.22
N MET A 1545 8.09 23.82 20.03
CA MET A 1545 8.11 23.61 21.48
C MET A 1545 7.35 24.73 22.19
N ASP A 1546 6.61 24.37 23.24
CA ASP A 1546 6.04 25.38 24.15
C ASP A 1546 7.17 26.08 24.95
N PRO A 1547 6.92 27.29 25.49
CA PRO A 1547 7.97 28.07 26.19
C PRO A 1547 8.65 27.32 27.33
N VAL A 1548 7.90 26.51 28.09
CA VAL A 1548 8.44 25.70 29.17
C VAL A 1548 9.42 24.67 28.61
N ALA A 1549 8.98 23.85 27.66
CA ALA A 1549 9.81 22.84 27.01
C ALA A 1549 11.06 23.44 26.34
N ARG A 1550 10.95 24.65 25.79
CA ARG A 1550 12.04 25.39 25.15
C ARG A 1550 13.12 25.81 26.15
N ARG A 1551 12.76 26.40 27.29
CA ARG A 1551 13.74 26.78 28.33
C ARG A 1551 14.50 25.57 28.86
N LEU A 1552 13.81 24.45 29.06
CA LEU A 1552 14.46 23.19 29.43
C LEU A 1552 15.47 22.67 28.40
N LEU A 1553 15.15 22.82 27.11
CA LEU A 1553 16.08 22.48 26.04
C LEU A 1553 17.31 23.39 26.13
N TRP A 1554 17.11 24.70 26.30
CA TRP A 1554 18.19 25.67 26.43
C TRP A 1554 19.12 25.34 27.60
N ASP A 1555 18.57 25.03 28.76
CA ASP A 1555 19.38 24.63 29.92
C ASP A 1555 20.23 23.39 29.62
N THR A 1556 19.68 22.45 28.85
CA THR A 1556 20.39 21.23 28.46
C THR A 1556 21.53 21.52 27.48
N VAL A 1557 21.31 22.43 26.53
CA VAL A 1557 22.32 22.84 25.55
C VAL A 1557 23.40 23.69 26.20
N ALA A 1558 23.03 24.60 27.11
CA ALA A 1558 23.96 25.41 27.89
C ALA A 1558 24.88 24.53 28.75
N ARG A 1559 24.34 23.52 29.45
CA ARG A 1559 25.14 22.52 30.17
C ARG A 1559 26.07 21.73 29.23
N ALA A 1560 25.59 21.36 28.05
CA ALA A 1560 26.43 20.67 27.07
C ALA A 1560 27.60 21.56 26.59
N ARG A 1561 27.37 22.86 26.41
CA ARG A 1561 28.40 23.85 26.10
C ARG A 1561 29.41 23.97 27.25
N GLU A 1562 28.95 24.08 28.50
CA GLU A 1562 29.78 24.15 29.71
C GLU A 1562 30.66 22.91 29.91
N SER A 1563 30.19 21.72 29.49
CA SER A 1563 31.02 20.51 29.47
C SER A 1563 32.18 20.54 28.44
N GLY A 1564 32.31 21.64 27.69
CA GLY A 1564 33.38 21.86 26.72
C GLY A 1564 33.10 21.25 25.34
N LYS A 1565 31.84 21.09 24.95
CA LYS A 1565 31.46 20.63 23.59
C LYS A 1565 31.33 21.83 22.65
N ALA A 1566 31.72 21.67 21.39
CA ALA A 1566 31.48 22.67 20.36
C ALA A 1566 30.07 22.46 19.77
N ILE A 1567 29.20 23.45 19.90
CA ILE A 1567 27.79 23.35 19.47
C ILE A 1567 27.55 24.32 18.32
N ILE A 1568 26.87 23.87 17.27
CA ILE A 1568 26.48 24.70 16.14
C ILE A 1568 24.98 24.58 15.98
N ILE A 1569 24.28 25.70 16.13
CA ILE A 1569 22.82 25.75 16.13
C ILE A 1569 22.37 26.57 14.92
N THR A 1570 21.49 26.04 14.09
CA THR A 1570 20.67 26.88 13.22
C THR A 1570 19.38 27.15 13.96
N SER A 1571 19.03 28.43 14.12
CA SER A 1571 17.74 28.81 14.68
C SER A 1571 17.15 29.97 13.87
N HIS A 1572 15.84 29.97 13.73
CA HIS A 1572 15.06 31.13 13.32
C HIS A 1572 14.57 31.95 14.54
N SER A 1573 14.71 31.41 15.76
CA SER A 1573 14.43 32.13 17.00
C SER A 1573 15.67 32.93 17.40
N MET A 1574 15.55 34.26 17.38
CA MET A 1574 16.63 35.15 17.78
C MET A 1574 16.90 35.04 19.28
N GLU A 1575 15.86 34.81 20.08
CA GLU A 1575 15.96 34.56 21.52
C GLU A 1575 16.79 33.33 21.83
N GLU A 1576 16.62 32.24 21.08
CA GLU A 1576 17.44 31.03 21.25
C GLU A 1576 18.91 31.30 20.94
N CYS A 1577 19.17 32.08 19.89
CA CYS A 1577 20.52 32.50 19.54
C CYS A 1577 21.13 33.42 20.59
N GLU A 1578 20.35 34.34 21.16
CA GLU A 1578 20.79 35.24 22.22
C GLU A 1578 21.09 34.48 23.53
N ALA A 1579 20.20 33.58 23.94
CA ALA A 1579 20.34 32.82 25.19
C ALA A 1579 21.49 31.79 25.15
N LEU A 1580 21.73 31.14 24.00
CA LEU A 1580 22.67 30.02 23.91
C LEU A 1580 24.00 30.37 23.24
N CYS A 1581 23.98 31.20 22.20
CA CYS A 1581 25.13 31.34 21.31
C CYS A 1581 26.13 32.37 21.84
N THR A 1582 27.38 31.95 21.94
CA THR A 1582 28.52 32.82 22.26
C THR A 1582 28.94 33.65 21.05
N ARG A 1583 28.72 33.12 19.85
CA ARG A 1583 29.08 33.73 18.57
C ARG A 1583 28.03 33.37 17.52
N LEU A 1584 27.73 34.29 16.62
CA LEU A 1584 26.69 34.21 15.62
C LEU A 1584 27.26 34.61 14.26
N ALA A 1585 26.76 34.00 13.19
CA ALA A 1585 26.92 34.50 11.83
C ALA A 1585 25.58 34.61 11.12
N ILE A 1586 25.38 35.71 10.41
CA ILE A 1586 24.21 35.91 9.55
C ILE A 1586 24.59 35.53 8.12
N MET A 1587 23.90 34.53 7.58
CA MET A 1587 24.11 33.96 6.25
C MET A 1587 23.09 34.49 5.26
N VAL A 1588 23.55 35.01 4.13
CA VAL A 1588 22.72 35.49 3.01
C VAL A 1588 23.29 34.91 1.72
N GLN A 1589 22.44 34.24 0.92
CA GLN A 1589 22.81 33.65 -0.37
C GLN A 1589 24.08 32.78 -0.37
N GLY A 1590 24.26 31.94 0.65
CA GLY A 1590 25.41 31.06 0.71
C GLY A 1590 26.66 31.64 1.35
N GLN A 1591 26.70 32.95 1.69
CA GLN A 1591 27.86 33.64 2.27
C GLN A 1591 27.57 34.16 3.69
N PHE A 1592 28.59 34.25 4.54
CA PHE A 1592 28.51 34.99 5.81
C PHE A 1592 28.60 36.49 5.55
N LYS A 1593 27.65 37.26 6.06
CA LYS A 1593 27.63 38.73 5.95
C LYS A 1593 28.21 39.42 7.16
N CYS A 1594 27.92 38.92 8.35
CA CYS A 1594 28.53 39.39 9.57
C CYS A 1594 28.82 38.20 10.50
N LEU A 1595 29.74 38.41 11.43
CA LEU A 1595 30.23 37.42 12.37
C LEU A 1595 30.55 38.13 13.69
N GLY A 1596 30.06 37.63 14.81
CA GLY A 1596 30.36 38.22 16.12
C GLY A 1596 29.49 37.68 17.24
N SER A 1597 29.72 38.12 18.49
CA SER A 1597 28.78 37.81 19.58
C SER A 1597 27.43 38.51 19.34
N PRO A 1598 26.31 38.01 19.92
CA PRO A 1598 25.01 38.70 19.83
C PRO A 1598 25.12 40.19 20.19
N GLN A 1599 25.87 40.52 21.24
CA GLN A 1599 26.08 41.89 21.69
C GLN A 1599 26.97 42.70 20.74
N HIS A 1600 28.03 42.12 20.20
CA HIS A 1600 28.88 42.77 19.19
C HIS A 1600 28.05 43.14 17.96
N LEU A 1601 27.19 42.23 17.49
CA LEU A 1601 26.30 42.49 16.35
C LEU A 1601 25.28 43.58 16.66
N LYS A 1602 24.66 43.56 17.85
CA LYS A 1602 23.76 44.64 18.31
C LYS A 1602 24.47 45.99 18.35
N SER A 1603 25.67 46.08 18.92
CA SER A 1603 26.42 47.33 19.00
C SER A 1603 26.95 47.82 17.66
N LYS A 1604 27.34 46.92 16.75
CA LYS A 1604 27.96 47.25 15.47
C LYS A 1604 26.93 47.66 14.41
N PHE A 1605 25.81 46.95 14.35
CA PHE A 1605 24.76 47.17 13.36
C PHE A 1605 23.54 47.90 13.91
N GLY A 1606 23.32 47.88 15.23
CA GLY A 1606 22.24 48.62 15.89
C GLY A 1606 22.74 49.89 16.57
N SER A 1607 22.37 51.06 16.03
CA SER A 1607 22.59 52.34 16.72
C SER A 1607 21.25 52.96 17.16
N GLY A 1608 20.84 52.74 18.42
CA GLY A 1608 19.56 53.28 18.92
C GLY A 1608 18.84 52.46 19.98
N TYR A 1609 17.69 52.99 20.42
CA TYR A 1609 16.70 52.33 21.27
C TYR A 1609 15.44 52.03 20.48
N SER A 1610 14.75 50.98 20.87
CA SER A 1610 13.47 50.62 20.32
C SER A 1610 12.38 50.95 21.33
N LEU A 1611 11.47 51.84 20.96
CA LEU A 1611 10.31 52.25 21.75
C LEU A 1611 9.07 51.57 21.17
N ARG A 1612 8.41 50.70 21.94
CA ARG A 1612 7.04 50.26 21.64
C ARG A 1612 6.10 50.91 22.64
N ALA A 1613 5.05 51.57 22.20
CA ALA A 1613 4.06 52.18 23.08
C ALA A 1613 2.65 51.90 22.59
N LYS A 1614 1.74 51.51 23.48
CA LYS A 1614 0.31 51.28 23.22
C LYS A 1614 -0.50 52.42 23.80
N VAL A 1615 -1.24 53.11 22.93
CA VAL A 1615 -2.18 54.19 23.25
C VAL A 1615 -3.60 53.60 23.28
N GLN A 1616 -4.45 54.06 24.20
CA GLN A 1616 -5.85 53.64 24.31
C GLN A 1616 -6.59 53.88 22.98
N SER A 1617 -7.22 52.82 22.45
CA SER A 1617 -7.78 52.79 21.09
C SER A 1617 -9.31 52.96 21.04
N GLU A 1618 -9.98 53.23 22.16
CA GLU A 1618 -11.43 53.49 22.17
C GLU A 1618 -11.76 54.83 21.47
N GLY A 1619 -11.82 54.83 20.14
CA GLY A 1619 -12.29 55.95 19.32
C GLY A 1619 -11.35 57.16 19.21
N GLN A 1620 -10.22 57.18 19.92
CA GLN A 1620 -9.29 58.32 19.98
C GLN A 1620 -8.13 58.20 18.98
N GLN A 1621 -8.42 58.17 17.69
CA GLN A 1621 -7.36 58.20 16.66
C GLN A 1621 -6.51 59.49 16.76
N GLU A 1622 -7.09 60.57 17.31
CA GLU A 1622 -6.39 61.82 17.62
C GLU A 1622 -5.29 61.65 18.68
N ALA A 1623 -5.54 60.92 19.77
CA ALA A 1623 -4.54 60.72 20.84
C ALA A 1623 -3.31 59.96 20.34
N LEU A 1624 -3.50 59.01 19.41
CA LEU A 1624 -2.41 58.30 18.76
C LEU A 1624 -1.56 59.23 17.90
N GLU A 1625 -2.18 60.06 17.05
CA GLU A 1625 -1.47 61.04 16.23
C GLU A 1625 -0.75 62.10 17.08
N GLU A 1626 -1.35 62.55 18.18
CA GLU A 1626 -0.70 63.45 19.15
C GLU A 1626 0.52 62.80 19.79
N PHE A 1627 0.42 61.51 20.16
CA PHE A 1627 1.54 60.76 20.71
C PHE A 1627 2.67 60.59 19.66
N LYS A 1628 2.34 60.31 18.39
CA LYS A 1628 3.34 60.23 17.32
C LYS A 1628 4.07 61.56 17.12
N ALA A 1629 3.31 62.65 17.04
CA ALA A 1629 3.86 63.99 16.94
C ALA A 1629 4.75 64.32 18.15
N PHE A 1630 4.35 63.90 19.35
CA PHE A 1630 5.16 64.03 20.56
C PHE A 1630 6.48 63.26 20.46
N VAL A 1631 6.46 62.01 19.99
CA VAL A 1631 7.68 61.20 19.82
C VAL A 1631 8.62 61.86 18.81
N ASP A 1632 8.11 62.28 17.66
CA ASP A 1632 8.92 62.91 16.60
C ASP A 1632 9.53 64.25 17.04
N LEU A 1633 8.80 65.02 17.86
CA LEU A 1633 9.27 66.29 18.40
C LEU A 1633 10.29 66.11 19.54
N THR A 1634 10.10 65.08 20.37
CA THR A 1634 10.91 64.82 21.57
C THR A 1634 12.20 64.08 21.24
N PHE A 1635 12.17 63.20 20.24
CA PHE A 1635 13.28 62.38 19.80
C PHE A 1635 13.57 62.62 18.31
N PRO A 1636 14.17 63.76 17.93
CA PRO A 1636 14.40 64.11 16.53
C PRO A 1636 15.22 63.03 15.81
N GLY A 1637 14.73 62.57 14.66
CA GLY A 1637 15.30 61.45 13.91
C GLY A 1637 14.72 60.08 14.30
N SER A 1638 13.70 60.04 15.16
CA SER A 1638 12.89 58.84 15.39
C SER A 1638 12.32 58.32 14.06
N VAL A 1639 12.46 57.01 13.83
CA VAL A 1639 11.87 56.34 12.67
C VAL A 1639 10.74 55.47 13.19
N LEU A 1640 9.50 55.78 12.79
CA LEU A 1640 8.38 54.87 13.01
C LEU A 1640 8.62 53.60 12.16
N GLU A 1641 9.04 52.51 12.83
CA GLU A 1641 9.23 51.20 12.19
C GLU A 1641 7.87 50.55 11.91
N ASP A 1642 6.91 50.75 12.82
CA ASP A 1642 5.65 50.02 12.79
C ASP A 1642 4.50 50.73 13.54
N GLU A 1643 3.25 50.57 13.10
CA GLU A 1643 2.05 51.14 13.74
C GLU A 1643 0.85 50.19 13.63
N HIS A 1644 0.23 49.85 14.77
CA HIS A 1644 -0.76 48.80 14.90
C HIS A 1644 -1.79 49.04 16.03
N GLN A 1645 -3.06 49.34 15.73
CA GLN A 1645 -4.16 49.42 16.72
C GLN A 1645 -3.84 50.24 17.99
N GLY A 1646 -3.26 51.42 17.83
CA GLY A 1646 -2.80 52.24 18.95
C GLY A 1646 -1.41 51.87 19.49
N MET A 1647 -0.83 50.73 19.09
CA MET A 1647 0.59 50.44 19.31
C MET A 1647 1.46 51.11 18.26
N VAL A 1648 2.52 51.80 18.67
CA VAL A 1648 3.53 52.40 17.80
C VAL A 1648 4.90 51.89 18.17
N HIS A 1649 5.71 51.60 17.16
CA HIS A 1649 7.06 51.09 17.28
C HIS A 1649 8.02 52.07 16.62
N TYR A 1650 8.83 52.72 17.44
CA TYR A 1650 9.81 53.71 17.04
C TYR A 1650 11.23 53.19 17.24
N HIS A 1651 12.09 53.50 16.28
CA HIS A 1651 13.53 53.45 16.41
C HIS A 1651 14.06 54.83 16.77
N LEU A 1652 14.68 54.95 17.94
CA LEU A 1652 15.25 56.19 18.46
C LEU A 1652 16.78 56.17 18.26
N PRO A 1653 17.36 56.99 17.37
CA PRO A 1653 18.80 56.97 17.10
C PRO A 1653 19.63 57.37 18.33
N GLY A 1654 20.59 56.53 18.72
CA GLY A 1654 21.18 56.53 20.07
C GLY A 1654 22.41 57.42 20.33
N ARG A 1655 22.69 58.46 19.53
CA ARG A 1655 23.96 59.20 19.70
C ARG A 1655 24.02 60.05 20.99
N ASP A 1656 22.90 60.64 21.42
CA ASP A 1656 22.84 61.57 22.58
C ASP A 1656 21.75 61.21 23.62
N LEU A 1657 21.14 60.02 23.51
CA LEU A 1657 20.03 59.59 24.37
C LEU A 1657 20.52 58.69 25.51
N SER A 1658 20.42 59.17 26.76
CA SER A 1658 20.59 58.32 27.95
C SER A 1658 19.31 57.55 28.25
N TRP A 1659 19.42 56.27 28.59
CA TRP A 1659 18.24 55.41 28.78
C TRP A 1659 17.31 55.90 29.90
N ALA A 1660 17.87 56.42 31.00
CA ALA A 1660 17.10 57.00 32.10
C ALA A 1660 16.21 58.19 31.66
N LYS A 1661 16.74 59.05 30.78
CA LYS A 1661 16.01 60.20 30.21
C LYS A 1661 14.87 59.77 29.32
N VAL A 1662 15.08 58.76 28.46
CA VAL A 1662 14.02 58.22 27.59
C VAL A 1662 12.88 57.67 28.43
N PHE A 1663 13.19 56.87 29.46
CA PHE A 1663 12.20 56.31 30.37
C PHE A 1663 11.44 57.39 31.15
N GLY A 1664 12.15 58.36 31.75
CA GLY A 1664 11.52 59.44 32.52
C GLY A 1664 10.62 60.36 31.70
N ILE A 1665 10.93 60.57 30.42
CA ILE A 1665 10.08 61.34 29.50
C ILE A 1665 8.80 60.57 29.13
N LEU A 1666 8.92 59.28 28.84
CA LEU A 1666 7.78 58.44 28.45
C LEU A 1666 6.81 58.19 29.61
N GLU A 1667 7.31 58.01 30.84
CA GLU A 1667 6.44 57.86 32.01
C GLU A 1667 5.61 59.14 32.24
N LYS A 1668 6.18 60.33 32.02
CA LYS A 1668 5.44 61.60 32.05
C LYS A 1668 4.45 61.71 30.88
N ALA A 1669 4.81 61.19 29.71
CA ALA A 1669 3.94 61.18 28.53
C ALA A 1669 2.75 60.21 28.70
N LYS A 1670 2.92 59.18 29.52
CA LYS A 1670 1.93 58.13 29.78
C LYS A 1670 0.59 58.68 30.27
N GLU A 1671 0.63 59.51 31.32
CA GLU A 1671 -0.57 60.17 31.86
C GLU A 1671 -1.17 61.18 30.87
N LYS A 1672 -0.33 61.85 30.08
CA LYS A 1672 -0.74 62.95 29.20
C LYS A 1672 -1.46 62.48 27.93
N TYR A 1673 -0.98 61.41 27.30
CA TYR A 1673 -1.51 60.92 26.00
C TYR A 1673 -2.32 59.63 26.13
N GLY A 1674 -2.65 59.19 27.36
CA GLY A 1674 -3.40 57.94 27.55
C GLY A 1674 -2.65 56.70 27.05
N VAL A 1675 -1.33 56.64 27.30
CA VAL A 1675 -0.52 55.47 26.93
C VAL A 1675 -0.79 54.36 27.95
N ASP A 1676 -1.47 53.30 27.51
CA ASP A 1676 -1.75 52.11 28.32
C ASP A 1676 -0.45 51.43 28.79
N ASP A 1677 0.51 51.30 27.88
CA ASP A 1677 1.75 50.56 28.10
C ASP A 1677 2.89 51.08 27.19
N TYR A 1678 4.14 51.04 27.64
CA TYR A 1678 5.30 51.26 26.78
C TYR A 1678 6.50 50.41 27.23
N SER A 1679 7.32 49.99 26.26
CA SER A 1679 8.59 49.31 26.47
C SER A 1679 9.71 50.03 25.73
N VAL A 1680 10.83 50.26 26.40
CA VAL A 1680 12.05 50.83 25.80
C VAL A 1680 13.18 49.82 25.95
N SER A 1681 13.57 49.19 24.85
CA SER A 1681 14.67 48.23 24.81
C SER A 1681 15.81 48.72 23.93
N GLN A 1682 16.99 48.12 24.07
CA GLN A 1682 18.00 48.20 23.01
C GLN A 1682 17.47 47.48 21.75
N ILE A 1683 18.04 47.81 20.59
CA ILE A 1683 17.73 47.12 19.32
C ILE A 1683 17.91 45.60 19.50
N SER A 1684 16.89 44.84 19.11
CA SER A 1684 16.91 43.39 19.23
C SER A 1684 17.78 42.76 18.15
N LEU A 1685 18.29 41.55 18.41
CA LEU A 1685 19.02 40.79 17.40
C LEU A 1685 18.14 40.52 16.15
N GLU A 1686 16.82 40.42 16.34
CA GLU A 1686 15.85 40.29 15.26
C GLU A 1686 15.83 41.51 14.34
N GLN A 1687 15.87 42.72 14.88
CA GLN A 1687 15.94 43.95 14.08
C GLN A 1687 17.24 44.03 13.28
N VAL A 1688 18.38 43.69 13.90
CA VAL A 1688 19.67 43.57 13.20
C VAL A 1688 19.59 42.54 12.08
N PHE A 1689 18.95 41.40 12.32
CA PHE A 1689 18.76 40.37 11.31
C PHE A 1689 17.87 40.86 10.14
N LEU A 1690 16.81 41.59 10.43
CA LEU A 1690 15.90 42.14 9.44
C LEU A 1690 16.51 43.26 8.59
N SER A 1691 17.45 44.04 9.12
CA SER A 1691 18.16 45.02 8.29
C SER A 1691 18.96 44.35 7.16
N PHE A 1692 19.38 43.09 7.34
CA PHE A 1692 20.01 42.29 6.28
C PHE A 1692 19.01 41.66 5.29
N ALA A 1693 17.70 41.70 5.57
CA ALA A 1693 16.66 41.14 4.69
C ALA A 1693 16.67 41.79 3.30
N HIS A 1694 16.88 43.11 3.25
CA HIS A 1694 16.93 43.87 1.99
C HIS A 1694 18.06 43.43 1.05
N LEU A 1695 19.10 42.75 1.57
CA LEU A 1695 20.22 42.23 0.78
C LEU A 1695 19.93 40.89 0.10
N GLN A 1696 18.80 40.26 0.42
CA GLN A 1696 18.36 39.06 -0.27
C GLN A 1696 17.48 39.50 -1.44
N PRO A 1697 18.00 39.66 -2.68
CA PRO A 1697 17.13 39.81 -3.82
C PRO A 1697 16.27 38.55 -3.88
N PRO A 1698 15.01 38.71 -4.27
CA PRO A 1698 14.09 37.61 -4.23
C PRO A 1698 14.67 36.54 -5.20
N THR A 1699 14.55 35.26 -4.80
CA THR A 1699 15.26 34.11 -5.40
C THR A 1699 15.23 34.14 -6.92
N ALA A 1700 16.38 34.01 -7.61
CA ALA A 1700 16.51 34.06 -9.08
C ALA A 1700 15.63 33.04 -9.88
N GLU A 1701 14.85 32.19 -9.21
CA GLU A 1701 13.68 31.53 -9.80
C GLU A 1701 12.49 32.47 -10.07
N GLU A 1702 12.57 33.75 -9.72
CA GLU A 1702 11.50 34.74 -9.91
C GLU A 1702 11.57 35.46 -11.27
N GLY A 1703 12.70 35.35 -11.96
CA GLY A 1703 12.88 35.91 -13.31
C GLY A 1703 12.53 34.94 -14.45
N ARG A 1704 12.02 33.74 -14.16
CA ARG A 1704 11.65 32.72 -15.17
C ARG A 1704 10.34 32.04 -14.81
#